data_AF-A0A3B3SW47-F1
#
_entry.id   AF-A0A3B3SW47-F1
#
_cell.length_a   1.000
_cell.length_b   1.000
_cell.length_c   1.000
_cell.angle_alpha   90.00
_cell.angle_beta   90.00
_cell.angle_gamma   90.00
#
_symmetry.space_group_name_H-M   'P 1'
#
loop_
_entity.id
_entity.type
_entity.pdbx_description
1 polymer ?
#
loop_
_entity_poly.entity_id
_entity_poly.type
_entity_poly.pdbx_seq_one_letter_code
_entity_poly.pdbx_strand_id
1 'polypeptide(L)'
;MASPASEGSAIAGCSRRRSGALRSLVAVCALTCCGFRCTGAAFSIPEEAQVLAAQMKRLSAQELGVFAMQRIFNSFVYSEKISNGETEVQQLAKKIREKFNRYLDVVNRNKQVVEASYTAHLTSPLTAVQDCCTIPPSMMDFDGNFNTNVSKTICCDRLSPTVNSRAFNPGRDLNSVLADNLKSNLGIKWQYFSSEEGIFTVFPAHKFHCKGTYEHRSRPVYVSAVRPQPKHVVVLIDHGASLTETQLQIARDSALIILNSIDEHDRISVLTVADMVRSCSLDQCYKSFLSPATSETKRKMASFISSIKASDSPTQHALGFQKAFHLLRNTNNVTRQQTNTDMVVIYLSSGMTSKDSSETEKRATLGMVKEENQYLNNSVMILTYALMNEGVTGLKELAFLRDLAEQNSVKYGVPDRSALPVVKGSMMVLNQLSNLETTVGRFYINLPNRMIDKASFSLPYADPMGDSFIMTVSRPCYFGNLLLGVVGVDVNLAYILEDVTYYQDSLASYTFLIDQKGYTLMHPSLTRPYLMAEPPLHTDIIHYENIPGFQEVQQNILSLPLGSQVITVPMNSSLSWHMNRLRDTSKGSYNVSYAWKLVQDTAFILCIVYIQPEIPVKNLKNLNTVPSSKLLYHRLDLLGQPGSCLHFKQLATVESPTVMLSAGSFSSPYEHLSQPETKRMVEHYTAYLSDNTRLIANPGLKSSVRNEVMATSHITDEWMTQMEMSSLNCYIVRRYIATPNGVLRIFPGSLMDKAFDPTRRQWYLHAVANPGLITFTGPYLDVGGAGYVVTISHTIHASSSQMVPGSVVAVMGIDFTLRYFYKVLLDLLPVCNQDKGNKIRCFIMEDRGYLVAHPTLIDPKGHAPAEQQHITHKEPLVANDILNHPNFVKKNLCNSFSDRTVQRFYKFNTSIVGDLTNLVHGSHCSKYRLTRIPGTNAFAGILNETCDSLAFCACSTVDRLCLNCHRMEQNECECPCECPLEVNECTGNLTNTENRNPSCEVHQEPLSFTTTEPSLQDTLPQCINTRCSQRYTSSDCFGVLDCEWCTMDSDGKTHLDKPYCALQKECFGGIVGAKSPYVDSMGHIEDEVASLSMIKSAPVGPVAGGIMGCIMVLVLAVYAYRHQIHRRSHQHMSPLAAQEMSVRMSNLDNDRDDRDEDSHEDRGIISNTRFIAAVIERHTYSPERRQRYWGRSGTESDHGYSTMSPQEDSENPPGNNDPLTAGVDVGNHDDDLELDTPPQTAALLSHKFQPYRHMHHRPMHHARHLQAAVTVHSVDAEC
;
A
#
# COMPACT_ATOMS: atom_id res chain seq x y z
N MET A 1 32.44 61.13 -42.28
CA MET A 1 31.50 61.43 -43.39
C MET A 1 31.51 60.20 -44.31
N ALA A 2 30.41 59.53 -44.61
CA ALA A 2 29.02 59.73 -44.15
C ALA A 2 28.29 58.37 -43.97
N SER A 3 27.17 58.40 -43.26
CA SER A 3 26.23 57.28 -43.00
C SER A 3 24.91 57.56 -43.78
N PRO A 4 23.78 56.79 -43.67
CA PRO A 4 23.51 55.57 -42.89
C PRO A 4 22.65 54.49 -43.62
N ALA A 5 22.03 53.58 -42.84
CA ALA A 5 20.77 52.83 -43.09
C ALA A 5 20.80 51.57 -44.01
N SER A 6 19.98 50.53 -43.79
CA SER A 6 19.17 50.13 -42.60
C SER A 6 18.60 48.69 -42.74
N GLU A 7 18.52 47.97 -41.61
CA GLU A 7 17.58 46.88 -41.25
C GLU A 7 17.37 45.62 -42.16
N GLY A 8 17.16 44.46 -41.52
CA GLY A 8 16.83 43.20 -42.23
C GLY A 8 16.96 41.94 -41.34
N SER A 9 15.84 41.42 -40.84
CA SER A 9 15.73 40.30 -39.89
C SER A 9 16.45 39.00 -40.32
N ALA A 10 17.21 38.37 -39.40
CA ALA A 10 17.78 37.04 -39.60
C ALA A 10 16.83 35.92 -39.13
N ILE A 11 16.33 35.10 -40.05
CA ILE A 11 15.57 33.88 -39.75
C ILE A 11 16.46 32.66 -39.99
N ALA A 12 16.75 31.90 -38.93
CA ALA A 12 17.56 30.68 -38.99
C ALA A 12 16.77 29.50 -39.59
N GLY A 13 16.71 29.45 -40.93
CA GLY A 13 16.18 28.33 -41.70
C GLY A 13 17.23 27.26 -41.96
N CYS A 14 17.13 26.10 -41.31
CA CYS A 14 18.01 24.96 -41.59
C CYS A 14 17.69 24.38 -42.98
N SER A 15 18.58 24.60 -43.95
CA SER A 15 18.35 24.20 -45.35
C SER A 15 19.58 23.58 -46.01
N ARG A 16 19.30 22.55 -46.80
CA ARG A 16 20.21 21.68 -47.57
C ARG A 16 21.45 22.40 -48.14
N ARG A 17 22.66 21.98 -47.73
CA ARG A 17 23.87 22.13 -48.55
C ARG A 17 24.18 20.85 -49.31
N ARG A 18 24.45 21.00 -50.61
CA ARG A 18 24.99 19.94 -51.48
C ARG A 18 26.47 19.72 -51.15
N SER A 19 26.89 18.48 -50.92
CA SER A 19 28.30 18.07 -51.00
C SER A 19 28.63 17.63 -52.43
N GLY A 20 29.34 18.49 -53.16
CA GLY A 20 30.12 18.04 -54.32
C GLY A 20 31.44 17.40 -53.87
N ALA A 21 32.18 16.84 -54.82
CA ALA A 21 33.55 16.34 -54.64
C ALA A 21 33.78 15.15 -53.68
N LEU A 22 33.32 13.95 -54.09
CA LEU A 22 34.06 12.70 -53.82
C LEU A 22 34.08 11.74 -55.03
N ARG A 23 34.28 12.30 -56.23
CA ARG A 23 34.45 11.51 -57.47
C ARG A 23 35.90 10.98 -57.62
N SER A 24 36.32 10.02 -56.79
CA SER A 24 37.58 9.29 -57.03
C SER A 24 37.71 7.93 -56.33
N LEU A 25 36.65 7.10 -56.31
CA LEU A 25 36.73 5.73 -55.76
C LEU A 25 35.75 4.70 -56.38
N VAL A 26 35.04 5.06 -57.46
CA VAL A 26 33.94 4.26 -58.04
C VAL A 26 34.41 3.33 -59.19
N ALA A 27 35.65 3.45 -59.64
CA ALA A 27 36.13 2.85 -60.89
C ALA A 27 36.55 1.37 -60.84
N VAL A 28 36.58 0.71 -59.67
CA VAL A 28 37.16 -0.64 -59.51
C VAL A 28 36.11 -1.74 -59.25
N CYS A 29 34.93 -1.41 -58.71
CA CYS A 29 33.89 -2.41 -58.40
C CYS A 29 32.88 -2.67 -59.55
N ALA A 30 33.04 -2.03 -60.71
CA ALA A 30 32.02 -2.00 -61.76
C ALA A 30 31.96 -3.24 -62.67
N LEU A 31 32.74 -4.30 -62.40
CA LEU A 31 32.89 -5.47 -63.29
C LEU A 31 32.46 -6.82 -62.68
N THR A 32 31.86 -6.84 -61.48
CA THR A 32 31.33 -8.06 -60.84
C THR A 32 29.81 -8.07 -60.63
N CYS A 33 29.08 -7.04 -61.10
CA CYS A 33 27.64 -6.87 -60.87
C CYS A 33 26.72 -7.31 -62.03
N CYS A 34 27.19 -8.17 -62.94
CA CYS A 34 26.35 -8.81 -63.96
C CYS A 34 26.48 -10.34 -63.89
N GLY A 35 25.82 -10.98 -62.92
CA GLY A 35 25.98 -12.43 -62.73
C GLY A 35 25.05 -13.15 -61.75
N PHE A 36 24.33 -12.45 -60.87
CA PHE A 36 23.39 -13.10 -59.94
C PHE A 36 21.95 -12.59 -60.13
N ARG A 37 21.06 -13.53 -60.47
CA ARG A 37 19.60 -13.34 -60.31
C ARG A 37 19.31 -13.31 -58.82
N CYS A 38 18.46 -12.39 -58.36
CA CYS A 38 17.91 -12.42 -57.01
C CYS A 38 16.88 -13.57 -56.87
N THR A 39 17.37 -14.80 -56.72
CA THR A 39 16.63 -15.82 -55.97
C THR A 39 16.45 -15.31 -54.54
N GLY A 40 15.22 -15.28 -54.04
CA GLY A 40 14.91 -14.61 -52.77
C GLY A 40 15.75 -15.14 -51.61
N ALA A 41 16.49 -14.25 -50.95
CA ALA A 41 17.12 -14.55 -49.67
C ALA A 41 16.03 -14.82 -48.63
N ALA A 42 16.18 -15.88 -47.83
CA ALA A 42 15.21 -16.23 -46.81
C ALA A 42 15.29 -15.25 -45.63
N PHE A 43 14.16 -14.67 -45.26
CA PHE A 43 14.04 -13.74 -44.12
C PHE A 43 14.38 -14.43 -42.79
N SER A 44 15.23 -13.81 -41.97
CA SER A 44 16.04 -14.48 -40.94
C SER A 44 16.09 -13.63 -39.66
N ILE A 45 15.08 -13.77 -38.80
CA ILE A 45 14.88 -12.87 -37.63
C ILE A 45 16.12 -12.72 -36.71
N PRO A 46 17.03 -13.72 -36.54
CA PRO A 46 18.26 -13.51 -35.77
C PRO A 46 19.27 -12.54 -36.42
N GLU A 47 19.23 -12.37 -37.75
CA GLU A 47 20.04 -11.39 -38.47
C GLU A 47 19.42 -9.98 -38.34
N GLU A 48 18.10 -9.86 -38.50
CA GLU A 48 17.38 -8.61 -38.24
C GLU A 48 17.55 -8.13 -36.79
N ALA A 49 17.57 -9.06 -35.82
CA ALA A 49 17.85 -8.75 -34.41
C ALA A 49 19.28 -8.26 -34.14
N GLN A 50 20.27 -8.64 -34.98
CA GLN A 50 21.62 -8.06 -34.91
C GLN A 50 21.64 -6.61 -35.41
N VAL A 51 20.82 -6.24 -36.40
CA VAL A 51 20.66 -4.84 -36.84
C VAL A 51 20.06 -3.99 -35.72
N LEU A 52 19.02 -4.49 -35.04
CA LEU A 52 18.46 -3.84 -33.85
C LEU A 52 19.52 -3.70 -32.75
N ALA A 53 20.27 -4.76 -32.42
CA ALA A 53 21.33 -4.71 -31.40
C ALA A 53 22.44 -3.72 -31.73
N ALA A 54 22.84 -3.61 -33.01
CA ALA A 54 23.81 -2.62 -33.47
C ALA A 54 23.30 -1.19 -33.24
N GLN A 55 22.01 -0.91 -33.50
CA GLN A 55 21.39 0.38 -33.19
C GLN A 55 21.30 0.63 -31.69
N MET A 56 20.88 -0.33 -30.86
CA MET A 56 20.81 -0.12 -29.40
C MET A 56 22.21 0.10 -28.79
N LYS A 57 23.22 -0.61 -29.29
CA LYS A 57 24.63 -0.38 -28.95
C LYS A 57 25.10 1.02 -29.37
N ARG A 58 24.63 1.52 -30.51
CA ARG A 58 24.89 2.90 -30.94
C ARG A 58 24.25 3.94 -30.02
N LEU A 59 23.00 3.76 -29.61
CA LEU A 59 22.32 4.66 -28.65
C LEU A 59 23.06 4.70 -27.31
N SER A 60 23.37 3.53 -26.74
CA SER A 60 24.15 3.42 -25.49
C SER A 60 25.56 4.06 -25.61
N ALA A 61 26.22 3.88 -26.75
CA ALA A 61 27.56 4.42 -26.99
C ALA A 61 27.59 5.94 -27.21
N GLN A 62 26.68 6.46 -28.04
CA GLN A 62 26.73 7.84 -28.56
C GLN A 62 25.76 8.77 -27.84
N GLU A 63 24.49 8.39 -27.66
CA GLU A 63 23.48 9.26 -27.05
C GLU A 63 23.58 9.30 -25.52
N LEU A 64 23.92 8.17 -24.89
CA LEU A 64 24.07 8.07 -23.45
C LEU A 64 25.52 8.30 -22.98
N GLY A 65 26.52 7.96 -23.81
CA GLY A 65 27.94 8.18 -23.51
C GLY A 65 28.60 7.10 -22.64
N VAL A 66 28.01 5.90 -22.55
CA VAL A 66 28.43 4.82 -21.62
C VAL A 66 29.92 4.48 -21.72
N PHE A 67 30.48 4.38 -22.95
CA PHE A 67 31.91 4.07 -23.13
C PHE A 67 32.85 5.21 -22.71
N ALA A 68 32.43 6.47 -22.83
CA ALA A 68 33.18 7.60 -22.32
C ALA A 68 33.19 7.56 -20.78
N MET A 69 32.01 7.37 -20.17
CA MET A 69 31.88 7.32 -18.72
C MET A 69 32.60 6.13 -18.09
N GLN A 70 32.53 4.95 -18.70
CA GLN A 70 33.27 3.77 -18.24
C GLN A 70 34.79 3.95 -18.34
N ARG A 71 35.30 4.70 -19.33
CA ARG A 71 36.72 5.07 -19.41
C ARG A 71 37.12 6.03 -18.28
N ILE A 72 36.24 6.97 -17.94
CA ILE A 72 36.46 7.94 -16.84
C ILE A 72 36.45 7.22 -15.49
N PHE A 73 35.47 6.39 -15.18
CA PHE A 73 35.46 5.60 -13.93
C PHE A 73 36.63 4.60 -13.85
N ASN A 74 37.20 4.14 -14.97
CA ASN A 74 38.41 3.31 -14.98
C ASN A 74 39.70 4.07 -14.68
N SER A 75 39.75 5.41 -14.77
CA SER A 75 40.94 6.20 -14.41
C SER A 75 40.96 6.65 -12.95
N PHE A 76 39.84 6.52 -12.23
CA PHE A 76 39.75 6.89 -10.81
C PHE A 76 40.36 5.86 -9.87
N VAL A 77 40.82 6.34 -8.71
CA VAL A 77 41.39 5.52 -7.63
C VAL A 77 40.33 5.18 -6.59
N TYR A 78 40.27 3.93 -6.16
CA TYR A 78 39.27 3.42 -5.22
C TYR A 78 39.85 3.06 -3.85
N SER A 79 38.97 3.04 -2.85
CA SER A 79 39.11 2.38 -1.55
C SER A 79 38.24 1.14 -1.60
N GLU A 80 38.78 0.00 -1.20
CA GLU A 80 37.96 -1.19 -0.96
C GLU A 80 37.63 -1.24 0.53
N LYS A 81 36.33 -1.17 0.86
CA LYS A 81 35.81 -1.51 2.19
C LYS A 81 35.30 -2.94 2.14
N ILE A 82 35.78 -3.80 3.03
CA ILE A 82 35.18 -5.11 3.31
C ILE A 82 34.26 -4.93 4.52
N SER A 83 33.03 -5.43 4.42
CA SER A 83 31.91 -5.12 5.31
C SER A 83 31.56 -6.32 6.19
N ASN A 84 32.31 -6.51 7.29
CA ASN A 84 31.98 -7.53 8.27
C ASN A 84 30.66 -7.16 9.00
N GLY A 85 29.59 -7.87 8.65
CA GLY A 85 28.24 -7.62 9.15
C GLY A 85 28.09 -7.72 10.67
N GLU A 86 28.90 -8.53 11.35
CA GLU A 86 28.90 -8.61 12.83
C GLU A 86 29.44 -7.32 13.47
N THR A 87 30.38 -6.63 12.81
CA THR A 87 30.91 -5.35 13.30
C THR A 87 29.99 -4.18 12.94
N GLU A 88 29.35 -4.24 11.77
CA GLU A 88 28.39 -3.21 11.34
C GLU A 88 27.09 -3.26 12.16
N VAL A 89 26.53 -4.45 12.44
CA VAL A 89 25.31 -4.54 13.28
C VAL A 89 25.58 -4.04 14.70
N GLN A 90 26.80 -4.21 15.20
CA GLN A 90 27.20 -3.68 16.51
C GLN A 90 27.31 -2.16 16.54
N GLN A 91 27.80 -1.53 15.45
CA GLN A 91 27.89 -0.07 15.31
C GLN A 91 26.52 0.56 15.04
N LEU A 92 25.73 -0.03 14.14
CA LEU A 92 24.40 0.46 13.79
C LEU A 92 23.42 0.35 14.96
N ALA A 93 23.43 -0.77 15.71
CA ALA A 93 22.65 -0.90 16.94
C ALA A 93 23.08 0.12 18.02
N LYS A 94 24.37 0.49 18.09
CA LYS A 94 24.83 1.57 18.99
C LYS A 94 24.27 2.92 18.57
N LYS A 95 24.30 3.27 17.27
CA LYS A 95 23.72 4.52 16.75
C LYS A 95 22.20 4.59 17.01
N ILE A 96 21.49 3.48 16.81
CA ILE A 96 20.04 3.38 17.05
C ILE A 96 19.73 3.50 18.54
N ARG A 97 20.48 2.83 19.43
CA ARG A 97 20.40 3.03 20.90
C ARG A 97 20.61 4.49 21.28
N GLU A 98 21.61 5.17 20.70
CA GLU A 98 21.89 6.59 20.96
C GLU A 98 20.80 7.56 20.45
N LYS A 99 19.89 7.11 19.58
CA LYS A 99 18.63 7.80 19.28
C LYS A 99 17.56 7.50 20.31
N PHE A 100 17.34 6.23 20.64
CA PHE A 100 16.33 5.81 21.62
C PHE A 100 16.56 6.40 23.02
N ASN A 101 17.81 6.41 23.48
CA ASN A 101 18.13 6.89 24.82
C ASN A 101 17.83 8.40 24.99
N ARG A 102 17.92 9.22 23.93
CA ARG A 102 17.48 10.63 23.99
C ARG A 102 16.00 10.77 24.33
N TYR A 103 15.15 9.89 23.79
CA TYR A 103 13.72 9.91 24.07
C TYR A 103 13.40 9.32 25.44
N LEU A 104 14.15 8.30 25.89
CA LEU A 104 14.12 7.85 27.28
C LEU A 104 14.50 8.98 28.25
N ASP A 105 15.56 9.75 27.97
CA ASP A 105 16.02 10.87 28.78
C ASP A 105 14.96 11.99 28.87
N VAL A 106 14.30 12.31 27.74
CA VAL A 106 13.16 13.26 27.72
C VAL A 106 11.99 12.75 28.56
N VAL A 107 11.60 11.48 28.42
CA VAL A 107 10.52 10.86 29.22
C VAL A 107 10.89 10.85 30.71
N ASN A 108 12.13 10.51 31.06
CA ASN A 108 12.63 10.48 32.43
C ASN A 108 12.65 11.90 33.05
N ARG A 109 13.11 12.91 32.30
CA ARG A 109 13.09 14.32 32.72
C ARG A 109 11.66 14.81 32.96
N ASN A 110 10.71 14.46 32.09
CA ASN A 110 9.31 14.80 32.24
C ASN A 110 8.70 14.13 33.49
N LYS A 111 8.97 12.83 33.71
CA LYS A 111 8.57 12.08 34.91
C LYS A 111 9.07 12.73 36.20
N GLN A 112 10.37 13.03 36.28
CA GLN A 112 10.99 13.68 37.45
C GLN A 112 10.32 15.01 37.80
N VAL A 113 9.98 15.83 36.80
CA VAL A 113 9.31 17.13 37.02
C VAL A 113 7.87 16.92 37.48
N VAL A 114 7.12 15.96 36.92
CA VAL A 114 5.76 15.61 37.40
C VAL A 114 5.79 15.15 38.85
N GLU A 115 6.70 14.24 39.22
CA GLU A 115 6.80 13.68 40.57
C GLU A 115 7.25 14.74 41.61
N ALA A 116 8.15 15.65 41.21
CA ALA A 116 8.52 16.82 42.02
C ALA A 116 7.36 17.82 42.18
N SER A 117 6.64 18.16 41.09
CA SER A 117 5.48 19.06 41.14
C SER A 117 4.34 18.50 41.98
N TYR A 118 4.17 17.17 42.08
CA TYR A 118 3.19 16.59 43.00
C TYR A 118 3.52 16.87 44.47
N THR A 119 4.81 16.83 44.83
CA THR A 119 5.28 17.20 46.19
C THR A 119 4.95 18.66 46.51
N ALA A 120 5.02 19.57 45.52
CA ALA A 120 4.55 20.94 45.66
C ALA A 120 3.03 21.03 45.79
N HIS A 121 2.27 20.28 44.96
CA HIS A 121 0.79 20.23 45.00
C HIS A 121 0.24 19.86 46.39
N LEU A 122 0.91 18.96 47.13
CA LEU A 122 0.55 18.60 48.52
C LEU A 122 0.62 19.79 49.51
N THR A 123 1.36 20.85 49.18
CA THR A 123 1.50 22.07 50.01
C THR A 123 0.71 23.26 49.47
N SER A 124 0.55 23.35 48.15
CA SER A 124 -0.22 24.39 47.46
C SER A 124 -0.84 23.78 46.18
N PRO A 125 -2.18 23.63 46.09
CA PRO A 125 -2.79 22.80 45.07
C PRO A 125 -2.60 23.37 43.66
N LEU A 126 -1.78 22.69 42.86
CA LEU A 126 -1.59 22.94 41.43
C LEU A 126 -2.78 22.37 40.64
N THR A 127 -3.73 23.23 40.26
CA THR A 127 -5.02 22.85 39.64
C THR A 127 -5.43 23.72 38.43
N ALA A 128 -4.54 24.61 37.97
CA ALA A 128 -4.86 25.57 36.90
C ALA A 128 -4.91 24.86 35.53
N VAL A 129 -6.06 24.91 34.86
CA VAL A 129 -6.30 24.26 33.56
C VAL A 129 -6.29 25.29 32.40
N GLN A 130 -5.70 24.90 31.27
CA GLN A 130 -5.66 25.68 30.03
C GLN A 130 -6.26 24.86 28.87
N ASP A 131 -7.59 24.84 28.73
CA ASP A 131 -8.27 24.01 27.72
C ASP A 131 -7.82 24.34 26.29
N CYS A 132 -7.33 23.34 25.54
CA CYS A 132 -6.96 23.43 24.13
C CYS A 132 -8.05 24.10 23.26
N CYS A 133 -9.32 23.90 23.59
CA CYS A 133 -10.46 24.44 22.85
C CYS A 133 -10.68 25.95 23.03
N THR A 134 -9.98 26.58 23.97
CA THR A 134 -10.10 28.03 24.26
C THR A 134 -8.96 28.87 23.66
N ILE A 135 -7.99 28.24 23.01
CA ILE A 135 -6.75 28.92 22.58
C ILE A 135 -7.03 29.81 21.35
N PRO A 136 -6.76 31.14 21.43
CA PRO A 136 -6.97 32.05 20.31
C PRO A 136 -6.06 31.70 19.13
N PRO A 137 -6.58 31.70 17.87
CA PRO A 137 -5.79 31.42 16.68
C PRO A 137 -4.54 32.29 16.49
N SER A 138 -4.52 33.50 17.05
CA SER A 138 -3.37 34.42 17.02
C SER A 138 -2.17 33.98 17.87
N MET A 139 -2.21 32.80 18.49
CA MET A 139 -1.07 32.18 19.19
C MET A 139 -0.66 30.83 18.58
N MET A 140 -1.23 30.42 17.44
CA MET A 140 -0.98 29.13 16.80
C MET A 140 -0.59 29.29 15.32
N ASP A 141 0.68 29.05 15.03
CA ASP A 141 1.25 29.10 13.68
C ASP A 141 1.20 27.70 13.03
N PHE A 142 1.02 27.61 11.71
CA PHE A 142 1.11 26.33 10.99
C PHE A 142 2.56 25.81 11.00
N ASP A 143 2.75 24.56 11.40
CA ASP A 143 4.06 23.91 11.36
C ASP A 143 4.05 22.64 10.50
N GLY A 144 4.95 22.59 9.50
CA GLY A 144 5.03 21.50 8.53
C GLY A 144 5.53 20.16 9.08
N ASN A 145 6.17 20.10 10.25
CA ASN A 145 6.44 18.82 10.92
C ASN A 145 5.15 18.31 11.61
N PHE A 146 4.32 19.20 12.16
CA PHE A 146 3.07 18.81 12.83
C PHE A 146 1.88 18.67 11.88
N ASN A 147 1.97 19.20 10.65
CA ASN A 147 0.89 19.32 9.67
C ASN A 147 -0.36 20.04 10.19
N THR A 148 -0.22 20.87 11.22
CA THR A 148 -1.34 21.58 11.87
C THR A 148 -0.86 22.88 12.55
N ASN A 149 -1.80 23.70 13.02
CA ASN A 149 -1.51 24.94 13.72
C ASN A 149 -1.17 24.66 15.20
N VAL A 150 0.04 25.03 15.62
CA VAL A 150 0.63 24.73 16.93
C VAL A 150 1.18 25.98 17.62
N SER A 151 1.21 25.97 18.95
CA SER A 151 1.83 26.99 19.80
C SER A 151 3.03 26.39 20.53
N LYS A 152 4.24 26.70 20.07
CA LYS A 152 5.50 26.14 20.62
C LYS A 152 5.94 26.76 21.97
N THR A 153 5.08 27.55 22.60
CA THR A 153 5.35 28.30 23.84
C THR A 153 4.49 27.85 25.02
N ILE A 154 3.39 27.13 24.77
CA ILE A 154 2.44 26.66 25.80
C ILE A 154 1.97 25.23 25.51
N CYS A 155 1.65 24.50 26.58
CA CYS A 155 0.84 23.30 26.56
C CYS A 155 -0.65 23.66 26.61
N CYS A 156 -1.50 22.66 26.41
CA CYS A 156 -2.93 22.78 26.66
C CYS A 156 -3.52 21.48 27.19
N ASP A 157 -4.67 21.59 27.84
CA ASP A 157 -5.32 20.48 28.52
C ASP A 157 -6.58 20.04 27.78
N ARG A 158 -6.89 18.74 27.84
CA ARG A 158 -8.23 18.19 27.63
C ARG A 158 -8.68 17.51 28.92
N LEU A 159 -9.94 17.72 29.29
CA LEU A 159 -10.54 17.18 30.51
C LEU A 159 -11.50 16.04 30.17
N SER A 160 -11.39 14.95 30.91
CA SER A 160 -12.42 13.91 30.99
C SER A 160 -13.62 14.40 31.82
N PRO A 161 -14.88 13.93 31.59
CA PRO A 161 -16.06 14.43 32.30
C PRO A 161 -16.04 14.27 33.83
N THR A 162 -15.21 13.37 34.35
CA THR A 162 -15.15 12.98 35.76
C THR A 162 -14.04 13.67 36.57
N VAL A 163 -13.32 14.63 35.98
CA VAL A 163 -12.20 15.33 36.63
C VAL A 163 -12.66 16.17 37.82
N ASN A 164 -11.96 16.02 38.95
CA ASN A 164 -12.16 16.84 40.15
C ASN A 164 -11.63 18.27 39.95
N SER A 165 -12.38 19.28 40.41
CA SER A 165 -11.95 20.69 40.50
C SER A 165 -10.60 20.92 41.22
N ARG A 166 -10.14 19.96 42.02
CA ARG A 166 -8.85 19.98 42.74
C ARG A 166 -7.81 19.00 42.19
N ALA A 167 -8.06 18.38 41.04
CA ALA A 167 -7.17 17.42 40.44
C ALA A 167 -5.79 18.02 40.13
N PHE A 168 -4.75 17.19 40.20
CA PHE A 168 -3.36 17.58 39.99
C PHE A 168 -3.09 17.90 38.52
N ASN A 169 -2.80 19.18 38.23
CA ASN A 169 -2.35 19.65 36.92
C ASN A 169 -0.96 20.32 37.01
N PRO A 170 0.13 19.62 36.62
CA PRO A 170 1.46 20.19 36.53
C PRO A 170 1.75 20.91 35.20
N GLY A 171 0.80 20.96 34.26
CA GLY A 171 1.03 21.36 32.87
C GLY A 171 1.69 22.74 32.71
N ARG A 172 1.29 23.71 33.54
CA ARG A 172 1.89 25.04 33.54
C ARG A 172 3.40 25.01 33.79
N ASP A 173 3.86 24.16 34.70
CA ASP A 173 5.26 24.08 35.13
C ASP A 173 6.10 23.23 34.17
N LEU A 174 5.47 22.27 33.50
CA LEU A 174 6.09 21.47 32.43
C LEU A 174 6.50 22.30 31.21
N ASN A 175 5.83 23.43 30.93
CA ASN A 175 6.02 24.24 29.70
C ASN A 175 7.48 24.51 29.32
N SER A 176 8.32 24.94 30.27
CA SER A 176 9.72 25.26 30.01
C SER A 176 10.52 24.01 29.59
N VAL A 177 10.30 22.90 30.31
CA VAL A 177 10.93 21.62 30.08
C VAL A 177 10.51 21.04 28.73
N LEU A 178 9.21 21.01 28.43
CA LEU A 178 8.67 20.50 27.16
C LEU A 178 9.14 21.34 25.97
N ALA A 179 9.19 22.67 26.10
CA ALA A 179 9.73 23.56 25.07
C ALA A 179 11.23 23.34 24.83
N ASP A 180 12.03 23.14 25.87
CA ASP A 180 13.47 22.87 25.73
C ASP A 180 13.75 21.47 25.17
N ASN A 181 12.95 20.47 25.54
CA ASN A 181 13.01 19.13 24.96
C ASN A 181 12.75 19.16 23.44
N LEU A 182 11.72 19.91 23.00
CA LEU A 182 11.34 20.07 21.59
C LEU A 182 12.43 20.81 20.79
N LYS A 183 13.03 21.86 21.34
CA LYS A 183 14.18 22.55 20.72
C LYS A 183 15.39 21.64 20.54
N SER A 184 15.57 20.67 21.44
CA SER A 184 16.77 19.82 21.49
C SER A 184 16.65 18.53 20.65
N ASN A 185 15.44 18.13 20.26
CA ASN A 185 15.19 16.83 19.62
C ASN A 185 14.24 16.96 18.41
N LEU A 186 14.82 17.04 17.20
CA LEU A 186 14.09 17.27 15.94
C LEU A 186 13.04 16.21 15.58
N GLY A 187 13.12 15.00 16.14
CA GLY A 187 12.17 13.91 15.88
C GLY A 187 10.94 13.91 16.80
N ILE A 188 10.88 14.77 17.83
CA ILE A 188 9.70 14.88 18.70
C ILE A 188 8.52 15.45 17.91
N LYS A 189 7.37 14.79 18.06
CA LYS A 189 6.04 15.30 17.73
C LYS A 189 5.42 15.86 19.00
N TRP A 190 4.55 15.09 19.64
CA TRP A 190 3.82 15.48 20.85
C TRP A 190 4.60 15.06 22.11
N GLN A 191 4.44 15.83 23.18
CA GLN A 191 4.82 15.44 24.53
C GLN A 191 3.62 15.67 25.44
N TYR A 192 3.31 14.74 26.34
CA TYR A 192 2.13 14.84 27.19
C TYR A 192 2.32 14.26 28.59
N PHE A 193 1.46 14.74 29.49
CA PHE A 193 1.17 14.12 30.78
C PHE A 193 -0.32 13.78 30.83
N SER A 194 -0.63 12.51 31.06
CA SER A 194 -1.97 11.98 31.23
C SER A 194 -2.16 11.61 32.69
N SER A 195 -2.86 12.43 33.45
CA SER A 195 -3.18 12.21 34.87
C SER A 195 -4.11 11.01 35.06
N GLU A 196 -3.92 10.27 36.16
CA GLU A 196 -4.85 9.20 36.60
C GLU A 196 -6.26 9.76 36.81
N GLU A 197 -6.39 11.01 37.27
CA GLU A 197 -7.66 11.69 37.53
C GLU A 197 -8.41 12.08 36.24
N GLY A 198 -7.74 12.13 35.08
CA GLY A 198 -8.35 12.36 33.77
C GLY A 198 -8.08 13.72 33.12
N ILE A 199 -7.02 14.41 33.56
CA ILE A 199 -6.45 15.57 32.83
C ILE A 199 -5.42 15.05 31.82
N PHE A 200 -5.56 15.44 30.56
CA PHE A 200 -4.56 15.19 29.51
C PHE A 200 -3.93 16.51 29.07
N THR A 201 -2.72 16.79 29.56
CA THR A 201 -1.91 17.95 29.15
C THR A 201 -1.03 17.56 27.97
N VAL A 202 -1.03 18.33 26.89
CA VAL A 202 -0.21 18.09 25.69
C VAL A 202 0.51 19.34 25.19
N PHE A 203 1.72 19.13 24.64
CA PHE A 203 2.61 20.14 24.09
C PHE A 203 3.19 19.68 22.73
N PRO A 204 3.34 20.57 21.74
CA PRO A 204 2.84 21.95 21.73
C PRO A 204 1.31 22.00 21.74
N ALA A 205 0.74 23.07 22.31
CA ALA A 205 -0.70 23.30 22.23
C ALA A 205 -1.15 23.44 20.77
N HIS A 206 -2.32 22.93 20.43
CA HIS A 206 -2.84 22.93 19.06
C HIS A 206 -4.36 22.88 19.08
N LYS A 207 -4.99 23.07 17.92
CA LYS A 207 -6.45 23.07 17.80
C LYS A 207 -7.03 21.64 17.83
N PHE A 208 -7.39 21.17 19.02
CA PHE A 208 -8.03 19.87 19.24
C PHE A 208 -9.39 19.74 18.51
N HIS A 209 -9.83 18.50 18.23
CA HIS A 209 -11.20 18.27 17.75
C HIS A 209 -12.21 18.39 18.90
N CYS A 210 -12.67 19.61 19.17
CA CYS A 210 -13.47 19.97 20.36
C CYS A 210 -14.93 19.49 20.39
N LYS A 211 -15.31 18.51 19.55
CA LYS A 211 -16.65 17.88 19.60
C LYS A 211 -16.57 16.57 20.37
N GLY A 212 -17.16 16.55 21.56
CA GLY A 212 -17.28 15.35 22.39
C GLY A 212 -16.31 15.31 23.59
N THR A 213 -16.41 14.20 24.34
CA THR A 213 -15.49 13.84 25.40
C THR A 213 -14.14 13.44 24.83
N TYR A 214 -13.08 13.53 25.63
CA TYR A 214 -11.78 12.98 25.26
C TYR A 214 -11.19 12.23 26.44
N GLU A 215 -11.12 10.91 26.31
CA GLU A 215 -10.42 10.04 27.25
C GLU A 215 -9.09 9.56 26.67
N HIS A 216 -8.00 9.81 27.41
CA HIS A 216 -6.67 9.31 27.07
C HIS A 216 -6.32 8.05 27.87
N ARG A 217 -6.91 7.85 29.06
CA ARG A 217 -6.65 6.68 29.92
C ARG A 217 -7.11 5.36 29.29
N SER A 218 -7.94 5.41 28.24
CA SER A 218 -8.40 4.29 27.41
C SER A 218 -7.51 4.02 26.19
N ARG A 219 -6.43 4.77 25.96
CA ARG A 219 -5.57 4.58 24.78
C ARG A 219 -4.53 3.47 25.03
N PRO A 220 -4.20 2.61 24.05
CA PRO A 220 -3.24 1.51 24.23
C PRO A 220 -1.87 1.97 24.76
N VAL A 221 -1.39 3.17 24.37
CA VAL A 221 -0.15 3.78 24.87
C VAL A 221 -0.16 4.15 26.36
N TYR A 222 -1.35 4.39 26.94
CA TYR A 222 -1.53 4.56 28.38
C TYR A 222 -1.67 3.19 29.06
N VAL A 223 -2.47 2.29 28.48
CA VAL A 223 -2.70 0.94 29.03
C VAL A 223 -1.39 0.14 29.11
N SER A 224 -0.57 0.16 28.07
CA SER A 224 0.73 -0.55 28.06
C SER A 224 1.78 0.11 28.96
N ALA A 225 1.71 1.43 29.19
CA ALA A 225 2.59 2.11 30.14
C ALA A 225 2.31 1.72 31.60
N VAL A 226 1.02 1.60 31.97
CA VAL A 226 0.60 1.18 33.33
C VAL A 226 0.63 -0.35 33.48
N ARG A 227 0.33 -1.10 32.41
CA ARG A 227 0.22 -2.56 32.37
C ARG A 227 1.01 -3.15 31.17
N PRO A 228 2.35 -3.12 31.19
CA PRO A 228 3.22 -3.63 30.11
C PRO A 228 3.26 -5.17 30.02
N GLN A 229 2.32 -5.87 30.64
CA GLN A 229 2.21 -7.33 30.61
C GLN A 229 1.13 -7.73 29.59
N PRO A 230 1.35 -8.80 28.81
CA PRO A 230 0.40 -9.25 27.80
C PRO A 230 -0.90 -9.74 28.44
N LYS A 231 -2.03 -9.31 27.88
CA LYS A 231 -3.38 -9.55 28.38
C LYS A 231 -4.14 -10.45 27.41
N HIS A 232 -4.86 -11.41 27.95
CA HIS A 232 -5.75 -12.33 27.24
C HIS A 232 -7.20 -11.97 27.61
N VAL A 233 -7.92 -11.33 26.70
CA VAL A 233 -9.25 -10.75 26.96
C VAL A 233 -10.33 -11.49 26.18
N VAL A 234 -11.39 -11.95 26.86
CA VAL A 234 -12.65 -12.33 26.20
C VAL A 234 -13.71 -11.29 26.52
N VAL A 235 -14.30 -10.68 25.50
CA VAL A 235 -15.50 -9.83 25.65
C VAL A 235 -16.72 -10.68 25.32
N LEU A 236 -17.57 -10.92 26.31
CA LEU A 236 -18.81 -11.67 26.19
C LEU A 236 -20.00 -10.70 26.25
N ILE A 237 -20.77 -10.64 25.18
CA ILE A 237 -21.89 -9.70 24.99
C ILE A 237 -23.20 -10.49 25.05
N ASP A 238 -24.01 -10.23 26.05
CA ASP A 238 -25.41 -10.67 26.08
C ASP A 238 -26.21 -9.95 24.99
N HIS A 239 -27.06 -10.68 24.28
CA HIS A 239 -27.99 -10.12 23.29
C HIS A 239 -29.35 -10.84 23.26
N GLY A 240 -29.70 -11.56 24.34
CA GLY A 240 -31.00 -12.23 24.45
C GLY A 240 -32.17 -11.28 24.71
N ALA A 241 -33.39 -11.83 24.71
CA ALA A 241 -34.66 -11.09 24.73
C ALA A 241 -34.92 -10.21 25.98
N SER A 242 -34.02 -10.24 26.97
CA SER A 242 -34.12 -9.43 28.18
C SER A 242 -33.54 -8.01 28.03
N LEU A 243 -32.89 -7.71 26.91
CA LEU A 243 -32.19 -6.44 26.67
C LEU A 243 -32.97 -5.52 25.74
N THR A 244 -33.15 -4.26 26.14
CA THR A 244 -33.63 -3.19 25.25
C THR A 244 -32.54 -2.78 24.26
N GLU A 245 -32.92 -2.23 23.10
CA GLU A 245 -31.97 -1.76 22.09
C GLU A 245 -31.01 -0.67 22.65
N THR A 246 -31.43 0.10 23.67
CA THR A 246 -30.56 1.02 24.42
C THR A 246 -29.49 0.31 25.23
N GLN A 247 -29.83 -0.77 25.95
CA GLN A 247 -28.87 -1.59 26.68
C GLN A 247 -27.91 -2.31 25.71
N LEU A 248 -28.43 -2.78 24.57
CA LEU A 248 -27.62 -3.41 23.54
C LEU A 248 -26.67 -2.40 22.86
N GLN A 249 -27.11 -1.17 22.58
CA GLN A 249 -26.23 -0.10 22.10
C GLN A 249 -25.12 0.20 23.12
N ILE A 250 -25.45 0.37 24.39
CA ILE A 250 -24.46 0.54 25.47
C ILE A 250 -23.45 -0.63 25.46
N ALA A 251 -23.90 -1.86 25.23
CA ALA A 251 -23.01 -3.03 25.14
C ALA A 251 -22.11 -3.02 23.89
N ARG A 252 -22.64 -2.65 22.71
CA ARG A 252 -21.86 -2.48 21.47
C ARG A 252 -20.77 -1.42 21.66
N ASP A 253 -21.15 -0.25 22.13
CA ASP A 253 -20.23 0.89 22.29
C ASP A 253 -19.16 0.59 23.38
N SER A 254 -19.55 -0.08 24.47
CA SER A 254 -18.61 -0.58 25.49
C SER A 254 -17.61 -1.59 24.94
N ALA A 255 -18.04 -2.52 24.09
CA ALA A 255 -17.16 -3.51 23.47
C ALA A 255 -16.18 -2.88 22.47
N LEU A 256 -16.62 -1.86 21.70
CA LEU A 256 -15.74 -1.08 20.82
C LEU A 256 -14.66 -0.33 21.62
N ILE A 257 -15.01 0.24 22.77
CA ILE A 257 -14.05 0.92 23.66
C ILE A 257 -12.98 -0.05 24.18
N ILE A 258 -13.38 -1.25 24.66
CA ILE A 258 -12.42 -2.28 25.11
C ILE A 258 -11.47 -2.69 23.98
N LEU A 259 -12.03 -2.97 22.79
CA LEU A 259 -11.28 -3.40 21.61
C LEU A 259 -10.26 -2.35 21.13
N ASN A 260 -10.56 -1.07 21.31
CA ASN A 260 -9.67 0.05 21.00
C ASN A 260 -8.65 0.35 22.13
N SER A 261 -8.81 -0.23 23.32
CA SER A 261 -7.94 0.02 24.49
C SER A 261 -6.73 -0.91 24.61
N ILE A 262 -6.67 -1.97 23.80
CA ILE A 262 -5.61 -2.98 23.83
C ILE A 262 -4.61 -2.81 22.66
N ASP A 263 -3.39 -3.28 22.86
CA ASP A 263 -2.31 -3.23 21.87
C ASP A 263 -2.17 -4.55 21.09
N GLU A 264 -1.32 -4.53 20.07
CA GLU A 264 -1.00 -5.68 19.21
C GLU A 264 -0.22 -6.78 19.96
N HIS A 265 0.25 -6.47 21.17
CA HIS A 265 0.95 -7.39 22.05
C HIS A 265 -0.02 -8.24 22.89
N ASP A 266 -1.27 -7.80 23.03
CA ASP A 266 -2.40 -8.50 23.68
C ASP A 266 -3.15 -9.44 22.71
N ARG A 267 -3.99 -10.33 23.27
CA ARG A 267 -4.92 -11.18 22.50
C ARG A 267 -6.36 -11.00 22.96
N ILE A 268 -7.29 -10.97 22.01
CA ILE A 268 -8.72 -10.78 22.23
C ILE A 268 -9.58 -11.81 21.49
N SER A 269 -10.79 -12.06 21.98
CA SER A 269 -11.93 -12.54 21.20
C SER A 269 -13.22 -11.88 21.69
N VAL A 270 -14.16 -11.68 20.76
CA VAL A 270 -15.51 -11.15 21.04
C VAL A 270 -16.52 -12.26 20.75
N LEU A 271 -17.35 -12.55 21.75
CA LEU A 271 -18.42 -13.54 21.71
C LEU A 271 -19.76 -12.87 21.99
N THR A 272 -20.83 -13.31 21.34
CA THR A 272 -22.21 -12.98 21.75
C THR A 272 -22.91 -14.21 22.30
N VAL A 273 -23.82 -14.02 23.25
CA VAL A 273 -24.62 -15.10 23.86
C VAL A 273 -26.11 -14.74 23.92
N ALA A 274 -26.93 -15.67 23.46
CA ALA A 274 -28.38 -15.76 23.68
C ALA A 274 -28.71 -17.23 23.99
N ASP A 275 -29.54 -17.90 23.19
CA ASP A 275 -29.68 -19.37 23.18
C ASP A 275 -28.38 -20.07 22.76
N MET A 276 -27.66 -19.46 21.81
CA MET A 276 -26.41 -19.94 21.25
C MET A 276 -25.27 -18.96 21.52
N VAL A 277 -24.03 -19.43 21.40
CA VAL A 277 -22.84 -18.56 21.43
C VAL A 277 -22.29 -18.36 20.02
N ARG A 278 -22.13 -17.11 19.60
CA ARG A 278 -21.59 -16.73 18.29
C ARG A 278 -20.21 -16.09 18.44
N SER A 279 -19.29 -16.42 17.52
CA SER A 279 -17.96 -15.83 17.41
C SER A 279 -17.89 -14.81 16.28
N CYS A 280 -16.92 -13.88 16.35
CA CYS A 280 -16.70 -12.82 15.35
C CYS A 280 -16.66 -13.30 13.88
N SER A 281 -16.15 -14.51 13.64
CA SER A 281 -16.18 -15.16 12.32
C SER A 281 -16.53 -16.64 12.46
N LEU A 282 -16.86 -17.26 11.33
CA LEU A 282 -16.99 -18.71 11.16
C LEU A 282 -15.63 -19.42 11.01
N ASP A 283 -14.52 -18.69 10.86
CA ASP A 283 -13.19 -19.28 10.73
C ASP A 283 -12.78 -20.06 11.99
N GLN A 284 -12.02 -21.13 11.80
CA GLN A 284 -11.57 -22.00 12.89
C GLN A 284 -10.70 -21.26 13.93
N CYS A 285 -10.01 -20.19 13.51
CA CYS A 285 -9.30 -19.25 14.39
C CYS A 285 -10.19 -18.73 15.52
N TYR A 286 -11.18 -17.88 15.19
CA TYR A 286 -12.06 -17.20 16.15
C TYR A 286 -12.95 -18.17 16.94
N LYS A 287 -13.19 -19.38 16.40
CA LYS A 287 -13.92 -20.45 17.09
C LYS A 287 -13.09 -21.19 18.16
N SER A 288 -11.76 -21.12 18.12
CA SER A 288 -10.89 -22.01 18.90
C SER A 288 -9.83 -21.32 19.76
N PHE A 289 -9.38 -20.11 19.38
CA PHE A 289 -8.28 -19.38 20.04
C PHE A 289 -8.60 -17.89 20.19
N LEU A 290 -7.78 -17.19 20.98
CA LEU A 290 -7.71 -15.72 21.00
C LEU A 290 -6.75 -15.22 19.91
N SER A 291 -7.23 -14.31 19.08
CA SER A 291 -6.44 -13.61 18.05
C SER A 291 -5.65 -12.44 18.64
N PRO A 292 -4.37 -12.22 18.27
CA PRO A 292 -3.67 -10.97 18.54
C PRO A 292 -4.47 -9.76 18.03
N ALA A 293 -4.47 -8.67 18.79
CA ALA A 293 -5.31 -7.51 18.50
C ALA A 293 -4.68 -6.58 17.44
N THR A 294 -4.39 -7.13 16.26
CA THR A 294 -3.91 -6.34 15.10
C THR A 294 -4.98 -5.36 14.61
N SER A 295 -4.57 -4.36 13.82
CA SER A 295 -5.49 -3.43 13.15
C SER A 295 -6.56 -4.13 12.28
N GLU A 296 -6.19 -5.23 11.61
CA GLU A 296 -7.09 -6.07 10.82
C GLU A 296 -8.12 -6.79 11.71
N THR A 297 -7.64 -7.48 12.75
CA THR A 297 -8.49 -8.15 13.76
C THR A 297 -9.44 -7.16 14.42
N LYS A 298 -8.94 -5.98 14.83
CA LYS A 298 -9.73 -4.89 15.42
C LYS A 298 -10.81 -4.40 14.45
N ARG A 299 -10.50 -4.17 13.18
CA ARG A 299 -11.50 -3.73 12.17
C ARG A 299 -12.58 -4.79 11.93
N LYS A 300 -12.22 -6.07 11.87
CA LYS A 300 -13.19 -7.19 11.78
C LYS A 300 -14.08 -7.29 13.03
N MET A 301 -13.51 -7.26 14.22
CA MET A 301 -14.27 -7.32 15.47
C MET A 301 -15.18 -6.10 15.66
N ALA A 302 -14.75 -4.90 15.25
CA ALA A 302 -15.60 -3.71 15.26
C ALA A 302 -16.80 -3.86 14.31
N SER A 303 -16.57 -4.38 13.10
CA SER A 303 -17.66 -4.69 12.16
C SER A 303 -18.62 -5.75 12.72
N PHE A 304 -18.11 -6.79 13.40
CA PHE A 304 -18.95 -7.78 14.07
C PHE A 304 -19.80 -7.15 15.18
N ILE A 305 -19.19 -6.35 16.08
CA ILE A 305 -19.90 -5.66 17.17
C ILE A 305 -21.02 -4.76 16.63
N SER A 306 -20.75 -3.99 15.58
CA SER A 306 -21.77 -3.13 14.93
C SER A 306 -22.93 -3.91 14.29
N SER A 307 -22.73 -5.20 13.98
CA SER A 307 -23.74 -6.07 13.37
C SER A 307 -24.64 -6.82 14.37
N ILE A 308 -24.31 -6.79 15.66
CA ILE A 308 -25.08 -7.50 16.70
C ILE A 308 -26.50 -6.94 16.78
N LYS A 309 -27.49 -7.82 16.89
CA LYS A 309 -28.90 -7.50 17.12
C LYS A 309 -29.45 -8.34 18.28
N ALA A 310 -30.50 -7.84 18.93
CA ALA A 310 -31.25 -8.60 19.92
C ALA A 310 -31.77 -9.92 19.32
N SER A 311 -31.89 -10.94 20.15
CA SER A 311 -32.44 -12.26 19.85
C SER A 311 -33.73 -12.45 20.63
N ASP A 312 -34.74 -13.09 20.04
CA ASP A 312 -36.01 -13.40 20.71
C ASP A 312 -35.88 -14.52 21.76
N SER A 313 -34.71 -15.14 21.86
CA SER A 313 -34.39 -16.21 22.81
C SER A 313 -33.79 -15.71 24.15
N PRO A 314 -34.00 -16.43 25.27
CA PRO A 314 -33.36 -16.15 26.55
C PRO A 314 -31.85 -16.48 26.56
N THR A 315 -31.10 -15.83 27.46
CA THR A 315 -29.63 -15.88 27.50
C THR A 315 -29.09 -17.05 28.35
N GLN A 316 -28.47 -18.03 27.71
CA GLN A 316 -27.81 -19.15 28.39
C GLN A 316 -26.42 -18.75 28.91
N HIS A 317 -26.37 -18.04 30.05
CA HIS A 317 -25.14 -17.52 30.66
C HIS A 317 -24.00 -18.56 30.75
N ALA A 318 -24.31 -19.79 31.17
CA ALA A 318 -23.33 -20.87 31.32
C ALA A 318 -22.63 -21.23 30.00
N LEU A 319 -23.36 -21.28 28.86
CA LEU A 319 -22.77 -21.63 27.56
C LEU A 319 -21.77 -20.56 27.09
N GLY A 320 -22.08 -19.28 27.33
CA GLY A 320 -21.20 -18.14 27.03
C GLY A 320 -19.87 -18.21 27.77
N PHE A 321 -19.92 -18.43 29.10
CA PHE A 321 -18.70 -18.57 29.90
C PHE A 321 -17.91 -19.85 29.57
N GLN A 322 -18.57 -20.98 29.31
CA GLN A 322 -17.90 -22.23 28.90
C GLN A 322 -17.06 -22.00 27.63
N LYS A 323 -17.63 -21.29 26.65
CA LYS A 323 -16.91 -20.94 25.42
C LYS A 323 -15.73 -19.99 25.69
N ALA A 324 -15.91 -19.00 26.56
CA ALA A 324 -14.85 -18.05 26.94
C ALA A 324 -13.64 -18.75 27.59
N PHE A 325 -13.87 -19.60 28.58
CA PHE A 325 -12.82 -20.38 29.24
C PHE A 325 -12.11 -21.35 28.27
N HIS A 326 -12.86 -22.00 27.38
CA HIS A 326 -12.27 -22.86 26.35
C HIS A 326 -11.30 -22.10 25.42
N LEU A 327 -11.63 -20.87 24.98
CA LEU A 327 -10.71 -20.03 24.19
C LEU A 327 -9.43 -19.66 24.98
N LEU A 328 -9.57 -19.29 26.26
CA LEU A 328 -8.44 -18.99 27.14
C LEU A 328 -7.53 -20.21 27.32
N ARG A 329 -8.11 -21.38 27.63
CA ARG A 329 -7.40 -22.65 27.86
C ARG A 329 -6.65 -23.14 26.63
N ASN A 330 -7.25 -23.03 25.45
CA ASN A 330 -6.59 -23.44 24.20
C ASN A 330 -5.45 -22.50 23.84
N THR A 331 -5.65 -21.18 24.00
CA THR A 331 -4.60 -20.17 23.74
C THR A 331 -3.42 -20.38 24.68
N ASN A 332 -3.68 -20.48 25.99
CA ASN A 332 -2.64 -20.64 27.02
C ASN A 332 -1.78 -21.91 26.82
N ASN A 333 -2.40 -23.02 26.38
CA ASN A 333 -1.66 -24.25 26.07
C ASN A 333 -0.71 -24.11 24.87
N VAL A 334 -1.01 -23.23 23.91
CA VAL A 334 -0.11 -22.91 22.79
C VAL A 334 0.96 -21.89 23.23
N THR A 335 0.60 -20.87 24.00
CA THR A 335 1.51 -19.79 24.44
C THR A 335 2.34 -20.11 25.68
N ARG A 336 2.65 -21.38 25.95
CA ARG A 336 3.26 -21.90 27.20
C ARG A 336 4.61 -21.30 27.62
N GLN A 337 5.22 -20.45 26.80
CA GLN A 337 6.48 -19.74 27.10
C GLN A 337 6.28 -18.43 27.89
N GLN A 338 5.06 -17.88 27.99
CA GLN A 338 4.79 -16.61 28.67
C GLN A 338 4.20 -16.84 30.07
N THR A 339 5.06 -16.90 31.09
CA THR A 339 4.71 -17.22 32.49
C THR A 339 3.99 -16.10 33.26
N ASN A 340 3.57 -15.03 32.58
CA ASN A 340 3.11 -13.80 33.24
C ASN A 340 2.08 -13.01 32.39
N THR A 341 1.09 -13.73 31.85
CA THR A 341 -0.07 -13.19 31.14
C THR A 341 -1.24 -12.95 32.09
N ASP A 342 -1.90 -11.79 31.99
CA ASP A 342 -3.14 -11.50 32.72
C ASP A 342 -4.35 -12.03 31.91
N MET A 343 -5.25 -12.79 32.54
CA MET A 343 -6.43 -13.39 31.88
C MET A 343 -7.74 -12.79 32.41
N VAL A 344 -8.54 -12.22 31.50
CA VAL A 344 -9.77 -11.47 31.85
C VAL A 344 -10.94 -11.90 30.97
N VAL A 345 -12.08 -12.19 31.57
CA VAL A 345 -13.39 -12.23 30.90
C VAL A 345 -14.16 -10.96 31.29
N ILE A 346 -14.57 -10.18 30.30
CA ILE A 346 -15.42 -9.01 30.46
C ILE A 346 -16.83 -9.38 29.98
N TYR A 347 -17.82 -9.28 30.86
CA TYR A 347 -19.20 -9.70 30.59
C TYR A 347 -20.18 -8.51 30.65
N LEU A 348 -20.84 -8.23 29.54
CA LEU A 348 -21.85 -7.17 29.37
C LEU A 348 -23.25 -7.83 29.35
N SER A 349 -24.08 -7.58 30.36
CA SER A 349 -25.40 -8.23 30.52
C SER A 349 -26.32 -7.48 31.48
N SER A 350 -27.64 -7.71 31.39
CA SER A 350 -28.63 -7.32 32.40
C SER A 350 -28.63 -8.23 33.64
N GLY A 351 -28.05 -9.43 33.55
CA GLY A 351 -28.09 -10.45 34.61
C GLY A 351 -29.43 -11.18 34.77
N MET A 352 -30.34 -11.06 33.79
CA MET A 352 -31.68 -11.62 33.83
C MET A 352 -31.75 -13.09 33.37
N THR A 353 -31.68 -14.00 34.34
CA THR A 353 -32.03 -15.43 34.18
C THR A 353 -33.55 -15.66 34.00
N SER A 354 -33.94 -16.82 33.47
CA SER A 354 -35.37 -17.15 33.25
C SER A 354 -36.19 -17.13 34.56
N LYS A 355 -37.46 -16.71 34.50
CA LYS A 355 -38.31 -16.54 35.71
C LYS A 355 -38.48 -17.85 36.49
N ASP A 356 -38.70 -18.96 35.80
CA ASP A 356 -39.06 -20.24 36.40
C ASP A 356 -37.84 -21.13 36.76
N SER A 357 -36.66 -20.82 36.23
CA SER A 357 -35.41 -21.57 36.48
C SER A 357 -34.26 -20.73 37.08
N SER A 358 -34.53 -19.51 37.53
CA SER A 358 -33.51 -18.51 37.87
C SER A 358 -32.39 -19.01 38.81
N GLU A 359 -32.70 -19.70 39.91
CA GLU A 359 -31.67 -20.15 40.87
C GLU A 359 -30.91 -21.42 40.43
N THR A 360 -31.52 -22.29 39.62
CA THR A 360 -30.79 -23.44 39.03
C THR A 360 -29.85 -22.98 37.92
N GLU A 361 -30.24 -21.98 37.14
CA GLU A 361 -29.43 -21.36 36.09
C GLU A 361 -28.21 -20.60 36.67
N LYS A 362 -28.40 -19.83 37.75
CA LYS A 362 -27.29 -19.17 38.47
C LYS A 362 -26.31 -20.18 39.06
N ARG A 363 -26.83 -21.26 39.68
CA ARG A 363 -26.01 -22.38 40.19
C ARG A 363 -25.23 -23.06 39.08
N ALA A 364 -25.85 -23.36 37.94
CA ALA A 364 -25.18 -23.99 36.80
C ALA A 364 -24.05 -23.10 36.24
N THR A 365 -24.32 -21.80 36.09
CA THR A 365 -23.33 -20.82 35.61
C THR A 365 -22.12 -20.72 36.55
N LEU A 366 -22.34 -20.52 37.85
CA LEU A 366 -21.25 -20.45 38.84
C LEU A 366 -20.55 -21.80 39.08
N GLY A 367 -21.25 -22.92 38.88
CA GLY A 367 -20.66 -24.26 38.91
C GLY A 367 -19.64 -24.46 37.80
N MET A 368 -20.04 -24.17 36.55
CA MET A 368 -19.17 -24.33 35.39
C MET A 368 -18.05 -23.29 35.36
N VAL A 369 -18.30 -22.03 35.74
CA VAL A 369 -17.24 -21.00 35.88
C VAL A 369 -16.13 -21.47 36.83
N LYS A 370 -16.52 -22.12 37.94
CA LYS A 370 -15.57 -22.68 38.90
C LYS A 370 -14.77 -23.85 38.34
N GLU A 371 -15.45 -24.80 37.69
CA GLU A 371 -14.83 -25.98 37.08
C GLU A 371 -13.82 -25.60 36.00
N GLU A 372 -14.19 -24.66 35.11
CA GLU A 372 -13.31 -24.22 34.03
C GLU A 372 -12.17 -23.30 34.51
N ASN A 373 -12.37 -22.43 35.51
CA ASN A 373 -11.26 -21.63 36.08
C ASN A 373 -10.28 -22.53 36.87
N GLN A 374 -10.73 -23.65 37.43
CA GLN A 374 -9.85 -24.61 38.11
C GLN A 374 -8.82 -25.23 37.14
N TYR A 375 -9.16 -25.46 35.87
CA TYR A 375 -8.20 -25.88 34.83
C TYR A 375 -7.18 -24.79 34.46
N LEU A 376 -7.42 -23.54 34.86
CA LEU A 376 -6.53 -22.39 34.71
C LEU A 376 -5.95 -21.93 36.06
N ASN A 377 -5.85 -22.82 37.05
CA ASN A 377 -5.30 -22.54 38.38
C ASN A 377 -5.97 -21.35 39.10
N ASN A 378 -7.28 -21.14 38.86
CA ASN A 378 -8.08 -20.04 39.42
C ASN A 378 -7.60 -18.61 39.05
N SER A 379 -6.80 -18.49 37.98
CA SER A 379 -6.13 -17.24 37.58
C SER A 379 -6.98 -16.28 36.73
N VAL A 380 -8.12 -16.72 36.19
CA VAL A 380 -8.97 -15.85 35.35
C VAL A 380 -9.80 -14.90 36.23
N MET A 381 -9.74 -13.61 35.90
CA MET A 381 -10.56 -12.55 36.47
C MET A 381 -11.86 -12.36 35.66
N ILE A 382 -12.98 -12.14 36.33
CA ILE A 382 -14.27 -11.83 35.69
C ILE A 382 -14.71 -10.41 36.06
N LEU A 383 -14.86 -9.53 35.06
CA LEU A 383 -15.41 -8.19 35.21
C LEU A 383 -16.83 -8.16 34.66
N THR A 384 -17.82 -7.77 35.46
CA THR A 384 -19.22 -7.70 35.03
C THR A 384 -19.68 -6.25 34.88
N TYR A 385 -20.30 -5.95 33.74
CA TYR A 385 -20.86 -4.64 33.42
C TYR A 385 -22.38 -4.80 33.28
N ALA A 386 -23.09 -4.39 34.33
CA ALA A 386 -24.54 -4.50 34.43
C ALA A 386 -25.21 -3.43 33.56
N LEU A 387 -25.88 -3.88 32.49
CA LEU A 387 -26.58 -3.02 31.53
C LEU A 387 -27.96 -2.65 32.11
N MET A 388 -28.21 -1.37 32.40
CA MET A 388 -29.44 -0.92 33.07
C MET A 388 -30.03 0.32 32.41
N ASN A 389 -31.37 0.38 32.33
CA ASN A 389 -32.08 1.60 31.95
C ASN A 389 -32.26 2.51 33.18
N GLU A 390 -32.31 3.83 32.96
CA GLU A 390 -32.43 4.81 34.06
C GLU A 390 -33.71 4.56 34.90
N GLY A 391 -33.56 4.60 36.22
CA GLY A 391 -34.66 4.45 37.18
C GLY A 391 -35.07 3.02 37.57
N VAL A 392 -34.57 1.97 36.90
CA VAL A 392 -35.01 0.57 37.15
C VAL A 392 -33.95 -0.23 37.93
N THR A 393 -34.17 -0.51 39.22
CA THR A 393 -33.19 -1.20 40.09
C THR A 393 -33.43 -2.71 40.25
N GLY A 394 -32.87 -3.52 39.34
CA GLY A 394 -32.84 -4.99 39.42
C GLY A 394 -31.91 -5.52 40.52
N LEU A 395 -32.36 -5.50 41.77
CA LEU A 395 -31.53 -5.83 42.95
C LEU A 395 -31.06 -7.30 43.01
N LYS A 396 -31.79 -8.25 42.41
CA LYS A 396 -31.42 -9.68 42.43
C LYS A 396 -30.41 -10.01 41.32
N GLU A 397 -30.56 -9.33 40.19
CA GLU A 397 -29.79 -9.46 38.97
C GLU A 397 -28.39 -8.84 39.19
N LEU A 398 -28.35 -7.64 39.79
CA LEU A 398 -27.12 -7.01 40.29
C LEU A 398 -26.40 -7.86 41.35
N ALA A 399 -27.14 -8.50 42.26
CA ALA A 399 -26.53 -9.38 43.25
C ALA A 399 -25.81 -10.56 42.55
N PHE A 400 -26.47 -11.20 41.58
CA PHE A 400 -25.88 -12.28 40.78
C PHE A 400 -24.65 -11.83 39.98
N LEU A 401 -24.71 -10.70 39.26
CA LEU A 401 -23.57 -10.18 38.49
C LEU A 401 -22.37 -9.81 39.38
N ARG A 402 -22.59 -9.35 40.61
CA ARG A 402 -21.51 -9.14 41.59
C ARG A 402 -20.95 -10.46 42.11
N ASP A 403 -21.81 -11.39 42.53
CA ASP A 403 -21.36 -12.70 43.03
C ASP A 403 -20.60 -13.50 41.94
N LEU A 404 -20.93 -13.27 40.66
CA LEU A 404 -20.23 -13.80 39.48
C LEU A 404 -18.82 -13.19 39.30
N ALA A 405 -18.67 -11.87 39.42
CA ALA A 405 -17.36 -11.21 39.38
C ALA A 405 -16.46 -11.58 40.59
N GLU A 406 -17.07 -11.74 41.77
CA GLU A 406 -16.39 -12.24 42.97
C GLU A 406 -16.15 -13.77 42.95
N GLN A 407 -16.68 -14.50 41.96
CA GLN A 407 -16.63 -15.95 41.82
C GLN A 407 -17.17 -16.72 43.06
N ASN A 408 -18.18 -16.16 43.72
CA ASN A 408 -18.76 -16.64 44.98
C ASN A 408 -19.70 -17.85 44.79
N SER A 409 -19.15 -18.98 44.36
CA SER A 409 -19.91 -20.21 44.10
C SER A 409 -20.61 -20.76 45.35
N VAL A 410 -20.03 -20.53 46.53
CA VAL A 410 -20.46 -21.10 47.82
C VAL A 410 -21.88 -20.65 48.17
N LYS A 411 -22.21 -19.37 47.92
CA LYS A 411 -23.54 -18.78 48.15
C LYS A 411 -24.67 -19.56 47.44
N TYR A 412 -24.38 -20.16 46.29
CA TYR A 412 -25.34 -20.90 45.47
C TYR A 412 -25.34 -22.40 45.75
N GLY A 413 -24.56 -22.88 46.73
CA GLY A 413 -24.44 -24.28 47.11
C GLY A 413 -23.47 -25.09 46.23
N VAL A 414 -22.59 -24.44 45.47
CA VAL A 414 -21.50 -25.12 44.74
C VAL A 414 -20.32 -25.29 45.71
N PRO A 415 -19.97 -26.54 46.10
CA PRO A 415 -18.98 -26.80 47.15
C PRO A 415 -17.60 -26.28 46.76
N ASP A 416 -16.76 -25.96 47.75
CA ASP A 416 -15.35 -25.68 47.50
C ASP A 416 -14.45 -26.86 47.80
N ARG A 417 -13.53 -27.10 46.88
CA ARG A 417 -12.51 -28.16 46.87
C ARG A 417 -11.20 -27.65 46.24
N SER A 418 -11.12 -26.36 45.91
CA SER A 418 -9.95 -25.77 45.27
C SER A 418 -8.85 -25.45 46.29
N ALA A 419 -7.59 -25.68 45.91
CA ALA A 419 -6.43 -25.46 46.77
C ALA A 419 -5.77 -24.08 46.56
N LEU A 420 -6.23 -23.31 45.57
CA LEU A 420 -5.69 -21.99 45.20
C LEU A 420 -6.82 -20.95 45.25
N PRO A 421 -6.58 -19.74 45.79
CA PRO A 421 -7.60 -18.69 45.88
C PRO A 421 -7.98 -18.16 44.49
N VAL A 422 -9.24 -17.78 44.32
CA VAL A 422 -9.74 -17.16 43.07
C VAL A 422 -9.35 -15.69 42.95
N VAL A 423 -8.99 -15.28 41.73
CA VAL A 423 -8.81 -13.87 41.38
C VAL A 423 -10.18 -13.20 41.25
N LYS A 424 -10.59 -12.49 42.32
CA LYS A 424 -11.83 -11.69 42.31
C LYS A 424 -11.71 -10.53 41.33
N GLY A 425 -12.75 -10.32 40.53
CA GLY A 425 -12.96 -9.08 39.77
C GLY A 425 -14.02 -8.17 40.42
N SER A 426 -14.57 -7.26 39.62
CA SER A 426 -15.52 -6.24 40.06
C SER A 426 -16.77 -6.18 39.18
N MET A 427 -17.90 -5.78 39.76
CA MET A 427 -19.09 -5.37 39.01
C MET A 427 -19.14 -3.83 38.88
N MET A 428 -19.46 -3.33 37.70
CA MET A 428 -19.82 -1.93 37.42
C MET A 428 -21.22 -1.86 36.81
N VAL A 429 -21.88 -0.71 36.93
CA VAL A 429 -23.22 -0.46 36.34
C VAL A 429 -23.09 0.53 35.19
N LEU A 430 -23.73 0.24 34.06
CA LEU A 430 -23.76 1.09 32.87
C LEU A 430 -25.21 1.52 32.58
N ASN A 431 -25.46 2.82 32.70
CA ASN A 431 -26.78 3.45 32.50
C ASN A 431 -26.78 4.57 31.45
N GLN A 432 -25.63 5.08 31.03
CA GLN A 432 -25.49 6.23 30.14
C GLN A 432 -24.34 6.03 29.14
N LEU A 433 -24.58 6.40 27.88
CA LEU A 433 -23.59 6.35 26.79
C LEU A 433 -22.41 7.33 26.97
N SER A 434 -22.62 8.43 27.69
CA SER A 434 -21.64 9.53 27.87
C SER A 434 -20.41 9.17 28.70
N ASN A 435 -20.49 8.16 29.57
CA ASN A 435 -19.47 7.84 30.57
C ASN A 435 -18.77 6.48 30.30
N LEU A 436 -18.94 5.91 29.10
CA LEU A 436 -18.41 4.58 28.78
C LEU A 436 -16.88 4.55 28.67
N GLU A 437 -16.25 5.58 28.07
CA GLU A 437 -14.78 5.65 27.98
C GLU A 437 -14.12 5.69 29.38
N THR A 438 -14.69 6.50 30.28
CA THR A 438 -14.23 6.63 31.68
C THR A 438 -14.42 5.39 32.52
N THR A 439 -15.41 4.54 32.20
CA THR A 439 -15.83 3.41 33.05
C THR A 439 -15.32 2.07 32.51
N VAL A 440 -15.56 1.82 31.23
CA VAL A 440 -15.21 0.56 30.55
C VAL A 440 -13.79 0.61 29.99
N GLY A 441 -13.40 1.75 29.41
CA GLY A 441 -12.04 1.96 28.90
C GLY A 441 -10.94 1.91 29.98
N ARG A 442 -11.32 1.92 31.26
CA ARG A 442 -10.43 1.77 32.42
C ARG A 442 -10.36 0.35 32.99
N PHE A 443 -10.90 -0.68 32.31
CA PHE A 443 -11.00 -2.06 32.86
C PHE A 443 -9.71 -2.63 33.50
N TYR A 444 -8.54 -2.25 32.95
CA TYR A 444 -7.20 -2.67 33.39
C TYR A 444 -6.79 -2.18 34.79
N ILE A 445 -7.53 -1.24 35.41
CA ILE A 445 -7.26 -0.81 36.79
C ILE A 445 -7.51 -1.95 37.79
N ASN A 446 -8.46 -2.85 37.48
CA ASN A 446 -8.86 -3.96 38.35
C ASN A 446 -7.82 -5.09 38.40
N LEU A 447 -6.90 -5.15 37.44
CA LEU A 447 -5.82 -6.15 37.39
C LEU A 447 -4.95 -6.09 38.67
N PRO A 448 -4.33 -7.21 39.11
CA PRO A 448 -3.53 -7.23 40.34
C PRO A 448 -2.45 -6.12 40.33
N ASN A 449 -2.46 -5.20 41.30
CA ASN A 449 -1.59 -4.03 41.24
C ASN A 449 -0.10 -4.43 41.29
N ARG A 450 0.65 -4.00 40.28
CA ARG A 450 2.08 -4.25 40.09
C ARG A 450 2.70 -2.93 39.65
N MET A 451 3.46 -2.28 40.52
CA MET A 451 4.15 -1.03 40.17
C MET A 451 5.36 -1.37 39.30
N ILE A 452 5.25 -1.11 37.99
CA ILE A 452 6.28 -1.43 37.00
C ILE A 452 6.78 -0.12 36.40
N ASP A 453 7.77 0.49 37.04
CA ASP A 453 8.41 1.71 36.53
C ASP A 453 9.42 1.39 35.41
N LYS A 454 8.91 0.88 34.29
CA LYS A 454 9.66 0.64 33.06
C LYS A 454 9.10 1.54 31.94
N ALA A 455 9.97 2.05 31.08
CA ALA A 455 9.53 2.68 29.84
C ALA A 455 8.91 1.63 28.90
N SER A 456 7.77 1.98 28.30
CA SER A 456 7.10 1.25 27.22
C SER A 456 7.41 1.92 25.89
N PHE A 457 7.48 1.10 24.83
CA PHE A 457 7.60 1.53 23.44
C PHE A 457 6.40 0.98 22.68
N SER A 458 5.63 1.83 21.99
CA SER A 458 4.56 1.34 21.12
C SER A 458 5.13 0.67 19.87
N LEU A 459 4.31 -0.11 19.16
CA LEU A 459 4.54 -0.30 17.73
C LEU A 459 4.18 0.98 16.95
N PRO A 460 4.63 1.16 15.69
CA PRO A 460 4.32 2.37 14.92
C PRO A 460 2.85 2.49 14.53
N TYR A 461 2.20 3.63 14.79
CA TYR A 461 0.79 3.85 14.47
C TYR A 461 0.54 5.22 13.82
N ALA A 462 -0.68 5.45 13.33
CA ALA A 462 -1.09 6.72 12.73
C ALA A 462 -1.37 7.78 13.81
N ASP A 463 -0.71 8.93 13.71
CA ASP A 463 -0.90 10.10 14.58
C ASP A 463 -2.34 10.62 14.47
N PRO A 464 -3.16 10.53 15.54
CA PRO A 464 -4.55 11.01 15.51
C PRO A 464 -4.67 12.55 15.51
N MET A 465 -3.54 13.27 15.48
CA MET A 465 -3.45 14.72 15.67
C MET A 465 -2.60 15.43 14.60
N GLY A 466 -1.90 14.67 13.73
CA GLY A 466 -0.87 15.21 12.82
C GLY A 466 -0.57 14.37 11.57
N ASP A 467 -1.56 13.63 11.05
CA ASP A 467 -1.59 12.97 9.72
C ASP A 467 -0.30 12.26 9.25
N SER A 468 0.40 11.60 10.17
CA SER A 468 1.69 10.95 9.87
C SER A 468 1.97 9.81 10.85
N PHE A 469 3.01 9.02 10.62
CA PHE A 469 3.28 7.83 11.44
C PHE A 469 4.24 8.12 12.59
N ILE A 470 3.84 7.67 13.78
CA ILE A 470 4.53 7.93 15.05
C ILE A 470 4.76 6.65 15.83
N MET A 471 5.66 6.73 16.81
CA MET A 471 5.89 5.72 17.81
C MET A 471 6.05 6.42 19.16
N THR A 472 5.36 5.94 20.18
CA THR A 472 5.36 6.53 21.52
C THR A 472 6.41 5.88 22.40
N VAL A 473 7.13 6.71 23.18
CA VAL A 473 7.87 6.30 24.37
C VAL A 473 7.11 6.82 25.59
N SER A 474 6.69 5.93 26.50
CA SER A 474 5.86 6.30 27.67
C SER A 474 6.37 5.67 28.96
N ARG A 475 6.14 6.32 30.10
CA ARG A 475 6.53 5.83 31.44
C ARG A 475 5.54 6.30 32.51
N PRO A 476 5.15 5.44 33.47
CA PRO A 476 4.28 5.83 34.57
C PRO A 476 4.99 6.74 35.59
N CYS A 477 4.23 7.66 36.20
CA CYS A 477 4.65 8.53 37.28
C CYS A 477 4.01 8.07 38.60
N TYR A 478 4.80 7.96 39.67
CA TYR A 478 4.36 7.45 40.97
C TYR A 478 4.76 8.39 42.12
N PHE A 479 3.92 8.44 43.16
CA PHE A 479 4.25 9.06 44.45
C PHE A 479 4.00 8.05 45.57
N GLY A 480 5.08 7.47 46.10
CA GLY A 480 4.98 6.28 46.96
C GLY A 480 4.28 5.14 46.22
N ASN A 481 3.11 4.72 46.69
CA ASN A 481 2.29 3.67 46.05
C ASN A 481 1.16 4.21 45.16
N LEU A 482 1.04 5.54 45.00
CA LEU A 482 0.01 6.18 44.17
C LEU A 482 0.49 6.36 42.73
N LEU A 483 -0.29 5.92 41.75
CA LEU A 483 -0.11 6.26 40.34
C LEU A 483 -0.61 7.71 40.12
N LEU A 484 0.28 8.61 39.71
CA LEU A 484 -0.09 9.98 39.34
C LEU A 484 -0.64 10.07 37.91
N GLY A 485 -0.15 9.19 37.03
CA GLY A 485 -0.45 9.21 35.60
C GLY A 485 0.69 8.64 34.77
N VAL A 486 0.72 9.00 33.49
CA VAL A 486 1.74 8.58 32.51
C VAL A 486 2.29 9.81 31.78
N VAL A 487 3.60 9.93 31.68
CA VAL A 487 4.25 10.83 30.71
C VAL A 487 4.53 10.09 29.40
N GLY A 488 4.34 10.76 28.27
CA GLY A 488 4.58 10.21 26.94
C GLY A 488 5.23 11.20 26.00
N VAL A 489 5.97 10.67 25.03
CA VAL A 489 6.62 11.41 23.95
C VAL A 489 6.39 10.63 22.66
N ASP A 490 5.72 11.26 21.71
CA ASP A 490 5.52 10.70 20.37
C ASP A 490 6.67 11.14 19.47
N VAL A 491 7.24 10.19 18.74
CA VAL A 491 8.41 10.38 17.88
C VAL A 491 8.05 10.05 16.45
N ASN A 492 8.47 10.88 15.50
CA ASN A 492 8.26 10.64 14.07
C ASN A 492 8.94 9.33 13.63
N LEU A 493 8.16 8.41 13.05
CA LEU A 493 8.62 7.09 12.62
C LEU A 493 9.80 7.16 11.64
N ALA A 494 9.79 8.14 10.73
CA ALA A 494 10.84 8.32 9.73
C ALA A 494 12.18 8.72 10.35
N TYR A 495 12.20 9.45 11.48
CA TYR A 495 13.44 9.82 12.17
C TYR A 495 14.11 8.62 12.87
N ILE A 496 13.30 7.77 13.49
CA ILE A 496 13.79 6.55 14.15
C ILE A 496 14.35 5.57 13.12
N LEU A 497 13.63 5.37 12.01
CA LEU A 497 13.97 4.34 11.03
C LEU A 497 14.95 4.76 9.93
N GLU A 498 15.30 6.06 9.77
CA GLU A 498 16.17 6.51 8.66
C GLU A 498 17.48 5.71 8.52
N ASP A 499 18.08 5.30 9.64
CA ASP A 499 19.33 4.54 9.69
C ASP A 499 19.20 3.10 9.20
N VAL A 500 17.98 2.56 9.17
CA VAL A 500 17.62 1.23 8.66
C VAL A 500 17.07 1.37 7.22
N THR A 501 16.21 2.36 6.98
CA THR A 501 15.58 2.65 5.68
C THR A 501 16.55 3.10 4.59
N TYR A 502 17.64 3.79 4.97
CA TYR A 502 18.70 4.29 4.07
C TYR A 502 20.08 3.67 4.37
N TYR A 503 20.09 2.51 5.05
CA TYR A 503 21.28 1.67 5.15
C TYR A 503 21.68 1.14 3.77
N GLN A 504 22.93 1.36 3.39
CA GLN A 504 23.42 0.97 2.07
C GLN A 504 24.95 0.86 2.08
N ASP A 505 25.48 -0.11 2.82
CA ASP A 505 26.93 -0.35 2.84
C ASP A 505 27.39 -1.10 1.58
N SER A 506 26.63 -2.11 1.13
CA SER A 506 26.85 -2.80 -0.15
C SER A 506 25.54 -3.10 -0.90
N LEU A 507 25.62 -3.38 -2.20
CA LEU A 507 24.50 -3.90 -3.00
C LEU A 507 24.09 -5.34 -2.62
N ALA A 508 24.92 -6.03 -1.83
CA ALA A 508 24.76 -7.41 -1.36
C ALA A 508 24.13 -7.52 0.04
N SER A 509 23.89 -6.39 0.69
CA SER A 509 23.54 -6.31 2.11
C SER A 509 22.32 -5.45 2.34
N TYR A 510 21.47 -5.85 3.28
CA TYR A 510 20.37 -5.03 3.78
C TYR A 510 20.16 -5.26 5.27
N THR A 511 19.24 -4.51 5.87
CA THR A 511 18.95 -4.56 7.29
C THR A 511 17.45 -4.47 7.54
N PHE A 512 17.02 -5.06 8.65
CA PHE A 512 15.67 -4.92 9.17
C PHE A 512 15.68 -4.71 10.68
N LEU A 513 14.60 -4.12 11.19
CA LEU A 513 14.37 -3.87 12.61
C LEU A 513 13.04 -4.53 13.01
N ILE A 514 13.09 -5.35 14.06
CA ILE A 514 11.92 -6.07 14.61
C ILE A 514 11.77 -5.80 16.12
N ASP A 515 10.58 -6.07 16.64
CA ASP A 515 10.29 -6.18 18.07
C ASP A 515 10.62 -7.60 18.61
N GLN A 516 10.75 -7.74 19.93
CA GLN A 516 10.93 -9.00 20.65
C GLN A 516 9.80 -10.03 20.42
N LYS A 517 8.64 -9.63 19.88
CA LYS A 517 7.59 -10.58 19.44
C LYS A 517 7.66 -10.98 17.96
N GLY A 518 8.70 -10.55 17.21
CA GLY A 518 8.88 -10.86 15.78
C GLY A 518 8.23 -9.88 14.80
N TYR A 519 7.43 -8.92 15.28
CA TYR A 519 6.80 -7.90 14.43
C TYR A 519 7.84 -6.98 13.78
N THR A 520 7.70 -6.78 12.47
CA THR A 520 8.61 -5.94 11.67
C THR A 520 8.25 -4.45 11.78
N LEU A 521 9.23 -3.62 12.16
CA LEU A 521 9.13 -2.15 12.12
C LEU A 521 9.66 -1.58 10.80
N MET A 522 10.76 -2.15 10.29
CA MET A 522 11.31 -1.83 8.97
C MET A 522 11.93 -3.07 8.35
N HIS A 523 11.55 -3.36 7.10
CA HIS A 523 12.22 -4.30 6.20
C HIS A 523 12.25 -3.64 4.81
N PRO A 524 13.28 -3.78 3.96
CA PRO A 524 13.43 -2.88 2.82
C PRO A 524 12.48 -3.11 1.63
N SER A 525 11.64 -4.16 1.68
CA SER A 525 10.44 -4.33 0.85
C SER A 525 9.25 -3.47 1.28
N LEU A 526 9.24 -2.93 2.51
CA LEU A 526 8.22 -1.97 2.93
C LEU A 526 8.45 -0.60 2.28
N THR A 527 7.35 0.10 2.00
CA THR A 527 7.34 1.52 1.66
C THR A 527 8.09 2.32 2.73
N ARG A 528 8.83 3.36 2.32
CA ARG A 528 9.56 4.22 3.28
C ARG A 528 8.57 4.95 4.20
N PRO A 529 8.83 5.08 5.52
CA PRO A 529 7.93 5.77 6.45
C PRO A 529 7.51 7.20 6.07
N TYR A 530 8.36 7.94 5.32
CA TYR A 530 8.04 9.28 4.81
C TYR A 530 7.11 9.27 3.58
N LEU A 531 6.96 8.12 2.91
CA LEU A 531 6.13 7.92 1.71
C LEU A 531 4.95 6.96 1.95
N MET A 532 4.70 6.56 3.19
CA MET A 532 3.52 5.79 3.56
C MET A 532 2.28 6.70 3.50
N ALA A 533 1.18 6.20 2.95
CA ALA A 533 -0.13 6.84 2.98
C ALA A 533 -1.15 6.09 3.87
N GLU A 534 -0.91 4.80 4.13
CA GLU A 534 -1.74 3.93 4.97
C GLU A 534 -0.95 3.42 6.18
N PRO A 535 -1.62 3.09 7.31
CA PRO A 535 -0.94 2.62 8.53
C PRO A 535 -0.23 1.28 8.32
N PRO A 536 0.98 1.09 8.87
CA PRO A 536 1.78 -0.11 8.65
C PRO A 536 1.13 -1.36 9.25
N LEU A 537 0.99 -2.42 8.44
CA LEU A 537 0.45 -3.70 8.91
C LEU A 537 1.52 -4.53 9.64
N HIS A 538 1.46 -4.53 10.97
CA HIS A 538 2.37 -5.30 11.83
C HIS A 538 2.38 -6.78 11.46
N THR A 539 3.49 -7.22 10.85
CA THR A 539 3.64 -8.53 10.25
C THR A 539 4.95 -9.15 10.72
N ASP A 540 4.94 -10.44 11.04
CA ASP A 540 6.12 -11.18 11.48
C ASP A 540 7.19 -11.24 10.38
N ILE A 541 8.45 -11.06 10.77
CA ILE A 541 9.62 -11.15 9.91
C ILE A 541 9.73 -12.45 9.10
N ILE A 542 9.21 -13.58 9.61
CA ILE A 542 9.19 -14.88 8.91
C ILE A 542 8.48 -14.83 7.54
N HIS A 543 7.60 -13.87 7.34
CA HIS A 543 6.88 -13.67 6.09
C HIS A 543 7.69 -12.87 5.07
N TYR A 544 8.50 -11.90 5.52
CA TYR A 544 9.39 -11.14 4.66
C TYR A 544 10.62 -11.97 4.24
N GLU A 545 11.24 -12.63 5.24
CA GLU A 545 12.41 -13.49 5.12
C GLU A 545 12.01 -14.94 4.79
N ASN A 546 11.32 -15.12 3.65
CA ASN A 546 10.85 -16.44 3.19
C ASN A 546 11.98 -17.29 2.57
N ILE A 547 13.02 -17.57 3.34
CA ILE A 547 14.20 -18.35 2.95
C ILE A 547 14.18 -19.72 3.68
N PRO A 548 14.45 -20.84 2.99
CA PRO A 548 14.53 -22.16 3.64
C PRO A 548 15.54 -22.17 4.79
N GLY A 549 15.13 -22.64 5.97
CA GLY A 549 15.95 -22.61 7.19
C GLY A 549 15.84 -21.34 8.03
N PHE A 550 15.24 -20.25 7.54
CA PHE A 550 15.14 -18.99 8.30
C PHE A 550 14.35 -19.12 9.62
N GLN A 551 13.48 -20.13 9.77
CA GLN A 551 12.75 -20.38 11.02
C GLN A 551 13.68 -20.67 12.21
N GLU A 552 14.84 -21.30 12.00
CA GLU A 552 15.85 -21.51 13.06
C GLU A 552 16.56 -20.19 13.38
N VAL A 553 16.91 -19.41 12.36
CA VAL A 553 17.49 -18.06 12.52
C VAL A 553 16.54 -17.15 13.29
N GLN A 554 15.23 -17.15 12.98
CA GLN A 554 14.21 -16.39 13.69
C GLN A 554 14.16 -16.78 15.18
N GLN A 555 14.18 -18.07 15.51
CA GLN A 555 14.22 -18.55 16.90
C GLN A 555 15.48 -18.08 17.64
N ASN A 556 16.64 -18.09 16.97
CA ASN A 556 17.90 -17.61 17.54
C ASN A 556 17.93 -16.08 17.66
N ILE A 557 17.36 -15.33 16.71
CA ILE A 557 17.17 -13.87 16.78
C ILE A 557 16.32 -13.49 18.00
N LEU A 558 15.20 -14.18 18.22
CA LEU A 558 14.24 -13.86 19.29
C LEU A 558 14.68 -14.36 20.68
N SER A 559 15.67 -15.26 20.77
CA SER A 559 16.16 -15.82 22.05
C SER A 559 17.55 -15.35 22.46
N LEU A 560 18.42 -14.94 21.52
CA LEU A 560 19.80 -14.53 21.78
C LEU A 560 20.00 -13.03 21.52
N PRO A 561 20.51 -12.24 22.50
CA PRO A 561 20.63 -10.78 22.37
C PRO A 561 21.74 -10.32 21.42
N LEU A 562 22.61 -11.23 20.97
CA LEU A 562 23.65 -11.02 19.98
C LEU A 562 23.97 -12.38 19.34
N GLY A 563 24.12 -12.42 18.02
CA GLY A 563 24.53 -13.64 17.34
C GLY A 563 24.71 -13.47 15.84
N SER A 564 25.24 -14.51 15.22
CA SER A 564 25.30 -14.68 13.76
C SER A 564 24.98 -16.12 13.38
N GLN A 565 24.35 -16.30 12.21
CA GLN A 565 24.04 -17.62 11.65
C GLN A 565 24.07 -17.55 10.12
N VAL A 566 24.58 -18.61 9.50
CA VAL A 566 24.71 -18.72 8.04
C VAL A 566 23.75 -19.80 7.54
N ILE A 567 22.97 -19.49 6.51
CA ILE A 567 22.13 -20.42 5.77
C ILE A 567 22.75 -20.67 4.40
N THR A 568 22.96 -21.93 4.03
CA THR A 568 23.28 -22.33 2.66
C THR A 568 21.98 -22.44 1.86
N VAL A 569 21.76 -21.54 0.90
CA VAL A 569 20.50 -21.48 0.13
C VAL A 569 20.73 -21.97 -1.31
N PRO A 570 19.92 -22.90 -1.84
CA PRO A 570 20.08 -23.39 -3.22
C PRO A 570 19.56 -22.39 -4.26
N MET A 571 20.11 -22.45 -5.48
CA MET A 571 19.74 -21.56 -6.60
C MET A 571 18.23 -21.54 -6.94
N ASN A 572 17.55 -22.67 -6.75
CA ASN A 572 16.14 -22.82 -7.10
C ASN A 572 15.18 -22.16 -6.09
N SER A 573 15.68 -21.70 -4.93
CA SER A 573 14.87 -21.01 -3.94
C SER A 573 14.38 -19.64 -4.45
N SER A 574 13.13 -19.34 -4.12
CA SER A 574 12.51 -18.02 -4.27
C SER A 574 13.03 -17.06 -3.20
N LEU A 575 14.23 -16.53 -3.43
CA LEU A 575 14.84 -15.50 -2.60
C LEU A 575 14.00 -14.22 -2.52
N SER A 576 14.13 -13.52 -1.38
CA SER A 576 13.89 -12.08 -1.30
C SER A 576 14.64 -11.36 -2.41
N TRP A 577 13.96 -10.46 -3.13
CA TRP A 577 14.43 -9.88 -4.40
C TRP A 577 15.80 -9.18 -4.31
N HIS A 578 16.16 -8.65 -3.13
CA HIS A 578 17.48 -8.12 -2.81
C HIS A 578 18.61 -9.07 -3.21
N MET A 579 18.45 -10.35 -2.88
CA MET A 579 19.46 -11.40 -3.05
C MET A 579 19.63 -11.81 -4.53
N ASN A 580 18.60 -11.60 -5.36
CA ASN A 580 18.64 -11.97 -6.79
C ASN A 580 19.64 -11.13 -7.61
N ARG A 581 20.00 -9.93 -7.13
CA ARG A 581 20.93 -8.99 -7.80
C ARG A 581 22.35 -9.54 -8.01
N LEU A 582 22.72 -10.63 -7.35
CA LEU A 582 24.08 -11.18 -7.31
C LEU A 582 24.12 -12.68 -7.66
N ARG A 583 23.14 -13.16 -8.43
CA ARG A 583 23.12 -14.52 -8.99
C ARG A 583 24.24 -14.71 -10.02
N ASP A 584 25.40 -15.14 -9.55
CA ASP A 584 26.39 -15.83 -10.38
C ASP A 584 25.83 -17.21 -10.78
N THR A 585 25.29 -17.30 -12.00
CA THR A 585 24.62 -18.50 -12.53
C THR A 585 25.55 -19.72 -12.69
N SER A 586 26.86 -19.59 -12.44
CA SER A 586 27.80 -20.72 -12.43
C SER A 586 27.77 -21.56 -11.14
N LYS A 587 27.14 -21.08 -10.06
CA LYS A 587 27.15 -21.73 -8.73
C LYS A 587 25.79 -22.28 -8.33
N GLY A 588 25.75 -23.52 -7.84
CA GLY A 588 24.51 -24.20 -7.44
C GLY A 588 23.86 -23.70 -6.14
N SER A 589 24.63 -23.05 -5.27
CA SER A 589 24.19 -22.47 -4.00
C SER A 589 25.07 -21.29 -3.60
N TYR A 590 24.60 -20.52 -2.62
CA TYR A 590 25.30 -19.38 -2.01
C TYR A 590 24.93 -19.33 -0.52
N ASN A 591 25.78 -18.68 0.27
CA ASN A 591 25.62 -18.59 1.72
C ASN A 591 25.05 -17.21 2.08
N VAL A 592 23.92 -17.18 2.79
CA VAL A 592 23.32 -15.95 3.35
C VAL A 592 23.64 -15.90 4.83
N SER A 593 24.25 -14.81 5.27
CA SER A 593 24.60 -14.56 6.67
C SER A 593 23.64 -13.57 7.30
N TYR A 594 23.12 -13.93 8.46
CA TYR A 594 22.33 -13.07 9.33
C TYR A 594 23.18 -12.74 10.55
N ALA A 595 23.40 -11.46 10.83
CA ALA A 595 24.02 -10.99 12.06
C ALA A 595 23.03 -10.08 12.80
N TRP A 596 22.74 -10.35 14.06
CA TRP A 596 21.70 -9.63 14.82
C TRP A 596 22.18 -9.16 16.20
N LYS A 597 21.54 -8.10 16.69
CA LYS A 597 21.81 -7.55 18.02
C LYS A 597 20.55 -6.87 18.59
N LEU A 598 20.22 -7.22 19.82
CA LEU A 598 19.26 -6.51 20.64
C LEU A 598 19.79 -5.09 20.91
N VAL A 599 19.01 -4.08 20.55
CA VAL A 599 19.26 -2.68 20.89
C VAL A 599 19.00 -2.54 22.39
N GLN A 600 20.09 -2.40 23.16
CA GLN A 600 20.06 -2.26 24.61
C GLN A 600 19.09 -1.16 25.05
N ASP A 601 18.54 -1.30 26.25
CA ASP A 601 17.55 -0.39 26.84
C ASP A 601 16.18 -0.32 26.11
N THR A 602 15.99 -1.12 25.05
CA THR A 602 14.75 -1.18 24.25
C THR A 602 14.22 -2.62 24.07
N ALA A 603 13.09 -2.77 23.37
CA ALA A 603 12.55 -4.07 22.94
C ALA A 603 12.97 -4.47 21.51
N PHE A 604 13.79 -3.68 20.82
CA PHE A 604 14.03 -3.83 19.38
C PHE A 604 15.31 -4.60 19.05
N ILE A 605 15.23 -5.48 18.06
CA ILE A 605 16.35 -6.30 17.57
C ILE A 605 16.67 -5.86 16.14
N LEU A 606 17.92 -5.44 15.92
CA LEU A 606 18.45 -5.09 14.62
C LEU A 606 19.08 -6.32 13.98
N CYS A 607 18.84 -6.55 12.69
CA CYS A 607 19.55 -7.57 11.91
C CYS A 607 20.16 -6.95 10.65
N ILE A 608 21.34 -7.44 10.25
CA ILE A 608 21.95 -7.21 8.94
C ILE A 608 22.07 -8.55 8.22
N VAL A 609 21.57 -8.59 6.99
CA VAL A 609 21.59 -9.74 6.09
C VAL A 609 22.57 -9.46 4.96
N TYR A 610 23.47 -10.40 4.66
CA TYR A 610 24.48 -10.25 3.61
C TYR A 610 24.90 -11.57 2.98
N ILE A 611 25.32 -11.54 1.71
CA ILE A 611 25.77 -12.72 0.96
C ILE A 611 27.27 -12.94 1.17
N GLN A 612 27.69 -14.19 1.37
CA GLN A 612 29.10 -14.60 1.37
C GLN A 612 29.52 -15.17 -0.01
N PRO A 613 30.77 -14.94 -0.46
CA PRO A 613 31.79 -14.10 0.19
C PRO A 613 31.46 -12.61 0.12
N GLU A 614 31.87 -11.84 1.13
CA GLU A 614 31.64 -10.40 1.20
C GLU A 614 32.23 -9.68 -0.03
N ILE A 615 31.40 -8.94 -0.77
CA ILE A 615 31.82 -8.23 -1.98
C ILE A 615 32.45 -6.88 -1.57
N PRO A 616 33.72 -6.60 -1.91
CA PRO A 616 34.38 -5.37 -1.51
C PRO A 616 33.77 -4.14 -2.19
N VAL A 617 33.41 -3.15 -1.36
CA VAL A 617 32.73 -1.93 -1.77
C VAL A 617 33.79 -0.91 -2.22
N LYS A 618 33.74 -0.52 -3.49
CA LYS A 618 34.73 0.36 -4.13
C LYS A 618 34.31 1.84 -4.05
N ASN A 619 34.75 2.52 -2.99
CA ASN A 619 34.50 3.94 -2.74
C ASN A 619 35.56 4.84 -3.37
N LEU A 620 35.17 5.84 -4.17
CA LEU A 620 36.06 6.79 -4.84
C LEU A 620 36.95 7.55 -3.83
N LYS A 621 38.28 7.49 -4.01
CA LYS A 621 39.24 8.25 -3.19
C LYS A 621 39.42 9.66 -3.74
N ASN A 622 39.16 10.65 -2.88
CA ASN A 622 39.68 12.02 -2.94
C ASN A 622 40.01 12.55 -4.34
N LEU A 623 38.99 12.73 -5.17
CA LEU A 623 39.17 13.39 -6.46
C LEU A 623 39.52 14.86 -6.21
N ASN A 624 40.60 15.31 -6.86
CA ASN A 624 41.06 16.71 -6.87
C ASN A 624 41.01 17.28 -8.31
N THR A 625 40.23 16.64 -9.19
CA THR A 625 39.97 17.09 -10.56
C THR A 625 39.03 18.29 -10.54
N VAL A 626 39.40 19.34 -11.27
CA VAL A 626 38.54 20.52 -11.46
C VAL A 626 37.30 20.09 -12.26
N PRO A 627 36.07 20.43 -11.83
CA PRO A 627 34.87 20.20 -12.65
C PRO A 627 34.98 20.93 -13.99
N SER A 628 34.67 20.27 -15.11
CA SER A 628 34.77 20.88 -16.44
C SER A 628 33.72 21.98 -16.68
N SER A 629 32.57 21.88 -16.00
CA SER A 629 31.44 22.80 -16.12
C SER A 629 31.03 23.44 -14.79
N LYS A 630 30.37 24.61 -14.83
CA LYS A 630 29.70 25.23 -13.67
C LYS A 630 28.65 24.25 -13.10
N LEU A 631 28.79 23.88 -11.82
CA LEU A 631 27.82 23.05 -11.12
C LEU A 631 26.51 23.81 -10.92
N LEU A 632 25.39 23.24 -11.39
CA LEU A 632 24.04 23.69 -11.10
C LEU A 632 23.33 22.67 -10.19
N TYR A 633 22.60 23.15 -9.19
CA TYR A 633 21.73 22.35 -8.34
C TYR A 633 20.28 22.41 -8.88
N HIS A 634 19.50 21.35 -8.67
CA HIS A 634 18.15 21.19 -9.25
C HIS A 634 17.12 22.26 -8.85
N ARG A 635 17.33 22.96 -7.73
CA ARG A 635 16.48 24.08 -7.26
C ARG A 635 16.71 25.38 -8.05
N LEU A 636 16.40 25.31 -9.35
CA LEU A 636 16.44 26.42 -10.30
C LEU A 636 15.53 27.58 -9.87
N ASP A 637 14.40 27.25 -9.24
CA ASP A 637 13.40 28.15 -8.66
C ASP A 637 13.97 29.07 -7.56
N LEU A 638 14.85 28.53 -6.69
CA LEU A 638 15.47 29.30 -5.62
C LEU A 638 16.70 30.08 -6.07
N LEU A 639 17.48 29.52 -6.98
CA LEU A 639 18.73 30.14 -7.44
C LEU A 639 18.47 31.28 -8.41
N GLY A 640 17.56 31.10 -9.38
CA GLY A 640 17.29 32.03 -10.48
C GLY A 640 18.44 32.05 -11.49
N GLN A 641 18.30 31.33 -12.60
CA GLN A 641 19.30 31.33 -13.69
C GLN A 641 18.81 32.16 -14.89
N PRO A 642 19.72 32.76 -15.69
CA PRO A 642 19.41 33.06 -17.08
C PRO A 642 19.10 31.76 -17.84
N GLY A 643 18.46 31.87 -19.00
CA GLY A 643 18.17 30.70 -19.85
C GLY A 643 17.17 29.69 -19.27
N SER A 644 16.47 30.02 -18.18
CA SER A 644 15.36 29.20 -17.68
C SER A 644 14.24 29.09 -18.70
N CYS A 645 13.71 27.88 -18.84
CA CYS A 645 12.69 27.49 -19.80
C CYS A 645 11.78 26.40 -19.18
N LEU A 646 10.64 26.13 -19.81
CA LEU A 646 9.77 25.03 -19.43
C LEU A 646 10.14 23.78 -20.24
N HIS A 647 10.44 22.66 -19.59
CA HIS A 647 10.62 21.36 -20.27
C HIS A 647 9.36 20.53 -20.02
N PHE A 648 8.47 20.51 -21.02
CA PHE A 648 7.07 20.07 -20.89
C PHE A 648 6.30 20.88 -19.84
N LYS A 649 6.40 20.48 -18.57
CA LYS A 649 5.71 21.09 -17.41
C LYS A 649 6.64 21.48 -16.27
N GLN A 650 7.91 21.07 -16.32
CA GLN A 650 8.91 21.37 -15.28
C GLN A 650 9.73 22.60 -15.62
N LEU A 651 10.06 23.41 -14.62
CA LEU A 651 11.11 24.41 -14.71
C LEU A 651 12.46 23.73 -15.01
N ALA A 652 13.15 24.19 -16.04
CA ALA A 652 14.38 23.60 -16.54
C ALA A 652 15.34 24.63 -17.15
N THR A 653 16.51 24.17 -17.59
CA THR A 653 17.50 24.89 -18.39
C THR A 653 18.21 23.93 -19.33
N VAL A 654 18.57 24.42 -20.52
CA VAL A 654 19.40 23.69 -21.50
C VAL A 654 20.88 24.04 -21.39
N GLU A 655 21.26 25.04 -20.57
CA GLU A 655 22.65 25.53 -20.47
C GLU A 655 23.61 24.53 -19.81
N SER A 656 23.13 23.68 -18.90
CA SER A 656 23.94 22.69 -18.16
C SER A 656 23.04 21.69 -17.43
N PRO A 657 23.46 20.41 -17.25
CA PRO A 657 22.76 19.44 -16.42
C PRO A 657 22.72 19.85 -14.94
N THR A 658 21.57 19.66 -14.29
CA THR A 658 21.42 19.86 -12.84
C THR A 658 21.85 18.62 -12.06
N VAL A 659 22.34 18.87 -10.84
CA VAL A 659 22.57 17.85 -9.81
C VAL A 659 21.41 17.88 -8.81
N MET A 660 20.86 16.71 -8.52
CA MET A 660 19.93 16.46 -7.42
C MET A 660 20.57 15.43 -6.46
N LEU A 661 20.30 15.58 -5.17
CA LEU A 661 20.76 14.66 -4.13
C LEU A 661 19.52 14.10 -3.45
N SER A 662 19.28 12.79 -3.57
CA SER A 662 18.17 12.18 -2.83
C SER A 662 18.47 12.18 -1.33
N ALA A 663 17.44 11.97 -0.51
CA ALA A 663 17.59 11.85 0.94
C ALA A 663 18.68 10.84 1.37
N GLY A 664 18.95 9.81 0.54
CA GLY A 664 20.04 8.84 0.75
C GLY A 664 21.47 9.42 0.71
N SER A 665 21.67 10.62 0.15
CA SER A 665 22.94 11.34 0.16
C SER A 665 23.25 12.07 1.48
N PHE A 666 22.28 12.23 2.37
CA PHE A 666 22.42 13.00 3.62
C PHE A 666 22.75 12.10 4.82
N SER A 667 23.31 12.70 5.87
CA SER A 667 23.64 12.01 7.13
C SER A 667 22.44 11.83 8.06
N SER A 668 21.42 12.70 7.92
CA SER A 668 20.04 12.46 8.34
C SER A 668 19.12 12.67 7.13
N PRO A 669 18.67 11.58 6.47
CA PRO A 669 17.62 11.63 5.46
C PRO A 669 16.34 12.33 5.94
N TYR A 670 15.97 12.17 7.22
CA TYR A 670 14.78 12.79 7.81
C TYR A 670 14.88 14.31 7.90
N GLU A 671 16.03 14.87 8.27
CA GLU A 671 16.19 16.33 8.38
C GLU A 671 16.02 17.02 7.02
N HIS A 672 16.59 16.44 5.96
CA HIS A 672 16.41 16.91 4.58
C HIS A 672 14.95 16.78 4.09
N LEU A 673 14.27 15.67 4.42
CA LEU A 673 12.89 15.44 3.99
C LEU A 673 11.87 16.26 4.80
N SER A 674 12.08 16.50 6.08
CA SER A 674 11.16 17.29 6.91
C SER A 674 11.25 18.80 6.67
N GLN A 675 12.44 19.35 6.40
CA GLN A 675 12.61 20.79 6.18
C GLN A 675 12.45 21.19 4.70
N PRO A 676 11.88 22.37 4.37
CA PRO A 676 11.96 22.92 3.02
C PRO A 676 13.38 23.44 2.75
N GLU A 677 14.00 23.03 1.64
CA GLU A 677 15.30 23.61 1.25
C GLU A 677 15.14 25.10 0.99
N THR A 678 16.00 25.93 1.60
CA THR A 678 16.01 27.39 1.39
C THR A 678 17.14 27.79 0.44
N LYS A 679 17.06 28.98 -0.18
CA LYS A 679 18.10 29.49 -1.09
C LYS A 679 19.50 29.41 -0.47
N ARG A 680 19.64 29.78 0.81
CA ARG A 680 20.91 29.72 1.56
C ARG A 680 21.45 28.30 1.72
N MET A 681 20.57 27.31 1.93
CA MET A 681 20.97 25.89 2.01
C MET A 681 21.49 25.41 0.64
N VAL A 682 20.77 25.73 -0.43
CA VAL A 682 21.16 25.38 -1.81
C VAL A 682 22.46 26.07 -2.23
N GLU A 683 22.66 27.34 -1.88
CA GLU A 683 23.92 28.07 -2.07
C GLU A 683 25.07 27.39 -1.30
N HIS A 684 24.84 26.96 -0.05
CA HIS A 684 25.83 26.27 0.77
C HIS A 684 26.18 24.86 0.24
N TYR A 685 25.18 24.09 -0.21
CA TYR A 685 25.39 22.81 -0.92
C TYR A 685 26.23 23.02 -2.19
N THR A 686 25.84 23.98 -3.02
CA THR A 686 26.53 24.33 -4.29
C THR A 686 27.99 24.72 -4.02
N ALA A 687 28.25 25.53 -2.99
CA ALA A 687 29.59 25.93 -2.59
C ALA A 687 30.44 24.74 -2.11
N TYR A 688 29.93 23.91 -1.19
CA TYR A 688 30.67 22.73 -0.70
C TYR A 688 31.01 21.71 -1.80
N LEU A 689 30.09 21.51 -2.75
CA LEU A 689 30.27 20.58 -3.88
C LEU A 689 31.22 21.10 -4.97
N SER A 690 31.46 22.42 -5.04
CA SER A 690 32.39 23.05 -5.99
C SER A 690 33.71 23.53 -5.38
N ASP A 691 33.84 23.52 -4.04
CA ASP A 691 35.03 23.98 -3.33
C ASP A 691 36.24 23.03 -3.49
N ASN A 692 37.09 23.30 -4.47
CA ASN A 692 38.35 22.55 -4.65
C ASN A 692 39.33 22.68 -3.46
N THR A 693 39.18 23.66 -2.56
CA THR A 693 40.11 23.87 -1.43
C THR A 693 39.86 22.94 -0.24
N ARG A 694 38.64 22.38 -0.12
CA ARG A 694 38.17 21.57 1.02
C ARG A 694 38.14 22.34 2.35
N LEU A 695 38.03 23.68 2.29
CA LEU A 695 37.91 24.55 3.46
C LEU A 695 36.45 24.81 3.85
N ILE A 696 35.49 24.58 2.94
CA ILE A 696 34.06 24.70 3.27
C ILE A 696 33.62 23.49 4.09
N ALA A 697 32.97 23.76 5.24
CA ALA A 697 32.41 22.73 6.12
C ALA A 697 31.34 21.89 5.39
N ASN A 698 31.29 20.59 5.70
CA ASN A 698 30.33 19.66 5.11
C ASN A 698 28.90 19.97 5.60
N PRO A 699 27.94 20.30 4.71
CA PRO A 699 26.57 20.68 5.07
C PRO A 699 25.67 19.46 5.33
N GLY A 700 26.18 18.46 6.07
CA GLY A 700 25.45 17.24 6.46
C GLY A 700 25.46 16.11 5.43
N LEU A 701 26.20 16.19 4.33
CA LEU A 701 26.27 15.14 3.31
C LEU A 701 27.14 13.95 3.72
N LYS A 702 26.86 12.75 3.18
CA LYS A 702 27.76 11.59 3.28
C LYS A 702 29.10 11.90 2.60
N SER A 703 30.20 11.36 3.14
CA SER A 703 31.57 11.69 2.69
C SER A 703 31.89 11.25 1.25
N SER A 704 31.19 10.25 0.72
CA SER A 704 31.32 9.77 -0.67
C SER A 704 30.69 10.72 -1.70
N VAL A 705 29.56 11.35 -1.35
CA VAL A 705 28.69 12.13 -2.26
C VAL A 705 29.44 13.20 -3.02
N ARG A 706 30.37 13.92 -2.37
CA ARG A 706 31.16 14.96 -3.04
C ARG A 706 32.04 14.38 -4.15
N ASN A 707 32.70 13.24 -3.92
CA ASN A 707 33.51 12.57 -4.95
C ASN A 707 32.63 12.06 -6.10
N GLU A 708 31.41 11.60 -5.81
CA GLU A 708 30.44 11.14 -6.81
C GLU A 708 29.87 12.30 -7.66
N VAL A 709 29.56 13.45 -7.06
CA VAL A 709 29.14 14.67 -7.78
C VAL A 709 30.24 15.18 -8.72
N MET A 710 31.51 15.13 -8.29
CA MET A 710 32.67 15.45 -9.13
C MET A 710 32.88 14.40 -10.24
N ALA A 711 32.84 13.11 -9.91
CA ALA A 711 32.98 12.01 -10.87
C ALA A 711 31.93 12.09 -11.99
N THR A 712 30.66 12.33 -11.64
CA THR A 712 29.56 12.47 -12.61
C THR A 712 29.64 13.74 -13.45
N SER A 713 30.41 14.77 -13.07
CA SER A 713 30.47 16.03 -13.82
C SER A 713 31.07 15.86 -15.22
N HIS A 714 31.96 14.89 -15.41
CA HIS A 714 32.68 14.68 -16.68
C HIS A 714 31.80 14.19 -17.86
N ILE A 715 30.53 13.85 -17.66
CA ILE A 715 29.59 13.53 -18.76
C ILE A 715 28.95 14.78 -19.39
N THR A 716 29.04 15.93 -18.70
CA THR A 716 28.34 17.17 -19.06
C THR A 716 28.68 17.61 -20.48
N ASP A 717 29.97 17.62 -20.82
CA ASP A 717 30.47 18.12 -22.10
C ASP A 717 30.06 17.21 -23.27
N GLU A 718 30.00 15.89 -23.05
CA GLU A 718 29.50 14.92 -24.03
C GLU A 718 28.00 15.15 -24.28
N TRP A 719 27.16 15.22 -23.24
CA TRP A 719 25.71 15.40 -23.43
C TRP A 719 25.35 16.75 -24.08
N MET A 720 26.04 17.84 -23.74
CA MET A 720 25.84 19.13 -24.43
C MET A 720 26.27 19.05 -25.90
N THR A 721 27.43 18.44 -26.18
CA THR A 721 27.92 18.23 -27.55
C THR A 721 26.95 17.36 -28.39
N GLN A 722 26.39 16.30 -27.80
CA GLN A 722 25.36 15.49 -28.47
C GLN A 722 24.04 16.25 -28.64
N MET A 723 23.67 17.16 -27.74
CA MET A 723 22.45 17.98 -27.85
C MET A 723 22.45 18.91 -29.07
N GLU A 724 23.62 19.42 -29.47
CA GLU A 724 23.76 20.24 -30.67
C GLU A 724 23.90 19.42 -31.96
N MET A 725 24.62 18.28 -31.91
CA MET A 725 24.98 17.53 -33.12
C MET A 725 24.02 16.40 -33.50
N SER A 726 23.31 15.77 -32.55
CA SER A 726 22.51 14.58 -32.86
C SER A 726 21.13 14.93 -33.45
N SER A 727 20.75 14.17 -34.49
CA SER A 727 19.39 14.18 -35.03
C SER A 727 18.37 13.49 -34.12
N LEU A 728 18.82 12.79 -33.07
CA LEU A 728 17.95 12.06 -32.14
C LEU A 728 17.43 12.92 -30.98
N ASN A 729 17.93 14.15 -30.79
CA ASN A 729 17.42 15.07 -29.75
C ASN A 729 15.95 15.46 -29.93
N CYS A 730 15.36 15.23 -31.10
CA CYS A 730 13.91 15.36 -31.31
C CYS A 730 13.08 14.23 -30.68
N TYR A 731 13.70 13.19 -30.09
CA TYR A 731 13.03 12.00 -29.54
C TYR A 731 13.45 11.65 -28.10
N ILE A 732 14.50 12.29 -27.58
CA ILE A 732 15.13 12.00 -26.28
C ILE A 732 14.55 12.96 -25.23
N VAL A 733 13.80 12.43 -24.27
CA VAL A 733 13.10 13.19 -23.24
C VAL A 733 14.09 13.74 -22.21
N ARG A 734 14.93 12.87 -21.62
CA ARG A 734 15.99 13.22 -20.67
C ARG A 734 17.14 12.20 -20.76
N ARG A 735 18.36 12.64 -20.44
CA ARG A 735 19.56 11.81 -20.19
C ARG A 735 19.94 11.96 -18.71
N TYR A 736 20.35 10.89 -18.04
CA TYR A 736 20.73 10.95 -16.64
C TYR A 736 21.75 9.88 -16.20
N ILE A 737 22.42 10.16 -15.09
CA ILE A 737 23.31 9.22 -14.38
C ILE A 737 23.03 9.31 -12.89
N ALA A 738 22.89 8.16 -12.24
CA ALA A 738 22.69 8.04 -10.80
C ALA A 738 23.76 7.15 -10.15
N THR A 739 24.12 7.46 -8.91
CA THR A 739 25.04 6.66 -8.10
C THR A 739 24.31 5.92 -6.97
N PRO A 740 24.92 4.87 -6.38
CA PRO A 740 24.36 4.19 -5.22
C PRO A 740 24.00 5.11 -4.04
N ASN A 741 24.79 6.17 -3.74
CA ASN A 741 24.48 7.08 -2.64
C ASN A 741 23.40 8.14 -2.97
N GLY A 742 22.70 8.01 -4.10
CA GLY A 742 21.56 8.88 -4.43
C GLY A 742 21.92 10.20 -5.12
N VAL A 743 23.16 10.35 -5.61
CA VAL A 743 23.51 11.47 -6.50
C VAL A 743 22.87 11.23 -7.86
N LEU A 744 22.04 12.17 -8.32
CA LEU A 744 21.44 12.19 -9.66
C LEU A 744 21.97 13.40 -10.43
N ARG A 745 22.40 13.19 -11.68
CA ARG A 745 22.68 14.28 -12.63
C ARG A 745 21.81 14.09 -13.87
N ILE A 746 21.09 15.13 -14.29
CA ILE A 746 20.02 15.06 -15.28
C ILE A 746 20.12 16.17 -16.34
N PHE A 747 19.82 15.84 -17.59
CA PHE A 747 19.87 16.74 -18.75
C PHE A 747 18.63 16.57 -19.65
N PRO A 748 17.93 17.65 -20.09
CA PRO A 748 18.10 19.05 -19.68
C PRO A 748 18.01 19.24 -18.17
N GLY A 749 18.73 20.22 -17.64
CA GLY A 749 18.80 20.47 -16.20
C GLY A 749 17.41 20.83 -15.68
N SER A 750 16.81 19.94 -14.89
CA SER A 750 15.39 20.00 -14.50
C SER A 750 15.23 20.18 -12.98
N LEU A 751 14.13 20.81 -12.56
CA LEU A 751 13.66 20.86 -11.18
C LEU A 751 13.04 19.51 -10.77
N MET A 752 13.56 18.89 -9.70
CA MET A 752 13.12 17.59 -9.20
C MET A 752 12.53 17.71 -7.79
N ASP A 753 11.64 16.79 -7.42
CA ASP A 753 11.14 16.65 -6.04
C ASP A 753 12.24 16.11 -5.10
N LYS A 754 12.41 16.71 -3.92
CA LYS A 754 13.43 16.30 -2.93
C LYS A 754 13.27 14.86 -2.42
N ALA A 755 12.07 14.29 -2.47
CA ALA A 755 11.80 12.91 -2.09
C ALA A 755 12.13 11.89 -3.20
N PHE A 756 12.49 12.35 -4.41
CA PHE A 756 12.83 11.47 -5.52
C PHE A 756 14.13 10.68 -5.24
N ASP A 757 14.06 9.35 -5.27
CA ASP A 757 15.25 8.48 -5.20
C ASP A 757 15.45 7.71 -6.51
N PRO A 758 16.53 7.96 -7.28
CA PRO A 758 16.79 7.21 -8.50
C PRO A 758 17.05 5.72 -8.22
N THR A 759 17.58 5.35 -7.05
CA THR A 759 17.98 3.96 -6.73
C THR A 759 16.78 3.01 -6.55
N ARG A 760 15.58 3.57 -6.36
CA ARG A 760 14.31 2.85 -6.22
C ARG A 760 13.48 2.82 -7.51
N ARG A 761 13.89 3.51 -8.59
CA ARG A 761 13.17 3.53 -9.87
C ARG A 761 13.44 2.27 -10.70
N GLN A 762 12.43 1.80 -11.43
CA GLN A 762 12.48 0.54 -12.22
C GLN A 762 13.70 0.45 -13.13
N TRP A 763 14.06 1.53 -13.85
CA TRP A 763 15.23 1.54 -14.74
C TRP A 763 16.57 1.29 -14.04
N TYR A 764 16.71 1.72 -12.78
CA TYR A 764 17.90 1.51 -11.97
C TYR A 764 17.91 0.07 -11.43
N LEU A 765 16.75 -0.41 -10.95
CA LEU A 765 16.57 -1.78 -10.48
C LEU A 765 16.83 -2.81 -11.60
N HIS A 766 16.27 -2.58 -12.79
CA HIS A 766 16.44 -3.44 -13.97
C HIS A 766 17.91 -3.46 -14.43
N ALA A 767 18.60 -2.31 -14.49
CA ALA A 767 20.02 -2.26 -14.88
C ALA A 767 20.92 -3.00 -13.89
N VAL A 768 20.72 -2.81 -12.58
CA VAL A 768 21.49 -3.51 -11.54
C VAL A 768 21.22 -5.02 -11.56
N ALA A 769 20.04 -5.46 -11.99
CA ALA A 769 19.72 -6.88 -12.20
C ALA A 769 20.29 -7.46 -13.51
N ASN A 770 20.71 -6.62 -14.47
CA ASN A 770 21.26 -7.02 -15.78
C ASN A 770 22.65 -6.38 -16.03
N PRO A 771 23.64 -6.59 -15.15
CA PRO A 771 24.92 -5.90 -15.20
C PRO A 771 25.66 -6.12 -16.52
N GLY A 772 26.07 -5.03 -17.18
CA GLY A 772 26.77 -5.04 -18.45
C GLY A 772 25.91 -5.30 -19.69
N LEU A 773 24.57 -5.35 -19.55
CA LEU A 773 23.62 -5.39 -20.66
C LEU A 773 22.93 -4.04 -20.86
N ILE A 774 22.56 -3.75 -22.11
CA ILE A 774 21.70 -2.61 -22.44
C ILE A 774 20.28 -2.98 -22.02
N THR A 775 19.76 -2.31 -21.00
CA THR A 775 18.55 -2.72 -20.30
C THR A 775 17.38 -1.82 -20.65
N PHE A 776 16.33 -2.39 -21.23
CA PHE A 776 15.04 -1.74 -21.43
C PHE A 776 14.22 -1.78 -20.15
N THR A 777 13.42 -0.74 -19.95
CA THR A 777 12.32 -0.69 -18.98
C THR A 777 11.03 -0.44 -19.76
N GLY A 778 9.99 -1.24 -19.51
CA GLY A 778 8.68 -1.10 -20.13
C GLY A 778 8.03 0.28 -19.88
N PRO A 779 6.98 0.64 -20.66
CA PRO A 779 6.40 1.98 -20.62
C PRO A 779 5.91 2.41 -19.23
N TYR A 780 6.36 3.57 -18.76
CA TYR A 780 5.86 4.20 -17.53
C TYR A 780 5.59 5.70 -17.75
N LEU A 781 4.83 6.32 -16.85
CA LEU A 781 4.47 7.74 -16.93
C LEU A 781 5.61 8.63 -16.41
N ASP A 782 6.12 9.55 -17.24
CA ASP A 782 7.17 10.49 -16.84
C ASP A 782 6.66 11.45 -15.73
N VAL A 783 7.45 11.62 -14.67
CA VAL A 783 7.21 12.60 -13.60
C VAL A 783 7.26 14.04 -14.13
N GLY A 784 8.02 14.28 -15.19
CA GLY A 784 8.21 15.61 -15.76
C GLY A 784 7.25 16.05 -16.86
N GLY A 785 6.17 15.31 -17.11
CA GLY A 785 5.09 15.71 -18.03
C GLY A 785 5.20 15.22 -19.47
N ALA A 786 6.23 14.45 -19.84
CA ALA A 786 6.47 14.01 -21.22
C ALA A 786 5.54 12.88 -21.72
N GLY A 787 4.54 12.47 -20.93
CA GLY A 787 3.65 11.34 -21.23
C GLY A 787 4.28 10.00 -20.85
N TYR A 788 3.92 8.95 -21.60
CA TYR A 788 4.53 7.63 -21.42
C TYR A 788 5.91 7.57 -22.09
N VAL A 789 6.90 7.09 -21.35
CA VAL A 789 8.29 7.00 -21.79
C VAL A 789 8.82 5.57 -21.66
N VAL A 790 9.83 5.26 -22.47
CA VAL A 790 10.61 4.01 -22.40
C VAL A 790 12.07 4.36 -22.12
N THR A 791 12.64 3.77 -21.07
CA THR A 791 14.04 3.97 -20.69
C THR A 791 14.94 2.90 -21.26
N ILE A 792 16.10 3.31 -21.80
CA ILE A 792 17.28 2.45 -21.91
C ILE A 792 18.26 2.82 -20.79
N SER A 793 18.75 1.83 -20.05
CA SER A 793 19.73 2.00 -18.97
C SER A 793 20.93 1.03 -19.08
N HIS A 794 22.04 1.38 -18.44
CA HIS A 794 23.28 0.60 -18.44
C HIS A 794 24.10 0.85 -17.16
N THR A 795 24.75 -0.20 -16.63
CA THR A 795 25.63 -0.11 -15.45
C THR A 795 27.03 0.41 -15.81
N ILE A 796 27.65 1.12 -14.87
CA ILE A 796 29.07 1.51 -14.91
C ILE A 796 29.79 0.84 -13.73
N HIS A 797 30.94 0.22 -14.01
CA HIS A 797 31.67 -0.63 -13.08
C HIS A 797 33.02 -0.04 -12.67
N ALA A 798 33.49 -0.31 -11.46
CA ALA A 798 34.83 0.07 -11.03
C ALA A 798 35.89 -0.95 -11.50
N SER A 799 36.56 -0.64 -12.62
CA SER A 799 37.77 -1.25 -13.21
C SER A 799 37.98 -2.75 -12.96
N SER A 800 37.80 -3.56 -14.01
CA SER A 800 37.91 -5.03 -13.94
C SER A 800 39.24 -5.56 -14.48
N SER A 801 39.81 -6.53 -13.77
CA SER A 801 40.47 -7.66 -14.42
C SER A 801 39.38 -8.55 -15.05
N GLN A 802 39.62 -9.09 -16.24
CA GLN A 802 38.57 -9.53 -17.18
C GLN A 802 37.74 -10.79 -16.78
N MET A 803 37.80 -11.25 -15.53
CA MET A 803 37.17 -12.51 -15.09
C MET A 803 36.10 -12.39 -13.99
N VAL A 804 35.84 -11.20 -13.45
CA VAL A 804 34.73 -10.97 -12.49
C VAL A 804 34.01 -9.67 -12.82
N PRO A 805 32.65 -9.63 -12.82
CA PRO A 805 31.91 -8.37 -12.91
C PRO A 805 32.29 -7.44 -11.75
N GLY A 806 32.89 -6.29 -12.08
CA GLY A 806 33.26 -5.28 -11.08
C GLY A 806 32.04 -4.68 -10.40
N SER A 807 32.19 -4.18 -9.17
CA SER A 807 31.10 -3.52 -8.45
C SER A 807 30.54 -2.33 -9.25
N VAL A 808 29.21 -2.24 -9.31
CA VAL A 808 28.48 -1.16 -9.99
C VAL A 808 28.61 0.11 -9.15
N VAL A 809 29.14 1.17 -9.75
CA VAL A 809 29.40 2.48 -9.11
C VAL A 809 28.50 3.60 -9.63
N ALA A 810 27.87 3.41 -10.79
CA ALA A 810 26.79 4.26 -11.29
C ALA A 810 25.89 3.47 -12.25
N VAL A 811 24.68 4.00 -12.50
CA VAL A 811 23.80 3.56 -13.58
C VAL A 811 23.47 4.79 -14.44
N MET A 812 23.62 4.65 -15.74
CA MET A 812 23.23 5.66 -16.73
C MET A 812 21.88 5.28 -17.34
N GLY A 813 21.05 6.26 -17.66
CA GLY A 813 19.75 6.07 -18.30
C GLY A 813 19.38 7.18 -19.27
N ILE A 814 18.53 6.85 -20.23
CA ILE A 814 18.01 7.76 -21.25
C ILE A 814 16.56 7.41 -21.56
N ASP A 815 15.69 8.41 -21.45
CA ASP A 815 14.25 8.27 -21.71
C ASP A 815 13.94 8.68 -23.15
N PHE A 816 13.18 7.85 -23.86
CA PHE A 816 12.62 8.14 -25.17
C PHE A 816 11.09 8.20 -25.09
N THR A 817 10.47 8.91 -26.03
CA THR A 817 9.01 8.87 -26.21
C THR A 817 8.55 7.44 -26.54
N LEU A 818 7.36 7.04 -26.05
CA LEU A 818 6.80 5.70 -26.29
C LEU A 818 6.82 5.25 -27.75
N ARG A 819 6.61 6.18 -28.69
CA ARG A 819 6.55 5.87 -30.13
C ARG A 819 7.92 5.73 -30.81
N TYR A 820 9.01 6.19 -30.19
CA TYR A 820 10.35 6.16 -30.80
C TYR A 820 10.80 4.75 -31.18
N PHE A 821 10.64 3.76 -30.29
CA PHE A 821 11.12 2.40 -30.57
C PHE A 821 10.31 1.70 -31.66
N TYR A 822 9.03 2.04 -31.84
CA TYR A 822 8.26 1.58 -33.00
C TYR A 822 8.70 2.28 -34.30
N LYS A 823 9.11 3.55 -34.25
CA LYS A 823 9.76 4.21 -35.40
C LYS A 823 11.02 3.48 -35.81
N VAL A 824 11.91 3.20 -34.85
CA VAL A 824 13.16 2.44 -35.08
C VAL A 824 12.87 1.06 -35.67
N LEU A 825 11.80 0.39 -35.22
CA LEU A 825 11.38 -0.91 -35.74
C LEU A 825 10.93 -0.83 -37.21
N LEU A 826 10.10 0.15 -37.58
CA LEU A 826 9.66 0.37 -38.97
C LEU A 826 10.80 0.84 -39.90
N ASP A 827 11.66 1.73 -39.43
CA ASP A 827 12.76 2.32 -40.22
C ASP A 827 13.89 1.28 -40.48
N LEU A 828 14.09 0.30 -39.57
CA LEU A 828 15.14 -0.71 -39.70
C LEU A 828 14.66 -2.06 -40.26
N LEU A 829 13.38 -2.42 -40.12
CA LEU A 829 12.84 -3.71 -40.58
C LEU A 829 11.81 -3.51 -41.70
N PRO A 830 12.21 -3.57 -43.00
CA PRO A 830 11.30 -3.29 -44.12
C PRO A 830 10.04 -4.15 -44.15
N VAL A 831 10.13 -5.41 -43.68
CA VAL A 831 9.00 -6.35 -43.58
C VAL A 831 7.86 -5.81 -42.70
N CYS A 832 8.18 -5.07 -41.64
CA CYS A 832 7.20 -4.47 -40.74
C CYS A 832 6.41 -3.31 -41.37
N ASN A 833 6.88 -2.77 -42.50
CA ASN A 833 6.28 -1.64 -43.21
C ASN A 833 5.48 -2.06 -44.46
N GLN A 834 5.54 -3.33 -44.89
CA GLN A 834 4.97 -3.80 -46.17
C GLN A 834 3.45 -3.69 -46.25
N ASP A 835 2.73 -4.04 -45.18
CA ASP A 835 1.25 -4.06 -45.12
C ASP A 835 0.67 -3.03 -44.10
N LYS A 836 1.44 -2.00 -43.71
CA LYS A 836 1.09 -1.01 -42.66
C LYS A 836 0.65 -1.60 -41.30
N GLY A 837 0.99 -2.85 -41.00
CA GLY A 837 0.57 -3.56 -39.78
C GLY A 837 -0.68 -4.44 -39.91
N ASN A 838 -1.36 -4.44 -41.07
CA ASN A 838 -2.66 -5.12 -41.23
C ASN A 838 -2.58 -6.66 -41.35
N LYS A 839 -1.41 -7.23 -41.62
CA LYS A 839 -1.18 -8.69 -41.68
C LYS A 839 0.09 -9.08 -40.94
N ILE A 840 1.17 -8.33 -41.19
CA ILE A 840 2.43 -8.48 -40.46
C ILE A 840 2.50 -7.41 -39.38
N ARG A 841 2.46 -7.82 -38.11
CA ARG A 841 2.73 -6.95 -36.95
C ARG A 841 4.14 -7.23 -36.44
N CYS A 842 4.86 -6.19 -36.04
CA CYS A 842 6.17 -6.32 -35.42
C CYS A 842 6.18 -5.63 -34.07
N PHE A 843 6.93 -6.19 -33.11
CA PHE A 843 6.99 -5.66 -31.76
C PHE A 843 8.35 -5.85 -31.08
N ILE A 844 8.57 -5.08 -30.02
CA ILE A 844 9.67 -5.24 -29.06
C ILE A 844 9.04 -5.37 -27.67
N MET A 845 9.51 -6.34 -26.87
CA MET A 845 9.11 -6.49 -25.46
C MET A 845 10.32 -6.62 -24.53
N GLU A 846 10.19 -6.19 -23.28
CA GLU A 846 11.19 -6.46 -22.23
C GLU A 846 11.02 -7.87 -21.61
N ASP A 847 11.94 -8.25 -20.73
CA ASP A 847 12.00 -9.57 -20.09
C ASP A 847 10.93 -9.86 -19.04
N ARG A 848 10.01 -8.92 -18.77
CA ARG A 848 8.74 -9.18 -18.06
C ARG A 848 7.52 -9.27 -18.97
N GLY A 849 7.66 -9.08 -20.30
CA GLY A 849 6.57 -9.18 -21.27
C GLY A 849 5.81 -7.88 -21.57
N TYR A 850 6.23 -6.75 -21.00
CA TYR A 850 5.70 -5.43 -21.36
C TYR A 850 6.21 -4.98 -22.74
N LEU A 851 5.31 -4.45 -23.57
CA LEU A 851 5.61 -4.05 -24.93
C LEU A 851 6.27 -2.67 -24.96
N VAL A 852 7.50 -2.61 -25.47
CA VAL A 852 8.29 -1.40 -25.72
C VAL A 852 7.92 -0.75 -27.05
N ALA A 853 7.50 -1.55 -28.03
CA ALA A 853 7.03 -1.10 -29.33
C ALA A 853 5.97 -2.06 -29.86
N HIS A 854 4.78 -1.57 -30.21
CA HIS A 854 3.66 -2.37 -30.74
C HIS A 854 2.66 -1.46 -31.46
N PRO A 855 2.00 -1.88 -32.56
CA PRO A 855 1.05 -1.03 -33.29
C PRO A 855 -0.07 -0.45 -32.42
N THR A 856 -0.57 -1.22 -31.44
CA THR A 856 -1.67 -0.78 -30.55
C THR A 856 -1.25 0.16 -29.41
N LEU A 857 0.03 0.55 -29.33
CA LEU A 857 0.50 1.62 -28.42
C LEU A 857 0.42 3.00 -29.07
N ILE A 858 -0.10 3.05 -30.30
CA ILE A 858 -0.08 4.20 -31.21
C ILE A 858 -1.48 4.53 -31.72
N ASP A 859 -2.31 3.52 -31.92
CA ASP A 859 -3.72 3.67 -32.27
C ASP A 859 -4.46 4.53 -31.23
N PRO A 860 -5.14 5.64 -31.63
CA PRO A 860 -5.97 6.44 -30.71
C PRO A 860 -7.06 5.64 -30.00
N LYS A 861 -7.47 4.47 -30.51
CA LYS A 861 -8.43 3.56 -29.84
C LYS A 861 -7.77 2.67 -28.78
N GLY A 862 -6.44 2.60 -28.74
CA GLY A 862 -5.64 1.68 -27.92
C GLY A 862 -5.39 2.12 -26.47
N HIS A 863 -5.94 3.26 -26.05
CA HIS A 863 -5.74 3.88 -24.74
C HIS A 863 -6.02 2.93 -23.57
N ALA A 864 -4.95 2.50 -22.91
CA ALA A 864 -4.97 1.49 -21.86
C ALA A 864 -3.86 1.78 -20.81
N PRO A 865 -4.11 1.57 -19.50
CA PRO A 865 -3.10 1.68 -18.45
C PRO A 865 -1.83 0.85 -18.74
N ALA A 866 -0.71 1.20 -18.11
CA ALA A 866 0.58 0.54 -18.35
C ALA A 866 0.52 -0.99 -18.13
N GLU A 867 -0.22 -1.47 -17.11
CA GLU A 867 -0.48 -2.90 -16.91
C GLU A 867 -1.09 -3.60 -18.14
N GLN A 868 -1.98 -2.90 -18.85
CA GLN A 868 -2.67 -3.39 -20.05
C GLN A 868 -1.81 -3.27 -21.33
N GLN A 869 -0.52 -2.93 -21.21
CA GLN A 869 0.47 -2.91 -22.30
C GLN A 869 1.36 -4.18 -22.31
N HIS A 870 0.97 -5.20 -21.54
CA HIS A 870 1.59 -6.53 -21.54
C HIS A 870 1.17 -7.39 -22.74
N ILE A 871 2.07 -8.27 -23.22
CA ILE A 871 1.84 -9.14 -24.38
C ILE A 871 0.59 -10.02 -24.26
N THR A 872 0.27 -10.53 -23.06
CA THR A 872 -0.94 -11.38 -22.84
C THR A 872 -2.25 -10.63 -23.05
N HIS A 873 -2.26 -9.29 -22.97
CA HIS A 873 -3.44 -8.48 -23.27
C HIS A 873 -3.51 -8.06 -24.74
N LYS A 874 -2.37 -7.67 -25.34
CA LYS A 874 -2.34 -7.10 -26.70
C LYS A 874 -2.21 -8.13 -27.82
N GLU A 875 -1.58 -9.29 -27.57
CA GLU A 875 -1.42 -10.39 -28.55
C GLU A 875 -1.67 -11.76 -27.89
N PRO A 876 -2.93 -12.06 -27.49
CA PRO A 876 -3.27 -13.24 -26.69
C PRO A 876 -3.01 -14.57 -27.41
N LEU A 877 -3.14 -14.62 -28.74
CA LEU A 877 -2.81 -15.80 -29.55
C LEU A 877 -1.32 -16.19 -29.41
N VAL A 878 -0.44 -15.20 -29.48
CA VAL A 878 1.02 -15.38 -29.37
C VAL A 878 1.38 -15.76 -27.94
N ALA A 879 0.81 -15.06 -26.95
CA ALA A 879 1.05 -15.34 -25.54
C ALA A 879 0.63 -16.78 -25.14
N ASN A 880 -0.51 -17.27 -25.64
CA ASN A 880 -1.02 -18.59 -25.29
C ASN A 880 -0.14 -19.74 -25.86
N ASP A 881 0.45 -19.61 -27.05
CA ASP A 881 1.42 -20.61 -27.55
C ASP A 881 2.79 -20.47 -26.85
N ILE A 882 3.26 -19.23 -26.63
CA ILE A 882 4.51 -18.92 -25.91
C ILE A 882 4.59 -19.58 -24.54
N LEU A 883 3.47 -19.70 -23.80
CA LEU A 883 3.43 -20.33 -22.48
C LEU A 883 3.67 -21.85 -22.52
N ASN A 884 3.49 -22.50 -23.67
CA ASN A 884 3.79 -23.93 -23.85
C ASN A 884 5.28 -24.20 -24.14
N HIS A 885 6.09 -23.18 -24.45
CA HIS A 885 7.53 -23.38 -24.69
C HIS A 885 8.29 -23.68 -23.38
N PRO A 886 8.86 -24.89 -23.22
CA PRO A 886 9.50 -25.30 -21.98
C PRO A 886 10.74 -24.44 -21.69
N ASN A 887 10.85 -23.98 -20.44
CA ASN A 887 11.93 -23.13 -19.94
C ASN A 887 12.08 -21.75 -20.61
N PHE A 888 11.14 -21.31 -21.47
CA PHE A 888 11.19 -19.97 -22.06
C PHE A 888 10.48 -18.91 -21.20
N VAL A 889 9.26 -19.18 -20.75
CA VAL A 889 8.50 -18.27 -19.87
C VAL A 889 8.26 -18.94 -18.53
N LYS A 890 8.39 -18.17 -17.45
CA LYS A 890 7.97 -18.58 -16.11
C LYS A 890 6.96 -17.59 -15.54
N LYS A 891 5.82 -18.10 -15.08
CA LYS A 891 4.95 -17.36 -14.14
C LYS A 891 5.61 -17.30 -12.76
N ASN A 892 5.64 -16.12 -12.17
CA ASN A 892 6.07 -15.91 -10.79
C ASN A 892 4.95 -15.24 -10.00
N LEU A 893 4.89 -15.57 -8.71
CA LEU A 893 4.11 -14.84 -7.73
C LEU A 893 5.06 -14.17 -6.74
N CYS A 894 4.62 -13.07 -6.15
CA CYS A 894 5.20 -12.53 -4.93
C CYS A 894 4.12 -12.06 -3.96
N ASN A 895 4.40 -12.07 -2.67
CA ASN A 895 3.52 -11.51 -1.65
C ASN A 895 3.93 -10.07 -1.33
N SER A 896 2.94 -9.18 -1.31
CA SER A 896 3.08 -7.82 -0.81
C SER A 896 2.27 -7.69 0.49
N PHE A 897 2.99 -7.59 1.61
CA PHE A 897 2.41 -7.68 2.95
C PHE A 897 1.87 -6.35 3.48
N SER A 898 2.23 -5.22 2.85
CA SER A 898 1.78 -3.87 3.20
C SER A 898 0.32 -3.58 2.82
N ASP A 899 -0.14 -4.16 1.71
CA ASP A 899 -1.46 -4.01 1.06
C ASP A 899 -2.25 -5.33 1.06
N ARG A 900 -1.66 -6.41 1.58
CA ARG A 900 -2.20 -7.78 1.58
C ARG A 900 -2.59 -8.28 0.19
N THR A 901 -1.65 -8.19 -0.76
CA THR A 901 -1.82 -8.75 -2.11
C THR A 901 -0.82 -9.87 -2.44
N VAL A 902 -1.20 -10.75 -3.36
CA VAL A 902 -0.32 -11.65 -4.10
C VAL A 902 -0.27 -11.13 -5.54
N GLN A 903 0.92 -10.70 -5.99
CA GLN A 903 1.10 -10.15 -7.33
C GLN A 903 1.61 -11.25 -8.28
N ARG A 904 0.91 -11.47 -9.39
CA ARG A 904 1.26 -12.42 -10.46
C ARG A 904 1.94 -11.66 -11.61
N PHE A 905 3.10 -12.14 -12.05
CA PHE A 905 3.85 -11.53 -13.14
C PHE A 905 4.69 -12.55 -13.91
N TYR A 906 5.15 -12.16 -15.10
CA TYR A 906 5.91 -13.02 -16.00
C TYR A 906 7.40 -12.71 -15.96
N LYS A 907 8.23 -13.72 -16.25
CA LYS A 907 9.66 -13.58 -16.53
C LYS A 907 10.03 -14.43 -17.74
N PHE A 908 10.66 -13.80 -18.72
CA PHE A 908 11.08 -14.41 -19.98
C PHE A 908 12.59 -14.73 -19.94
N ASN A 909 12.98 -15.85 -20.52
CA ASN A 909 14.35 -16.36 -20.44
C ASN A 909 15.26 -15.70 -21.49
N THR A 910 16.07 -14.75 -21.03
CA THR A 910 17.04 -14.02 -21.87
C THR A 910 18.24 -14.87 -22.32
N SER A 911 18.37 -16.12 -21.90
CA SER A 911 19.49 -17.00 -22.31
C SER A 911 19.21 -17.81 -23.58
N ILE A 912 18.06 -17.61 -24.24
CA ILE A 912 17.70 -18.32 -25.47
C ILE A 912 18.57 -17.91 -26.67
N VAL A 913 18.82 -18.87 -27.56
CA VAL A 913 19.63 -18.73 -28.79
C VAL A 913 18.82 -19.29 -29.97
N GLY A 914 18.78 -18.56 -31.08
CA GLY A 914 17.94 -18.86 -32.25
C GLY A 914 16.60 -18.11 -32.24
N ASP A 915 15.67 -18.52 -33.10
CA ASP A 915 14.30 -18.04 -33.12
C ASP A 915 13.30 -19.05 -32.55
N LEU A 916 12.37 -18.54 -31.73
CA LEU A 916 11.15 -19.25 -31.34
C LEU A 916 10.12 -19.11 -32.44
N THR A 917 9.49 -20.22 -32.79
CA THR A 917 8.36 -20.31 -33.72
C THR A 917 7.27 -21.16 -33.10
N ASN A 918 6.01 -20.98 -33.51
CA ASN A 918 4.84 -21.72 -33.00
C ASN A 918 5.15 -23.19 -32.65
N LEU A 919 4.93 -23.57 -31.39
CA LEU A 919 5.17 -24.94 -30.93
C LEU A 919 4.06 -25.89 -31.37
N VAL A 920 2.80 -25.50 -31.13
CA VAL A 920 1.65 -26.36 -31.41
C VAL A 920 1.37 -26.38 -32.91
N HIS A 921 1.47 -27.57 -33.52
CA HIS A 921 1.21 -27.78 -34.94
C HIS A 921 -0.29 -27.99 -35.23
N GLY A 922 -1.11 -27.06 -34.74
CA GLY A 922 -2.53 -26.92 -35.06
C GLY A 922 -2.81 -25.80 -36.07
N SER A 923 -4.08 -25.62 -36.43
CA SER A 923 -4.52 -24.59 -37.40
C SER A 923 -4.53 -23.18 -36.80
N HIS A 924 -3.35 -22.63 -36.51
CA HIS A 924 -3.22 -21.28 -35.96
C HIS A 924 -3.28 -20.21 -37.07
N CYS A 925 -4.23 -19.28 -36.95
CA CYS A 925 -4.35 -18.10 -37.81
C CYS A 925 -3.16 -17.14 -37.73
N SER A 926 -2.26 -17.32 -36.76
CA SER A 926 -1.19 -16.38 -36.45
C SER A 926 0.14 -17.11 -36.28
N LYS A 927 1.05 -16.88 -37.23
CA LYS A 927 2.41 -17.44 -37.23
C LYS A 927 3.39 -16.39 -36.70
N TYR A 928 4.09 -16.70 -35.61
CA TYR A 928 5.06 -15.78 -35.04
C TYR A 928 6.49 -16.32 -35.16
N ARG A 929 7.42 -15.36 -35.16
CA ARG A 929 8.84 -15.57 -34.87
C ARG A 929 9.26 -14.60 -33.77
N LEU A 930 9.99 -15.09 -32.77
CA LEU A 930 10.46 -14.29 -31.64
C LEU A 930 11.92 -14.61 -31.35
N THR A 931 12.78 -13.61 -31.21
CA THR A 931 14.19 -13.82 -30.82
C THR A 931 14.69 -12.71 -29.89
N ARG A 932 15.76 -12.99 -29.14
CA ARG A 932 16.39 -11.99 -28.27
C ARG A 932 17.22 -11.01 -29.09
N ILE A 933 17.13 -9.72 -28.76
CA ILE A 933 18.04 -8.69 -29.31
C ILE A 933 19.40 -8.82 -28.60
N PRO A 934 20.50 -9.21 -29.27
CA PRO A 934 21.77 -9.52 -28.61
C PRO A 934 22.33 -8.35 -27.79
N GLY A 935 22.89 -8.66 -26.60
CA GLY A 935 23.44 -7.65 -25.68
C GLY A 935 22.39 -6.86 -24.89
N THR A 936 21.11 -7.21 -24.98
CA THR A 936 20.00 -6.57 -24.26
C THR A 936 19.20 -7.56 -23.41
N ASN A 937 18.24 -7.09 -22.61
CA ASN A 937 17.17 -7.89 -21.99
C ASN A 937 15.93 -8.05 -22.90
N ALA A 938 15.86 -7.38 -24.05
CA ALA A 938 14.66 -7.29 -24.87
C ALA A 938 14.60 -8.35 -25.98
N PHE A 939 13.38 -8.61 -26.45
CA PHE A 939 13.06 -9.53 -27.55
C PHE A 939 12.39 -8.78 -28.69
N ALA A 940 12.69 -9.17 -29.93
CA ALA A 940 12.05 -8.71 -31.15
C ALA A 940 11.11 -9.81 -31.67
N GLY A 941 9.84 -9.47 -31.87
CA GLY A 941 8.80 -10.37 -32.34
C GLY A 941 8.20 -9.91 -33.66
N ILE A 942 7.90 -10.87 -34.54
CA ILE A 942 7.21 -10.65 -35.81
C ILE A 942 6.07 -11.66 -35.91
N LEU A 943 4.85 -11.17 -36.10
CA LEU A 943 3.62 -11.91 -36.20
C LEU A 943 3.05 -11.75 -37.61
N ASN A 944 2.64 -12.85 -38.24
CA ASN A 944 1.95 -12.89 -39.53
C ASN A 944 0.58 -13.53 -39.33
N GLU A 945 -0.47 -12.70 -39.36
CA GLU A 945 -1.86 -13.08 -39.12
C GLU A 945 -2.62 -13.23 -40.43
N THR A 946 -3.30 -14.37 -40.58
CA THR A 946 -3.99 -14.78 -41.81
C THR A 946 -5.51 -14.95 -41.64
N CYS A 947 -6.03 -14.88 -40.42
CA CYS A 947 -7.48 -14.86 -40.14
C CYS A 947 -7.80 -14.28 -38.76
N ASP A 948 -8.94 -13.60 -38.64
CA ASP A 948 -9.41 -13.00 -37.38
C ASP A 948 -9.85 -14.09 -36.40
N SER A 949 -9.00 -14.42 -35.42
CA SER A 949 -9.27 -15.46 -34.42
C SER A 949 -9.23 -14.89 -33.00
N LEU A 950 -10.34 -14.99 -32.28
CA LEU A 950 -10.47 -14.47 -30.92
C LEU A 950 -9.95 -15.49 -29.89
N ALA A 951 -8.67 -15.40 -29.55
CA ALA A 951 -8.16 -15.95 -28.30
C ALA A 951 -8.33 -14.94 -27.16
N PHE A 952 -8.60 -15.43 -25.94
CA PHE A 952 -8.77 -14.61 -24.76
C PHE A 952 -7.86 -15.10 -23.63
N CYS A 953 -7.04 -14.20 -23.10
CA CYS A 953 -6.30 -14.40 -21.85
C CYS A 953 -7.12 -13.79 -20.69
N ALA A 954 -7.11 -14.43 -19.53
CA ALA A 954 -7.89 -13.99 -18.37
C ALA A 954 -7.37 -12.65 -17.82
N CYS A 955 -8.05 -11.55 -18.18
CA CYS A 955 -7.62 -10.18 -17.90
C CYS A 955 -8.78 -9.33 -17.38
N SER A 956 -8.55 -8.60 -16.28
CA SER A 956 -9.46 -7.51 -15.86
C SER A 956 -9.29 -6.30 -16.78
N THR A 957 -10.39 -5.63 -17.09
CA THR A 957 -10.43 -4.43 -17.96
C THR A 957 -10.58 -3.12 -17.18
N VAL A 958 -10.80 -3.20 -15.86
CA VAL A 958 -11.16 -2.06 -15.00
C VAL A 958 -10.16 -1.84 -13.86
N ASP A 959 -9.59 -2.92 -13.33
CA ASP A 959 -8.67 -2.93 -12.20
C ASP A 959 -7.54 -3.94 -12.42
N ARG A 960 -6.70 -4.16 -11.40
CA ARG A 960 -5.62 -5.15 -11.41
C ARG A 960 -6.05 -6.53 -10.91
N LEU A 961 -7.30 -6.76 -10.53
CA LEU A 961 -7.67 -7.99 -9.85
C LEU A 961 -7.64 -9.20 -10.80
N CYS A 962 -7.03 -10.30 -10.35
CA CYS A 962 -7.05 -11.54 -11.13
C CYS A 962 -8.48 -12.11 -11.19
N LEU A 963 -8.94 -12.54 -12.37
CA LEU A 963 -10.27 -13.15 -12.54
C LEU A 963 -10.41 -14.50 -11.81
N ASN A 964 -9.30 -15.19 -11.50
CA ASN A 964 -9.27 -16.40 -10.69
C ASN A 964 -8.03 -16.42 -9.78
N CYS A 965 -8.24 -16.29 -8.48
CA CYS A 965 -7.15 -16.31 -7.49
C CYS A 965 -6.82 -17.71 -6.93
N HIS A 966 -7.64 -18.72 -7.17
CA HIS A 966 -7.48 -20.04 -6.56
C HIS A 966 -6.64 -21.03 -7.38
N ARG A 967 -6.38 -20.73 -8.66
CA ARG A 967 -5.54 -21.52 -9.57
C ARG A 967 -4.59 -20.60 -10.33
N MET A 968 -3.41 -21.09 -10.70
CA MET A 968 -2.45 -20.40 -11.56
C MET A 968 -1.62 -21.43 -12.33
N GLU A 969 -2.14 -21.98 -13.42
CA GLU A 969 -1.37 -22.96 -14.21
C GLU A 969 -0.35 -22.27 -15.12
N GLN A 970 0.81 -22.89 -15.35
CA GLN A 970 1.87 -22.31 -16.18
C GLN A 970 1.42 -22.07 -17.63
N ASN A 971 0.55 -22.93 -18.18
CA ASN A 971 0.13 -22.90 -19.58
C ASN A 971 -1.14 -22.07 -19.84
N GLU A 972 -1.99 -21.83 -18.83
CA GLU A 972 -3.19 -20.97 -18.95
C GLU A 972 -2.77 -19.50 -19.16
N CYS A 973 -3.37 -18.79 -20.12
CA CYS A 973 -3.04 -17.37 -20.35
C CYS A 973 -3.84 -16.41 -19.45
N GLU A 974 -3.15 -15.52 -18.73
CA GLU A 974 -3.74 -14.47 -17.88
C GLU A 974 -2.98 -13.13 -18.03
N CYS A 975 -3.53 -12.04 -17.52
CA CYS A 975 -2.79 -10.79 -17.37
C CYS A 975 -1.95 -10.76 -16.09
N PRO A 976 -0.86 -9.96 -16.03
CA PRO A 976 -0.28 -9.55 -14.75
C PRO A 976 -1.36 -8.93 -13.87
N CYS A 977 -1.50 -9.42 -12.64
CA CYS A 977 -2.66 -9.12 -11.80
C CYS A 977 -2.38 -9.36 -10.31
N GLU A 978 -3.28 -8.87 -9.46
CA GLU A 978 -3.18 -8.86 -8.01
C GLU A 978 -4.35 -9.67 -7.40
N CYS A 979 -4.05 -10.48 -6.37
CA CYS A 979 -5.00 -11.30 -5.62
C CYS A 979 -4.99 -10.93 -4.13
N PRO A 980 -6.07 -11.16 -3.37
CA PRO A 980 -6.04 -10.99 -1.91
C PRO A 980 -5.11 -12.03 -1.27
N LEU A 981 -4.20 -11.57 -0.40
CA LEU A 981 -3.40 -12.43 0.46
C LEU A 981 -4.22 -12.84 1.69
N GLU A 982 -4.37 -14.14 1.92
CA GLU A 982 -5.08 -14.68 3.09
C GLU A 982 -4.12 -15.12 4.20
N VAL A 983 -4.37 -14.59 5.40
CA VAL A 983 -3.65 -14.92 6.64
C VAL A 983 -4.62 -15.38 7.73
N ASN A 984 -4.19 -16.36 8.52
CA ASN A 984 -4.87 -16.84 9.72
C ASN A 984 -4.55 -15.88 10.88
N GLU A 985 -5.47 -14.97 11.16
CA GLU A 985 -5.27 -13.89 12.13
C GLU A 985 -5.03 -14.35 13.58
N CYS A 986 -5.25 -15.63 13.94
CA CYS A 986 -4.89 -16.15 15.27
C CYS A 986 -3.40 -16.54 15.40
N THR A 987 -2.74 -16.85 14.28
CA THR A 987 -1.36 -17.33 14.23
C THR A 987 -0.42 -16.43 13.44
N GLY A 988 -0.96 -15.46 12.68
CA GLY A 988 -0.22 -14.64 11.71
C GLY A 988 0.12 -15.38 10.40
N ASN A 989 0.13 -16.71 10.42
CA ASN A 989 0.54 -17.54 9.30
C ASN A 989 -0.42 -17.49 8.11
N LEU A 990 0.12 -17.67 6.92
CA LEU A 990 -0.64 -17.84 5.67
C LEU A 990 -1.64 -19.01 5.79
N THR A 991 -2.84 -18.86 5.23
CA THR A 991 -3.88 -19.92 5.28
C THR A 991 -3.48 -21.14 4.45
N ASN A 992 -3.01 -20.92 3.23
CA ASN A 992 -2.51 -21.94 2.33
C ASN A 992 -0.98 -21.95 2.33
N THR A 993 -0.36 -23.13 2.40
CA THR A 993 1.09 -23.33 2.25
C THR A 993 1.59 -22.91 0.86
N GLU A 994 0.73 -23.03 -0.16
CA GLU A 994 0.99 -22.59 -1.53
C GLU A 994 1.14 -21.07 -1.66
N ASN A 995 0.56 -20.28 -0.73
CA ASN A 995 0.73 -18.83 -0.71
C ASN A 995 2.11 -18.40 -0.17
N ARG A 996 3.04 -19.32 0.12
CA ARG A 996 4.38 -19.04 0.66
C ARG A 996 5.35 -18.55 -0.45
N ASN A 997 4.95 -17.47 -1.13
CA ASN A 997 5.69 -16.81 -2.20
C ASN A 997 6.82 -15.89 -1.66
N PRO A 998 7.82 -15.51 -2.46
CA PRO A 998 8.81 -14.49 -2.06
C PRO A 998 8.15 -13.12 -1.81
N SER A 999 8.78 -12.27 -1.00
CA SER A 999 8.40 -10.86 -0.89
C SER A 999 8.53 -10.14 -2.24
N CYS A 1000 7.55 -9.31 -2.59
CA CYS A 1000 7.62 -8.47 -3.78
C CYS A 1000 8.78 -7.47 -3.76
N GLU A 1001 9.18 -7.02 -4.96
CA GLU A 1001 10.12 -5.91 -5.16
C GLU A 1001 9.57 -4.61 -4.55
N VAL A 1002 10.42 -3.58 -4.40
CA VAL A 1002 10.02 -2.30 -3.77
C VAL A 1002 8.71 -1.79 -4.38
N HIS A 1003 7.71 -1.56 -3.54
CA HIS A 1003 6.48 -0.89 -3.96
C HIS A 1003 6.81 0.45 -4.62
N GLN A 1004 6.28 0.69 -5.81
CA GLN A 1004 6.77 1.75 -6.70
C GLN A 1004 6.46 3.14 -6.10
N GLU A 1005 7.49 3.83 -5.62
CA GLU A 1005 7.34 5.10 -4.88
C GLU A 1005 6.48 6.10 -5.66
N PRO A 1006 5.41 6.67 -5.05
CA PRO A 1006 4.38 7.42 -5.76
C PRO A 1006 4.95 8.63 -6.53
N LEU A 1007 4.31 8.95 -7.65
CA LEU A 1007 4.76 10.03 -8.54
C LEU A 1007 4.34 11.39 -7.97
N SER A 1008 5.23 12.00 -7.17
CA SER A 1008 5.09 13.41 -6.78
C SER A 1008 5.40 14.31 -7.97
N PHE A 1009 4.42 15.13 -8.37
CA PHE A 1009 4.56 16.12 -9.44
C PHE A 1009 4.96 17.47 -8.85
N THR A 1010 6.15 17.97 -9.20
CA THR A 1010 6.65 19.26 -8.71
C THR A 1010 5.92 20.43 -9.39
N THR A 1011 4.76 20.79 -8.86
CA THR A 1011 3.94 21.90 -9.37
C THR A 1011 4.69 23.23 -9.27
N THR A 1012 4.91 23.87 -10.42
CA THR A 1012 5.43 25.25 -10.51
C THR A 1012 4.27 26.23 -10.42
N GLU A 1013 4.47 27.46 -9.92
CA GLU A 1013 3.38 28.46 -9.94
C GLU A 1013 2.89 28.71 -11.39
N PRO A 1014 1.56 28.79 -11.63
CA PRO A 1014 1.01 29.10 -12.95
C PRO A 1014 1.50 30.45 -13.50
N SER A 1015 1.70 31.42 -12.59
CA SER A 1015 2.28 32.75 -12.84
C SER A 1015 3.63 32.69 -13.58
N LEU A 1016 4.44 31.66 -13.31
CA LEU A 1016 5.74 31.44 -13.95
C LEU A 1016 5.59 30.72 -15.29
N GLN A 1017 4.71 29.71 -15.36
CA GLN A 1017 4.56 28.85 -16.53
C GLN A 1017 4.12 29.63 -17.79
N ASP A 1018 3.23 30.61 -17.66
CA ASP A 1018 2.77 31.43 -18.80
C ASP A 1018 3.83 32.42 -19.33
N THR A 1019 4.95 32.61 -18.61
CA THR A 1019 6.02 33.57 -18.99
C THR A 1019 7.27 32.93 -19.57
N LEU A 1020 7.45 31.61 -19.43
CA LEU A 1020 8.67 30.89 -19.80
C LEU A 1020 8.56 30.24 -21.18
N PRO A 1021 9.58 30.34 -22.05
CA PRO A 1021 9.60 29.63 -23.32
C PRO A 1021 9.79 28.12 -23.11
N GLN A 1022 9.28 27.29 -24.04
CA GLN A 1022 9.59 25.86 -24.06
C GLN A 1022 11.08 25.63 -24.37
N CYS A 1023 11.73 24.73 -23.62
CA CYS A 1023 13.16 24.42 -23.73
C CYS A 1023 13.55 23.82 -25.09
N ILE A 1024 12.66 23.02 -25.69
CA ILE A 1024 12.88 22.37 -26.98
C ILE A 1024 11.70 22.70 -27.89
N ASN A 1025 11.93 23.52 -28.93
CA ASN A 1025 10.91 23.82 -29.92
C ASN A 1025 10.98 22.80 -31.08
N THR A 1026 10.17 21.75 -31.00
CA THR A 1026 10.11 20.66 -31.98
C THR A 1026 9.35 20.96 -33.27
N ARG A 1027 8.67 22.13 -33.32
CA ARG A 1027 7.96 22.69 -34.48
C ARG A 1027 6.95 21.73 -35.12
N CYS A 1028 6.08 21.11 -34.32
CA CYS A 1028 5.12 20.09 -34.76
C CYS A 1028 4.31 20.53 -36.01
N SER A 1029 3.78 21.75 -36.02
CA SER A 1029 3.02 22.32 -37.16
C SER A 1029 3.79 22.49 -38.48
N GLN A 1030 5.12 22.31 -38.49
CA GLN A 1030 5.96 22.28 -39.70
C GLN A 1030 6.16 20.85 -40.26
N ARG A 1031 5.57 19.83 -39.62
CA ARG A 1031 5.72 18.40 -39.97
C ARG A 1031 4.47 17.89 -40.68
N TYR A 1032 4.48 17.99 -42.00
CA TYR A 1032 3.32 17.67 -42.86
C TYR A 1032 3.07 16.17 -43.07
N THR A 1033 3.97 15.29 -42.66
CA THR A 1033 3.80 13.83 -42.79
C THR A 1033 3.73 13.16 -41.42
N SER A 1034 2.92 12.10 -41.33
CA SER A 1034 2.83 11.29 -40.12
C SER A 1034 4.22 10.77 -39.70
N SER A 1035 5.00 10.24 -40.64
CA SER A 1035 6.37 9.73 -40.44
C SER A 1035 7.38 10.76 -39.91
N ASP A 1036 7.21 12.05 -40.21
CA ASP A 1036 8.07 13.13 -39.72
C ASP A 1036 7.63 13.68 -38.35
N CYS A 1037 6.34 13.54 -38.02
CA CYS A 1037 5.76 13.83 -36.71
C CYS A 1037 6.06 12.72 -35.68
N PHE A 1038 6.19 11.48 -36.17
CA PHE A 1038 6.03 10.28 -35.37
C PHE A 1038 7.06 10.11 -34.25
N GLY A 1039 6.61 10.24 -33.00
CA GLY A 1039 7.43 10.08 -31.79
C GLY A 1039 8.31 11.28 -31.45
N VAL A 1040 8.15 12.41 -32.15
CA VAL A 1040 8.86 13.64 -31.82
C VAL A 1040 8.36 14.21 -30.48
N LEU A 1041 9.26 14.75 -29.66
CA LEU A 1041 8.93 15.33 -28.34
C LEU A 1041 7.84 16.39 -28.45
N ASP A 1042 6.85 16.31 -27.56
CA ASP A 1042 5.66 17.18 -27.50
C ASP A 1042 4.82 17.20 -28.81
N CYS A 1043 5.07 16.31 -29.78
CA CYS A 1043 4.33 16.25 -31.04
C CYS A 1043 3.44 15.01 -31.14
N GLU A 1044 2.16 15.24 -31.45
CA GLU A 1044 1.13 14.22 -31.63
C GLU A 1044 0.54 14.28 -33.04
N TRP A 1045 0.26 13.12 -33.64
CA TRP A 1045 -0.33 13.03 -34.98
C TRP A 1045 -1.84 12.81 -34.88
N CYS A 1046 -2.59 13.89 -35.10
CA CYS A 1046 -4.03 13.94 -34.88
C CYS A 1046 -4.78 13.27 -36.03
N THR A 1047 -5.67 12.35 -35.70
CA THR A 1047 -6.47 11.57 -36.66
C THR A 1047 -7.94 11.45 -36.28
N MET A 1048 -8.29 11.80 -35.04
CA MET A 1048 -9.66 11.84 -34.53
C MET A 1048 -10.03 13.24 -34.04
N ASP A 1049 -11.28 13.63 -34.21
CA ASP A 1049 -11.87 14.81 -33.57
C ASP A 1049 -12.08 14.56 -32.05
N SER A 1050 -12.47 15.63 -31.36
CA SER A 1050 -12.83 15.75 -29.95
C SER A 1050 -13.88 14.75 -29.42
N ASP A 1051 -14.64 14.08 -30.29
CA ASP A 1051 -15.56 13.00 -29.88
C ASP A 1051 -14.88 11.62 -29.74
N GLY A 1052 -13.61 11.51 -30.16
CA GLY A 1052 -12.80 10.28 -30.13
C GLY A 1052 -13.25 9.20 -31.12
N LYS A 1053 -14.13 9.50 -32.08
CA LYS A 1053 -14.74 8.51 -33.00
C LYS A 1053 -14.74 8.95 -34.46
N THR A 1054 -14.96 10.23 -34.73
CA THR A 1054 -14.94 10.80 -36.08
C THR A 1054 -13.50 11.02 -36.53
N HIS A 1055 -13.18 10.60 -37.75
CA HIS A 1055 -11.87 10.81 -38.36
C HIS A 1055 -11.78 12.22 -38.96
N LEU A 1056 -10.63 12.88 -38.78
CA LEU A 1056 -10.35 14.19 -39.38
C LEU A 1056 -10.12 14.07 -40.89
N ASP A 1057 -10.81 14.89 -41.69
CA ASP A 1057 -10.60 15.01 -43.15
C ASP A 1057 -9.14 15.31 -43.54
N LYS A 1058 -8.42 15.98 -42.64
CA LYS A 1058 -7.00 16.37 -42.80
C LYS A 1058 -6.25 16.09 -41.49
N PRO A 1059 -5.68 14.89 -41.30
CA PRO A 1059 -4.83 14.61 -40.15
C PRO A 1059 -3.56 15.47 -40.19
N TYR A 1060 -3.08 15.89 -39.03
CA TYR A 1060 -2.00 16.87 -38.90
C TYR A 1060 -1.13 16.64 -37.65
N CYS A 1061 0.05 17.26 -37.61
CA CYS A 1061 0.96 17.20 -36.47
C CYS A 1061 0.74 18.41 -35.54
N ALA A 1062 0.34 18.16 -34.30
CA ALA A 1062 -0.01 19.17 -33.29
C ALA A 1062 0.87 19.03 -32.04
N LEU A 1063 0.68 19.92 -31.06
CA LEU A 1063 1.30 19.79 -29.74
C LEU A 1063 0.51 18.82 -28.86
N GLN A 1064 1.17 18.14 -27.91
CA GLN A 1064 0.55 17.16 -27.00
C GLN A 1064 -0.60 17.76 -26.15
N LYS A 1065 -0.55 19.08 -25.90
CA LYS A 1065 -1.61 19.85 -25.21
C LYS A 1065 -2.86 20.12 -26.07
N GLU A 1066 -2.69 20.19 -27.40
CA GLU A 1066 -3.79 20.39 -28.35
C GLU A 1066 -4.48 19.06 -28.69
N CYS A 1067 -3.72 17.97 -28.65
CA CYS A 1067 -4.08 16.68 -29.19
C CYS A 1067 -3.29 15.60 -28.46
N PHE A 1068 -3.96 14.74 -27.71
CA PHE A 1068 -3.31 13.68 -26.92
C PHE A 1068 -3.66 12.30 -27.49
N GLY A 1069 -2.66 11.44 -27.65
CA GLY A 1069 -2.84 10.09 -28.19
C GLY A 1069 -3.49 10.06 -29.59
N GLY A 1070 -3.29 11.10 -30.41
CA GLY A 1070 -3.90 11.25 -31.73
C GLY A 1070 -5.37 11.73 -31.77
N ILE A 1071 -5.94 12.13 -30.63
CA ILE A 1071 -7.30 12.69 -30.49
C ILE A 1071 -7.21 14.17 -30.11
N VAL A 1072 -7.88 15.04 -30.88
CA VAL A 1072 -7.92 16.49 -30.61
C VAL A 1072 -8.65 16.78 -29.30
N GLY A 1073 -8.11 17.67 -28.45
CA GLY A 1073 -8.71 18.07 -27.18
C GLY A 1073 -8.76 16.99 -26.09
N ALA A 1074 -8.22 15.79 -26.33
CA ALA A 1074 -8.20 14.73 -25.33
C ALA A 1074 -7.32 15.11 -24.12
N LYS A 1075 -7.83 14.83 -22.91
CA LYS A 1075 -7.13 15.15 -21.66
C LYS A 1075 -5.88 14.27 -21.50
N SER A 1076 -4.78 14.89 -21.10
CA SER A 1076 -3.55 14.17 -20.76
C SER A 1076 -3.75 13.30 -19.49
N PRO A 1077 -2.92 12.27 -19.25
CA PRO A 1077 -2.95 11.48 -18.01
C PRO A 1077 -2.52 12.27 -16.75
N TYR A 1078 -1.98 13.48 -16.93
CA TYR A 1078 -1.70 14.43 -15.87
C TYR A 1078 -2.94 15.31 -15.66
N VAL A 1079 -3.23 15.68 -14.39
CA VAL A 1079 -4.48 16.35 -13.99
C VAL A 1079 -4.49 17.85 -14.35
N ASP A 1080 -4.47 18.14 -15.65
CA ASP A 1080 -4.42 19.48 -16.22
C ASP A 1080 -5.79 20.20 -16.20
N SER A 1081 -6.39 20.38 -15.02
CA SER A 1081 -7.42 21.40 -14.73
C SER A 1081 -7.86 21.40 -13.26
N MET A 1082 -7.09 22.03 -12.38
CA MET A 1082 -7.58 22.44 -11.03
C MET A 1082 -8.50 23.67 -11.13
N GLY A 1083 -9.58 23.57 -11.93
CA GLY A 1083 -10.49 24.70 -12.21
C GLY A 1083 -11.96 24.33 -12.39
N HIS A 1084 -12.27 23.14 -12.93
CA HIS A 1084 -13.65 22.69 -13.18
C HIS A 1084 -13.82 21.20 -12.84
N ILE A 1085 -13.69 20.85 -11.55
CA ILE A 1085 -13.83 19.46 -11.07
C ILE A 1085 -15.29 19.12 -10.67
N GLU A 1086 -16.14 20.11 -10.41
CA GLU A 1086 -17.51 19.85 -9.93
C GLU A 1086 -18.51 19.44 -11.04
N ASP A 1087 -18.39 19.98 -12.26
CA ASP A 1087 -19.40 19.76 -13.32
C ASP A 1087 -19.23 18.45 -14.13
N GLU A 1088 -18.00 18.02 -14.44
CA GLU A 1088 -17.79 16.88 -15.37
C GLU A 1088 -17.84 15.49 -14.72
N VAL A 1089 -17.84 15.38 -13.39
CA VAL A 1089 -18.15 14.12 -12.71
C VAL A 1089 -19.60 13.70 -13.01
N ALA A 1090 -20.50 14.65 -13.28
CA ALA A 1090 -21.85 14.38 -13.75
C ALA A 1090 -21.87 13.89 -15.21
N SER A 1091 -21.17 14.55 -16.14
CA SER A 1091 -21.23 14.22 -17.58
C SER A 1091 -20.63 12.84 -17.90
N LEU A 1092 -19.47 12.51 -17.32
CA LEU A 1092 -18.83 11.19 -17.49
C LEU A 1092 -19.61 10.03 -16.86
N SER A 1093 -20.57 10.31 -15.96
CA SER A 1093 -21.48 9.30 -15.43
C SER A 1093 -22.56 8.88 -16.44
N MET A 1094 -23.05 9.80 -17.28
CA MET A 1094 -24.20 9.57 -18.18
C MET A 1094 -23.88 8.72 -19.41
N ILE A 1095 -22.61 8.66 -19.84
CA ILE A 1095 -22.21 7.87 -21.03
C ILE A 1095 -21.87 6.40 -20.65
N LYS A 1096 -21.74 6.09 -19.35
CA LYS A 1096 -21.41 4.74 -18.84
C LYS A 1096 -22.63 3.95 -18.29
N SER A 1097 -23.84 4.33 -18.69
CA SER A 1097 -25.03 3.49 -18.55
C SER A 1097 -25.37 2.81 -19.88
N ALA A 1098 -25.43 1.48 -19.90
CA ALA A 1098 -26.16 0.75 -20.94
C ALA A 1098 -27.65 1.19 -20.94
N PRO A 1099 -28.39 1.06 -22.06
CA PRO A 1099 -29.78 1.50 -22.16
C PRO A 1099 -30.76 0.56 -21.41
N VAL A 1100 -30.64 0.53 -20.08
CA VAL A 1100 -31.48 -0.27 -19.18
C VAL A 1100 -32.93 0.25 -19.20
N GLY A 1101 -33.15 1.55 -19.36
CA GLY A 1101 -34.50 2.16 -19.40
C GLY A 1101 -35.43 1.50 -20.43
N PRO A 1102 -35.09 1.49 -21.74
CA PRO A 1102 -35.90 0.82 -22.77
C PRO A 1102 -36.08 -0.69 -22.53
N VAL A 1103 -35.04 -1.38 -22.07
CA VAL A 1103 -35.10 -2.84 -21.86
C VAL A 1103 -35.94 -3.22 -20.64
N ALA A 1104 -35.76 -2.53 -19.51
CA ALA A 1104 -36.57 -2.71 -18.30
C ALA A 1104 -38.03 -2.26 -18.53
N GLY A 1105 -38.24 -1.17 -19.28
CA GLY A 1105 -39.57 -0.74 -19.72
C GLY A 1105 -40.26 -1.80 -20.61
N GLY A 1106 -39.52 -2.40 -21.54
CA GLY A 1106 -40.00 -3.52 -22.36
C GLY A 1106 -40.36 -4.76 -21.52
N ILE A 1107 -39.49 -5.18 -20.60
CA ILE A 1107 -39.73 -6.32 -19.70
C ILE A 1107 -40.94 -6.06 -18.80
N MET A 1108 -41.04 -4.87 -18.19
CA MET A 1108 -42.20 -4.47 -17.37
C MET A 1108 -43.49 -4.40 -18.21
N GLY A 1109 -43.41 -3.95 -19.46
CA GLY A 1109 -44.52 -3.97 -20.41
C GLY A 1109 -44.99 -5.39 -20.74
N CYS A 1110 -44.06 -6.30 -21.05
CA CYS A 1110 -44.37 -7.71 -21.27
C CYS A 1110 -44.96 -8.39 -20.03
N ILE A 1111 -44.47 -8.08 -18.83
CA ILE A 1111 -45.03 -8.58 -17.57
C ILE A 1111 -46.44 -8.01 -17.34
N MET A 1112 -46.66 -6.71 -17.54
CA MET A 1112 -48.00 -6.10 -17.49
C MET A 1112 -48.98 -6.76 -18.45
N VAL A 1113 -48.58 -7.00 -19.71
CA VAL A 1113 -49.40 -7.67 -20.72
C VAL A 1113 -49.68 -9.13 -20.34
N LEU A 1114 -48.71 -9.86 -19.81
CA LEU A 1114 -48.91 -11.23 -19.32
C LEU A 1114 -49.84 -11.28 -18.09
N VAL A 1115 -49.69 -10.34 -17.14
CA VAL A 1115 -50.58 -10.24 -15.97
C VAL A 1115 -52.00 -9.88 -16.40
N LEU A 1116 -52.18 -8.94 -17.34
CA LEU A 1116 -53.48 -8.60 -17.90
C LEU A 1116 -54.09 -9.76 -18.71
N ALA A 1117 -53.29 -10.52 -19.46
CA ALA A 1117 -53.74 -11.70 -20.18
C ALA A 1117 -54.16 -12.83 -19.22
N VAL A 1118 -53.40 -13.10 -18.16
CA VAL A 1118 -53.75 -14.09 -17.12
C VAL A 1118 -54.96 -13.64 -16.32
N TYR A 1119 -55.10 -12.34 -16.02
CA TYR A 1119 -56.28 -11.77 -15.37
C TYR A 1119 -57.52 -11.91 -16.26
N ALA A 1120 -57.43 -11.53 -17.53
CA ALA A 1120 -58.51 -11.68 -18.50
C ALA A 1120 -58.90 -13.15 -18.69
N TYR A 1121 -57.92 -14.05 -18.81
CA TYR A 1121 -58.14 -15.49 -18.92
C TYR A 1121 -58.83 -16.08 -17.68
N ARG A 1122 -58.36 -15.76 -16.47
CA ARG A 1122 -59.02 -16.17 -15.21
C ARG A 1122 -60.43 -15.58 -15.09
N HIS A 1123 -60.62 -14.32 -15.45
CA HIS A 1123 -61.93 -13.66 -15.41
C HIS A 1123 -62.91 -14.27 -16.44
N GLN A 1124 -62.43 -14.61 -17.64
CA GLN A 1124 -63.21 -15.26 -18.69
C GLN A 1124 -63.56 -16.73 -18.35
N ILE A 1125 -62.68 -17.44 -17.64
CA ILE A 1125 -62.98 -18.76 -17.06
C ILE A 1125 -64.03 -18.65 -15.95
N HIS A 1126 -63.88 -17.71 -15.00
CA HIS A 1126 -64.88 -17.46 -13.96
C HIS A 1126 -66.24 -17.04 -14.52
N ARG A 1127 -66.27 -16.40 -15.71
CA ARG A 1127 -67.51 -16.09 -16.43
C ARG A 1127 -68.14 -17.29 -17.15
N ARG A 1128 -67.40 -18.38 -17.38
CA ARG A 1128 -67.90 -19.62 -17.98
C ARG A 1128 -68.27 -20.69 -16.96
N SER A 1129 -67.72 -20.66 -15.74
CA SER A 1129 -67.94 -21.69 -14.71
C SER A 1129 -69.31 -21.65 -14.00
N HIS A 1130 -70.27 -20.85 -14.47
CA HIS A 1130 -71.57 -20.65 -13.83
C HIS A 1130 -72.79 -21.08 -14.67
N GLN A 1131 -72.58 -21.81 -15.77
CA GLN A 1131 -73.67 -22.39 -16.55
C GLN A 1131 -73.47 -23.92 -16.76
N HIS A 1132 -74.57 -24.64 -16.51
CA HIS A 1132 -74.80 -26.09 -16.66
C HIS A 1132 -74.31 -27.02 -15.54
N MET A 1133 -75.32 -27.68 -14.95
CA MET A 1133 -75.27 -28.69 -13.91
C MET A 1133 -74.63 -30.01 -14.35
N SER A 1134 -73.95 -30.65 -13.39
CA SER A 1134 -74.05 -32.05 -12.93
C SER A 1134 -75.18 -32.95 -13.51
N PRO A 1135 -75.11 -34.31 -13.43
CA PRO A 1135 -74.33 -35.08 -12.44
C PRO A 1135 -73.69 -36.42 -12.94
N LEU A 1136 -73.23 -37.24 -11.97
CA LEU A 1136 -73.03 -38.70 -11.97
C LEU A 1136 -71.72 -39.35 -12.51
N ALA A 1137 -70.95 -39.85 -11.54
CA ALA A 1137 -70.50 -41.25 -11.40
C ALA A 1137 -69.20 -41.78 -12.07
N ALA A 1138 -68.61 -42.74 -11.33
CA ALA A 1138 -67.79 -43.89 -11.76
C ALA A 1138 -66.34 -43.72 -12.26
N GLN A 1139 -65.39 -43.89 -11.33
CA GLN A 1139 -64.59 -45.13 -11.16
C GLN A 1139 -63.48 -45.54 -12.17
N GLU A 1140 -62.25 -45.63 -11.64
CA GLU A 1140 -61.11 -46.55 -11.91
C GLU A 1140 -60.63 -46.91 -13.34
N MET A 1141 -59.29 -46.78 -13.54
CA MET A 1141 -58.43 -47.60 -14.43
C MET A 1141 -58.74 -47.56 -15.97
N SER A 1142 -57.89 -48.04 -16.89
CA SER A 1142 -56.42 -48.25 -16.91
C SER A 1142 -55.89 -48.37 -18.36
N VAL A 1143 -54.64 -47.92 -18.57
CA VAL A 1143 -53.58 -48.61 -19.38
C VAL A 1143 -53.84 -49.00 -20.86
N ARG A 1144 -52.91 -48.50 -21.72
CA ARG A 1144 -52.37 -49.07 -23.00
C ARG A 1144 -53.06 -48.86 -24.38
N MET A 1145 -52.30 -48.12 -25.22
CA MET A 1145 -51.60 -48.60 -26.44
C MET A 1145 -52.17 -48.31 -27.85
N SER A 1146 -51.26 -47.80 -28.69
CA SER A 1146 -51.08 -48.01 -30.15
C SER A 1146 -52.22 -47.73 -31.15
N ASN A 1147 -51.99 -46.67 -31.93
CA ASN A 1147 -51.86 -46.63 -33.41
C ASN A 1147 -52.92 -47.32 -34.30
N LEU A 1148 -53.40 -46.59 -35.33
CA LEU A 1148 -52.96 -46.73 -36.74
C LEU A 1148 -53.69 -45.71 -37.66
N ASP A 1149 -52.97 -45.22 -38.68
CA ASP A 1149 -53.30 -44.77 -40.06
C ASP A 1149 -54.72 -44.19 -40.39
N ASN A 1150 -54.88 -43.16 -41.23
CA ASN A 1150 -54.45 -43.14 -42.65
C ASN A 1150 -54.46 -41.73 -43.31
N ASP A 1151 -53.41 -41.47 -44.10
CA ASP A 1151 -53.40 -41.08 -45.54
C ASP A 1151 -54.24 -39.93 -46.18
N ARG A 1152 -53.55 -39.21 -47.11
CA ARG A 1152 -54.03 -38.57 -48.37
C ARG A 1152 -54.77 -37.20 -48.36
N ASP A 1153 -54.61 -36.32 -49.35
CA ASP A 1153 -53.55 -36.15 -50.40
C ASP A 1153 -53.56 -34.71 -51.01
N ASP A 1154 -52.57 -34.42 -51.87
CA ASP A 1154 -52.54 -33.45 -53.00
C ASP A 1154 -52.51 -31.89 -52.83
N ARG A 1155 -51.29 -31.33 -53.02
CA ARG A 1155 -50.82 -30.47 -54.16
C ARG A 1155 -50.86 -28.92 -54.23
N ASP A 1156 -49.67 -28.40 -54.57
CA ASP A 1156 -49.28 -27.44 -55.64
C ASP A 1156 -49.83 -25.97 -55.60
N GLU A 1157 -49.07 -24.89 -55.86
CA GLU A 1157 -47.63 -24.70 -56.16
C GLU A 1157 -47.16 -23.23 -55.86
N ASP A 1158 -45.86 -22.95 -55.96
CA ASP A 1158 -45.16 -21.64 -56.09
C ASP A 1158 -45.31 -20.54 -54.99
N SER A 1159 -44.24 -19.85 -54.54
CA SER A 1159 -42.87 -19.74 -55.08
C SER A 1159 -41.81 -19.23 -54.07
N HIS A 1160 -40.57 -19.74 -54.23
CA HIS A 1160 -39.24 -19.22 -53.83
C HIS A 1160 -38.88 -18.82 -52.37
N GLU A 1161 -38.31 -19.82 -51.68
CA GLU A 1161 -36.95 -19.85 -51.10
C GLU A 1161 -36.53 -18.98 -49.88
N ASP A 1162 -36.21 -19.70 -48.78
CA ASP A 1162 -34.84 -19.94 -48.25
C ASP A 1162 -33.80 -18.78 -48.19
N ARG A 1163 -32.96 -18.66 -47.14
CA ARG A 1163 -32.56 -19.65 -46.12
C ARG A 1163 -32.15 -18.95 -44.80
N GLY A 1164 -32.43 -19.58 -43.66
CA GLY A 1164 -32.16 -19.01 -42.32
C GLY A 1164 -30.88 -19.51 -41.63
N ILE A 1165 -30.61 -18.99 -40.43
CA ILE A 1165 -29.60 -19.49 -39.48
C ILE A 1165 -30.26 -19.62 -38.10
N ILE A 1166 -29.97 -20.72 -37.39
CA ILE A 1166 -30.40 -20.98 -36.00
C ILE A 1166 -29.15 -21.16 -35.14
N SER A 1167 -29.06 -20.49 -33.99
CA SER A 1167 -28.41 -21.06 -32.78
C SER A 1167 -28.60 -20.21 -31.51
N ASN A 1168 -29.37 -20.77 -30.57
CA ASN A 1168 -29.10 -20.88 -29.13
C ASN A 1168 -28.32 -19.77 -28.41
N THR A 1169 -29.00 -19.04 -27.51
CA THR A 1169 -28.37 -18.37 -26.36
C THR A 1169 -29.14 -18.65 -25.06
N ARG A 1170 -28.46 -19.19 -24.05
CA ARG A 1170 -28.93 -19.27 -22.65
C ARG A 1170 -27.75 -19.34 -21.69
N PHE A 1171 -27.46 -18.23 -21.00
CA PHE A 1171 -27.37 -18.18 -19.53
C PHE A 1171 -27.48 -16.70 -19.10
N ILE A 1172 -27.98 -16.44 -17.89
CA ILE A 1172 -28.38 -15.07 -17.46
C ILE A 1172 -27.60 -14.63 -16.21
N ALA A 1173 -27.42 -13.31 -16.12
CA ALA A 1173 -26.62 -12.57 -15.15
C ALA A 1173 -27.01 -12.73 -13.68
N ALA A 1174 -26.06 -12.37 -12.82
CA ALA A 1174 -26.29 -11.79 -11.50
C ALA A 1174 -25.28 -10.64 -11.27
N VAL A 1175 -25.53 -9.81 -10.25
CA VAL A 1175 -24.74 -8.64 -9.80
C VAL A 1175 -24.93 -7.35 -10.62
N ILE A 1176 -25.56 -6.34 -9.97
CA ILE A 1176 -24.95 -5.03 -9.67
C ILE A 1176 -25.76 -4.34 -8.56
N GLU A 1177 -25.06 -3.89 -7.53
CA GLU A 1177 -25.34 -2.62 -6.83
C GLU A 1177 -24.00 -1.87 -6.78
N ARG A 1178 -24.03 -0.53 -6.80
CA ARG A 1178 -22.84 0.34 -6.71
C ARG A 1178 -22.99 1.30 -5.54
N HIS A 1179 -21.85 1.74 -4.99
CA HIS A 1179 -21.54 3.11 -4.55
C HIS A 1179 -20.00 3.25 -4.52
N THR A 1180 -19.45 4.45 -4.31
CA THR A 1180 -18.03 4.77 -4.60
C THR A 1180 -17.22 5.24 -3.39
N TYR A 1181 -15.90 4.99 -3.46
CA TYR A 1181 -14.80 5.40 -2.57
C TYR A 1181 -14.64 4.70 -1.20
N SER A 1182 -13.38 4.72 -0.73
CA SER A 1182 -12.77 4.03 0.43
C SER A 1182 -12.57 2.50 0.30
N PRO A 1183 -11.47 1.93 0.86
CA PRO A 1183 -11.18 0.49 0.79
C PRO A 1183 -11.97 -0.30 1.85
N GLU A 1184 -13.19 -0.71 1.49
CA GLU A 1184 -14.10 -1.51 2.30
C GLU A 1184 -14.35 -2.89 1.65
N ARG A 1185 -13.54 -3.89 2.00
CA ARG A 1185 -13.55 -5.26 1.43
C ARG A 1185 -14.78 -6.06 1.89
N ARG A 1186 -15.95 -5.85 1.27
CA ARG A 1186 -17.16 -6.69 1.51
C ARG A 1186 -16.95 -8.13 1.00
N GLN A 1187 -16.70 -9.07 1.93
CA GLN A 1187 -16.78 -10.50 1.64
C GLN A 1187 -18.21 -10.91 1.23
N ARG A 1188 -18.32 -11.76 0.20
CA ARG A 1188 -19.54 -12.53 -0.08
C ARG A 1188 -19.21 -14.02 0.05
N TYR A 1189 -19.41 -14.59 1.24
CA TYR A 1189 -19.42 -16.04 1.37
C TYR A 1189 -20.72 -16.60 0.78
N TRP A 1190 -20.59 -17.48 -0.21
CA TRP A 1190 -21.55 -18.57 -0.38
C TRP A 1190 -21.06 -19.76 0.46
N GLY A 1191 -21.95 -20.31 1.28
CA GLY A 1191 -21.59 -21.38 2.20
C GLY A 1191 -21.40 -22.72 1.48
N ARG A 1192 -20.39 -23.50 1.91
CA ARG A 1192 -20.33 -24.92 1.57
C ARG A 1192 -21.39 -25.68 2.38
N SER A 1193 -22.45 -26.10 1.71
CA SER A 1193 -23.28 -27.24 2.13
C SER A 1193 -22.97 -28.39 1.18
N GLY A 1194 -22.42 -29.51 1.69
CA GLY A 1194 -22.09 -30.68 0.88
C GLY A 1194 -23.17 -31.75 0.99
N THR A 1195 -23.73 -32.15 -0.14
CA THR A 1195 -24.52 -33.39 -0.32
C THR A 1195 -24.27 -33.90 -1.74
N GLU A 1196 -24.00 -35.20 -1.88
CA GLU A 1196 -23.67 -35.83 -3.15
C GLU A 1196 -24.93 -36.26 -3.92
N SER A 1197 -24.91 -36.15 -5.25
CA SER A 1197 -25.31 -37.25 -6.14
C SER A 1197 -24.84 -36.97 -7.58
N ASP A 1198 -24.48 -38.02 -8.31
CA ASP A 1198 -23.94 -37.99 -9.67
C ASP A 1198 -24.88 -38.77 -10.61
N HIS A 1199 -25.02 -38.32 -11.86
CA HIS A 1199 -25.57 -39.09 -12.98
C HIS A 1199 -25.00 -38.63 -14.35
N GLY A 1200 -23.69 -38.77 -14.51
CA GLY A 1200 -22.99 -39.47 -15.60
C GLY A 1200 -23.46 -39.44 -17.08
N TYR A 1201 -22.47 -39.36 -17.98
CA TYR A 1201 -22.44 -40.06 -19.26
C TYR A 1201 -20.98 -40.42 -19.61
N SER A 1202 -20.70 -41.67 -20.03
CA SER A 1202 -19.33 -42.18 -20.13
C SER A 1202 -19.05 -42.99 -21.40
N THR A 1203 -17.96 -42.62 -22.11
CA THR A 1203 -17.09 -43.45 -22.96
C THR A 1203 -15.74 -42.71 -23.11
N MET A 1204 -14.55 -43.32 -23.19
CA MET A 1204 -14.17 -44.74 -23.11
C MET A 1204 -12.67 -44.91 -22.71
N SER A 1205 -12.38 -45.71 -21.66
CA SER A 1205 -11.10 -46.43 -21.48
C SER A 1205 -11.26 -47.50 -20.37
N PRO A 1206 -10.62 -48.69 -20.43
CA PRO A 1206 -11.15 -49.87 -19.76
C PRO A 1206 -10.46 -50.33 -18.45
N GLN A 1207 -11.24 -51.12 -17.69
CA GLN A 1207 -10.88 -52.24 -16.77
C GLN A 1207 -10.46 -52.00 -15.30
N GLU A 1208 -11.20 -52.71 -14.42
CA GLU A 1208 -10.77 -53.51 -13.25
C GLU A 1208 -10.28 -52.80 -11.95
N ASP A 1209 -10.71 -53.18 -10.73
CA ASP A 1209 -11.86 -54.03 -10.34
C ASP A 1209 -12.33 -53.84 -8.86
N SER A 1210 -13.59 -54.20 -8.58
CA SER A 1210 -14.28 -54.66 -7.35
C SER A 1210 -13.76 -54.39 -5.92
N GLU A 1211 -14.62 -53.85 -5.01
CA GLU A 1211 -15.40 -54.60 -3.99
C GLU A 1211 -16.32 -53.68 -3.10
N ASN A 1212 -17.19 -54.26 -2.25
CA ASN A 1212 -18.34 -53.63 -1.52
C ASN A 1212 -18.32 -53.93 0.02
N PRO A 1213 -19.42 -53.80 0.82
CA PRO A 1213 -20.06 -52.61 1.44
C PRO A 1213 -20.15 -52.82 3.00
N PRO A 1214 -21.26 -52.58 3.78
CA PRO A 1214 -22.37 -51.58 3.82
C PRO A 1214 -22.48 -50.82 5.19
N GLY A 1215 -23.55 -50.02 5.48
CA GLY A 1215 -23.63 -49.27 6.78
C GLY A 1215 -24.92 -48.64 7.38
N ASN A 1216 -26.06 -48.47 6.69
CA ASN A 1216 -27.42 -48.18 7.23
C ASN A 1216 -27.81 -46.92 8.09
N ASN A 1217 -28.95 -46.32 7.71
CA ASN A 1217 -30.11 -45.81 8.52
C ASN A 1217 -30.10 -44.44 9.29
N ASP A 1218 -30.57 -43.34 8.66
CA ASP A 1218 -31.99 -42.82 8.60
C ASP A 1218 -33.01 -43.07 9.76
N PRO A 1219 -34.17 -42.34 9.89
CA PRO A 1219 -34.62 -41.01 9.33
C PRO A 1219 -35.67 -40.15 10.17
N LEU A 1220 -36.28 -39.09 9.56
CA LEU A 1220 -37.61 -38.42 9.86
C LEU A 1220 -37.79 -37.67 11.24
N THR A 1221 -38.81 -36.85 11.62
CA THR A 1221 -39.91 -35.96 11.06
C THR A 1221 -40.56 -35.16 12.24
N ALA A 1222 -41.51 -34.20 12.14
CA ALA A 1222 -41.82 -33.04 11.24
C ALA A 1222 -43.18 -32.36 11.65
N GLY A 1223 -43.37 -31.04 11.47
CA GLY A 1223 -44.64 -30.29 11.65
C GLY A 1223 -44.45 -28.82 12.14
N VAL A 1224 -45.25 -27.74 11.86
CA VAL A 1224 -46.66 -27.52 11.42
C VAL A 1224 -47.66 -27.57 12.60
N ASP A 1225 -48.56 -26.60 12.93
CA ASP A 1225 -49.05 -25.33 12.30
C ASP A 1225 -49.79 -24.36 13.30
N VAL A 1226 -50.31 -23.20 12.81
CA VAL A 1226 -51.47 -22.36 13.34
C VAL A 1226 -51.34 -21.68 14.74
N GLY A 1227 -51.83 -20.47 15.06
CA GLY A 1227 -52.52 -19.37 14.32
C GLY A 1227 -53.48 -18.53 15.22
N ASN A 1228 -53.82 -17.28 14.83
CA ASN A 1228 -54.95 -16.40 15.30
C ASN A 1228 -54.89 -15.81 16.75
N HIS A 1229 -55.54 -14.67 17.14
CA HIS A 1229 -56.27 -13.57 16.44
C HIS A 1229 -56.41 -12.29 17.35
N ASP A 1230 -56.50 -11.10 16.72
CA ASP A 1230 -57.43 -9.94 16.96
C ASP A 1230 -57.38 -8.91 18.16
N ASP A 1231 -57.37 -7.62 17.74
CA ASP A 1231 -58.30 -6.49 18.01
C ASP A 1231 -58.27 -5.53 19.25
N ASP A 1232 -57.75 -4.30 19.02
CA ASP A 1232 -58.50 -3.01 18.80
C ASP A 1232 -58.49 -1.73 19.72
N LEU A 1233 -58.69 -0.59 19.01
CA LEU A 1233 -59.30 0.74 19.33
C LEU A 1233 -58.61 1.91 20.13
N GLU A 1234 -58.35 3.03 19.41
CA GLU A 1234 -58.85 4.44 19.62
C GLU A 1234 -58.50 5.32 20.89
N LEU A 1235 -58.46 6.69 20.89
CA LEU A 1235 -58.59 7.80 19.89
C LEU A 1235 -57.93 9.15 20.38
N ASP A 1236 -57.73 10.11 19.46
CA ASP A 1236 -57.89 11.60 19.57
C ASP A 1236 -56.77 12.61 19.99
N THR A 1237 -57.00 13.93 19.72
CA THR A 1237 -55.97 15.02 19.57
C THR A 1237 -56.39 16.45 20.10
N PRO A 1238 -55.69 17.60 19.79
CA PRO A 1238 -54.57 18.23 20.53
C PRO A 1238 -54.94 19.47 21.44
N PRO A 1239 -54.86 20.81 21.15
CA PRO A 1239 -54.13 21.69 20.18
C PRO A 1239 -53.40 22.99 20.73
N GLN A 1240 -52.33 23.44 20.03
CA GLN A 1240 -51.93 24.85 19.68
C GLN A 1240 -51.34 25.97 20.63
N THR A 1241 -50.38 26.73 20.05
CA THR A 1241 -49.99 28.18 20.20
C THR A 1241 -49.29 28.74 21.48
N ALA A 1242 -48.49 29.85 21.48
CA ALA A 1242 -47.62 30.53 20.47
C ALA A 1242 -46.76 31.72 21.03
N ALA A 1243 -45.70 32.10 20.28
CA ALA A 1243 -45.14 33.47 20.05
C ALA A 1243 -44.18 34.24 21.03
N LEU A 1244 -43.06 34.72 20.44
CA LEU A 1244 -42.37 36.04 20.53
C LEU A 1244 -41.89 36.67 21.87
N LEU A 1245 -40.61 37.10 21.90
CA LEU A 1245 -40.21 38.53 21.84
C LEU A 1245 -38.68 38.74 21.69
N SER A 1246 -38.24 39.99 21.42
CA SER A 1246 -36.83 40.41 21.35
C SER A 1246 -36.66 41.85 21.86
N HIS A 1247 -35.45 42.29 22.27
CA HIS A 1247 -35.09 43.72 22.25
C HIS A 1247 -33.56 43.98 22.23
N LYS A 1248 -33.17 45.23 21.92
CA LYS A 1248 -31.78 45.72 21.67
C LYS A 1248 -31.33 46.75 22.73
N PHE A 1249 -30.01 46.99 22.90
CA PHE A 1249 -29.29 48.27 22.63
C PHE A 1249 -27.94 48.51 23.40
N GLN A 1250 -26.84 48.58 22.63
CA GLN A 1250 -25.73 49.58 22.63
C GLN A 1250 -24.75 49.85 23.83
N PRO A 1251 -23.59 50.54 23.59
CA PRO A 1251 -22.41 50.59 24.49
C PRO A 1251 -21.93 52.02 24.89
N TYR A 1252 -20.82 52.15 25.66
CA TYR A 1252 -19.73 53.16 25.37
C TYR A 1252 -18.45 53.16 26.26
N ARG A 1253 -17.27 53.28 25.60
CA ARG A 1253 -16.07 54.16 25.88
C ARG A 1253 -15.13 54.06 27.12
N HIS A 1254 -13.82 54.18 26.81
CA HIS A 1254 -12.75 54.97 27.52
C HIS A 1254 -12.19 54.49 28.89
N MET A 1255 -10.90 54.73 29.28
CA MET A 1255 -9.68 55.20 28.56
C MET A 1255 -8.36 54.90 29.32
N HIS A 1256 -7.24 54.90 28.58
CA HIS A 1256 -5.88 55.41 28.94
C HIS A 1256 -4.87 54.71 29.92
N HIS A 1257 -3.62 54.72 29.42
CA HIS A 1257 -2.31 55.01 30.07
C HIS A 1257 -1.37 53.91 30.65
N ARG A 1258 -0.29 53.68 29.87
CA ARG A 1258 1.17 53.56 30.19
C ARG A 1258 1.64 54.18 31.53
N PRO A 1259 2.83 53.81 32.11
CA PRO A 1259 4.06 53.34 31.42
C PRO A 1259 4.63 52.00 31.98
N MET A 1260 5.61 51.26 31.42
CA MET A 1260 6.82 51.51 30.61
C MET A 1260 8.06 52.04 31.39
N HIS A 1261 9.08 51.19 31.61
CA HIS A 1261 10.47 51.45 31.16
C HIS A 1261 11.41 50.23 31.32
N HIS A 1262 12.59 50.37 30.70
CA HIS A 1262 13.69 49.42 30.41
C HIS A 1262 14.11 48.45 31.55
N ALA A 1263 14.61 47.22 31.33
CA ALA A 1263 15.42 46.58 30.27
C ALA A 1263 16.95 46.76 30.35
N ARG A 1264 17.71 45.65 30.29
CA ARG A 1264 19.00 45.53 29.58
C ARG A 1264 19.49 44.06 29.45
N HIS A 1265 20.26 43.79 28.40
CA HIS A 1265 21.00 42.54 28.17
C HIS A 1265 22.30 42.49 29.00
N LEU A 1266 22.86 41.29 29.20
CA LEU A 1266 24.08 40.89 28.49
C LEU A 1266 24.31 39.36 28.50
N GLN A 1267 25.39 38.92 27.86
CA GLN A 1267 25.63 37.54 27.40
C GLN A 1267 26.69 36.81 28.25
N ALA A 1268 26.90 35.52 27.92
CA ALA A 1268 28.12 34.73 28.11
C ALA A 1268 28.42 34.18 29.52
N ALA A 1269 29.14 33.05 29.68
CA ALA A 1269 29.36 31.91 28.77
C ALA A 1269 30.11 30.74 29.49
N VAL A 1270 30.09 29.55 28.84
CA VAL A 1270 31.18 28.54 28.84
C VAL A 1270 31.42 27.68 30.10
N THR A 1271 32.13 26.57 29.86
CA THR A 1271 32.75 25.57 30.76
C THR A 1271 31.86 24.51 31.42
N VAL A 1272 31.94 23.31 30.83
CA VAL A 1272 31.68 22.02 31.48
C VAL A 1272 32.85 21.68 32.41
N HIS A 1273 32.57 21.04 33.55
CA HIS A 1273 33.52 20.12 34.19
C HIS A 1273 32.77 18.94 34.80
N SER A 1274 33.28 17.74 34.59
CA SER A 1274 32.76 16.47 35.12
C SER A 1274 33.47 16.09 36.43
N VAL A 1275 32.71 15.59 37.41
CA VAL A 1275 33.21 14.79 38.54
C VAL A 1275 32.16 13.72 38.86
N ASP A 1276 32.61 12.48 39.07
CA ASP A 1276 31.77 11.35 39.47
C ASP A 1276 31.37 11.42 40.96
N ALA A 1277 30.18 10.91 41.30
CA ALA A 1277 29.88 10.32 42.61
C ALA A 1277 28.61 9.44 42.52
N GLU A 1278 28.59 8.34 43.26
CA GLU A 1278 27.47 7.40 43.34
C GLU A 1278 26.42 7.87 44.36
N CYS A 1279 25.12 7.69 44.05
CA CYS A 1279 24.10 7.26 45.02
C CYS A 1279 22.84 6.74 44.32
#